data_AF-A0A4U0XQ25-F1
#
_entry.id   AF-A0A4U0XQ25-F1
#
_cell.length_a   1.000
_cell.length_b   1.000
_cell.length_c   1.000
_cell.angle_alpha   90.00
_cell.angle_beta   90.00
_cell.angle_gamma   90.00
#
_symmetry.space_group_name_H-M   'P 1'
#
loop_
_entity.id
_entity.type
_entity.pdbx_description
1 polymer ?
#
loop_
_entity_poly.entity_id
_entity_poly.type
_entity_poly.pdbx_seq_one_letter_code
_entity_poly.pdbx_strand_id
1 'polypeptide(L)'
;MQPLNPFLRAFFRSTLPTQCSPVYHHILLVPTTEVLLCARDQETHALYADLAGSEDFLASHVLRIPGGVVPSSSGKDNGNVRENKGKAKQYSTLNGRTVVVKDAFIYSNKGFRALNQAQILSDALFYPDVLDAQQWLVYYISKPLVGSYEVIRITPAIVPADDRPRDKGPTPSALITNGSGAGNGSEAASSLPRKKEIKSFSDLLNHFPMIARQMQPGLERLFKEFTTVSQEDLGSSLHTTLSNGSITQPLGLELRDEEDKMRRSLETAVTAAIDLFQMVDKQQLSLLGATTELTGPLVERMIERYITEQVHDSVLFSRICAVRRVDDLELESRIKQMLDVDISQVGIPIEGGQQGKQELAVRLARGAEVFKKMGVAGSPQEMLEILLATEKSITMAEPSVGAATKPGVTGVGNVISEKPSAVLTINADTLISMLLVVVIRSPVRHLQARLSYMRHFIFIDDVESGEMGYALNTFDAVLAYLARDSGGLRRASRRNRKLWQATKTGNVPEMRAVLEPDRLFANEEALVEEPEEMRNLQTTSDEEDDRDSMLSCYPDGTTLDGESVKDAMTDRFAQIDDSSQGGSLAHIFPFQRPPTPPPDEQKPKMKKRVAMMLSRSTSNSSSYSARSRSRTKSIDSHGSGIEGDTSIVRLSQTQGSAGDSVMMMAIESYQQDALRYLLGLHEYYPINVVLEDCNNEGTTLLSAAVQLGHSGLVDLMLDFVLQHAESREVILAYLARPDSKGRCVAHYMFNQPRLISKIGKMLPWRRKDKNGQTPLFALCRSYDHAEYHGMVDAALSAAADTQGDNEPLHLDDHVDGKGNTLLHIVNDPQLTLRLLHQCDSDVNSANDKRFTPLMVASKYGRTDLVRVFFADSRVDLLAKDIRGLTAVELAKDDEVRNRFDDLVLLSSTPGPDGRTTTIVRSFFVEDATIRLILKSGAPNAKSTITVTTCRRSVADFENLARWLALEHPASWIYPNTSFTSPFLIPSKPSRAALRDVQVRLDNALQSLLTHPTFSTHEMVWEFFLVPDIDPMLLGERSRKKAETRVDKVKEEYAPVTDMRDVEVFVAHAKESVRGIQHAIKSVLRRVNKQRALLLDLSEAQFLASNVLSTLAYLPKSHTTAFERYSKCLVQAESSPMTQFYYSFHLISVTTSAVLTALNRPGLLIGSMQQTQKSIDRHLSSMNRQTRWPSGLFDDTRRHMQLEAAEKAGKAAGELETLGCELRYTQQTVAAELAGWQDGHEKVARQAIRQLARKTIVAEKARLQSMRRALRELRKG
;
A
#
# COMPACT_ATOMS: atom_id res chain seq x y z
N MET A 1 -25.98 20.69 -27.65
CA MET A 1 -25.43 19.62 -26.80
C MET A 1 -26.54 19.04 -25.94
N GLN A 2 -26.47 17.75 -25.69
CA GLN A 2 -27.37 16.94 -24.85
C GLN A 2 -26.48 16.27 -23.78
N PRO A 3 -27.00 15.80 -22.63
CA PRO A 3 -26.19 15.07 -21.66
C PRO A 3 -25.51 13.85 -22.30
N LEU A 4 -24.28 13.53 -21.90
CA LEU A 4 -23.56 12.36 -22.40
C LEU A 4 -24.26 11.06 -21.99
N ASN A 5 -24.70 10.99 -20.73
CA ASN A 5 -25.39 9.85 -20.15
C ASN A 5 -26.73 9.55 -20.89
N PRO A 6 -26.90 8.37 -21.52
CA PRO A 6 -28.11 8.05 -22.29
C PRO A 6 -29.42 8.14 -21.49
N PHE A 7 -29.40 7.74 -20.22
CA PHE A 7 -30.58 7.77 -19.35
C PHE A 7 -31.03 9.20 -19.06
N LEU A 8 -30.14 10.08 -18.60
CA LEU A 8 -30.48 11.48 -18.33
C LEU A 8 -30.96 12.20 -19.60
N ARG A 9 -30.33 11.89 -20.74
CA ARG A 9 -30.70 12.40 -22.07
C ARG A 9 -32.11 11.97 -22.51
N ALA A 10 -32.53 10.75 -22.19
CA ALA A 10 -33.86 10.24 -22.52
C ALA A 10 -34.93 10.69 -21.50
N PHE A 11 -34.63 10.66 -20.20
CA PHE A 11 -35.55 11.06 -19.14
C PHE A 11 -36.03 12.51 -19.30
N PHE A 12 -35.12 13.45 -19.52
CA PHE A 12 -35.49 14.87 -19.72
C PHE A 12 -36.03 15.19 -21.13
N ARG A 13 -36.42 14.16 -21.89
CA ARG A 13 -37.11 14.26 -23.19
C ARG A 13 -38.46 13.53 -23.22
N SER A 14 -38.68 12.54 -22.36
CA SER A 14 -39.93 11.81 -22.27
C SER A 14 -41.01 12.61 -21.53
N THR A 15 -42.22 12.04 -21.40
CA THR A 15 -43.30 12.68 -20.65
C THR A 15 -43.11 12.59 -19.13
N LEU A 16 -42.28 11.65 -18.66
CA LEU A 16 -42.16 11.27 -17.25
C LEU A 16 -41.82 12.44 -16.29
N PRO A 17 -40.97 13.44 -16.63
CA PRO A 17 -40.68 14.55 -15.71
C PRO A 17 -41.91 15.38 -15.31
N THR A 18 -42.97 15.43 -16.13
CA THR A 18 -44.21 16.16 -15.78
C THR A 18 -45.09 15.37 -14.81
N GLN A 19 -44.97 14.04 -14.83
CA GLN A 19 -45.68 13.13 -13.92
C GLN A 19 -45.06 13.15 -12.50
N CYS A 20 -43.77 13.46 -12.40
CA CYS A 20 -43.00 13.50 -11.15
C CYS A 20 -43.22 14.79 -10.31
N SER A 21 -44.45 15.31 -10.24
CA SER A 21 -44.76 16.50 -9.45
C SER A 21 -45.26 16.17 -8.04
N PRO A 22 -44.72 16.77 -6.96
CA PRO A 22 -43.55 17.63 -6.92
C PRO A 22 -42.23 16.84 -7.00
N VAL A 23 -41.18 17.45 -7.55
CA VAL A 23 -39.89 16.78 -7.85
C VAL A 23 -39.18 16.28 -6.59
N TYR A 24 -39.28 16.96 -5.46
CA TYR A 24 -38.65 16.53 -4.20
C TYR A 24 -39.27 15.27 -3.55
N HIS A 25 -40.33 14.69 -4.15
CA HIS A 25 -40.83 13.34 -3.84
C HIS A 25 -40.17 12.24 -4.68
N HIS A 26 -39.20 12.56 -5.54
CA HIS A 26 -38.66 11.64 -6.54
C HIS A 26 -37.12 11.58 -6.53
N ILE A 27 -36.58 10.39 -6.82
CA ILE A 27 -35.13 10.16 -6.98
C ILE A 27 -34.87 9.49 -8.32
N LEU A 28 -33.82 9.92 -9.03
CA LEU A 28 -33.30 9.23 -10.21
C LEU A 28 -32.16 8.27 -9.82
N LEU A 29 -32.32 6.98 -10.11
CA LEU A 29 -31.28 5.95 -9.95
C LEU A 29 -30.61 5.71 -11.30
N VAL A 30 -29.49 6.39 -11.56
CA VAL A 30 -28.91 6.51 -12.91
C VAL A 30 -27.72 5.56 -13.07
N PRO A 31 -27.77 4.55 -13.95
CA PRO A 31 -26.58 3.76 -14.27
C PRO A 31 -25.49 4.66 -14.87
N THR A 32 -24.22 4.42 -14.51
CA THR A 32 -23.10 5.24 -15.01
C THR A 32 -23.01 5.19 -16.54
N THR A 33 -22.42 6.23 -17.14
CA THR A 33 -22.37 6.35 -18.61
C THR A 33 -21.54 5.22 -19.23
N GLU A 34 -20.46 4.79 -18.57
CA GLU A 34 -19.69 3.59 -18.91
C GLU A 34 -20.57 2.33 -18.95
N VAL A 35 -21.38 2.12 -17.91
CA VAL A 35 -22.29 0.96 -17.78
C VAL A 35 -23.39 0.94 -18.85
N LEU A 36 -23.85 2.11 -19.32
CA LEU A 36 -24.86 2.19 -20.39
C LEU A 36 -24.26 2.01 -21.79
N LEU A 37 -23.00 2.41 -22.01
CA LEU A 37 -22.34 2.35 -23.32
C LEU A 37 -21.57 1.05 -23.56
N CYS A 38 -21.05 0.40 -22.51
CA CYS A 38 -20.20 -0.79 -22.60
C CYS A 38 -20.89 -2.09 -22.13
N ALA A 39 -22.23 -2.14 -22.17
CA ALA A 39 -22.99 -3.33 -21.78
C ALA A 39 -24.23 -3.54 -22.66
N ARG A 40 -24.65 -4.81 -22.74
CA ARG A 40 -25.91 -5.24 -23.36
C ARG A 40 -26.73 -6.09 -22.37
N ASP A 41 -28.01 -6.20 -22.67
CA ASP A 41 -28.90 -7.17 -22.03
C ASP A 41 -28.62 -8.57 -22.58
N GLN A 42 -28.44 -9.56 -21.71
CA GLN A 42 -28.07 -10.93 -22.11
C GLN A 42 -29.24 -11.66 -22.81
N GLU A 43 -30.49 -11.35 -22.41
CA GLU A 43 -31.70 -11.97 -22.97
C GLU A 43 -32.09 -11.42 -24.36
N THR A 44 -32.04 -10.11 -24.57
CA THR A 44 -32.44 -9.47 -25.85
C THR A 44 -31.27 -9.08 -26.75
N HIS A 45 -30.03 -9.17 -26.25
CA HIS A 45 -28.80 -8.65 -26.89
C HIS A 45 -28.81 -7.15 -27.22
N ALA A 46 -29.84 -6.39 -26.82
CA ALA A 46 -29.92 -4.95 -27.03
C ALA A 46 -28.91 -4.18 -26.16
N LEU A 47 -28.36 -3.09 -26.69
CA LEU A 47 -27.47 -2.20 -25.94
C LEU A 47 -28.24 -1.45 -24.86
N TYR A 48 -27.65 -1.30 -23.67
CA TYR A 48 -28.29 -0.55 -22.60
C TYR A 48 -28.49 0.95 -22.91
N ALA A 49 -27.67 1.51 -23.82
CA ALA A 49 -27.84 2.85 -24.36
C ALA A 49 -29.17 3.04 -25.13
N ASP A 50 -29.67 1.98 -25.77
CA ASP A 50 -30.94 1.99 -26.53
C ASP A 50 -32.12 1.65 -25.63
N LEU A 51 -31.97 0.65 -24.74
CA LEU A 51 -32.98 0.30 -23.74
C LEU A 51 -33.32 1.50 -22.81
N ALA A 52 -32.33 2.35 -22.51
CA ALA A 52 -32.51 3.59 -21.77
C ALA A 52 -33.43 4.62 -22.46
N GLY A 53 -33.77 4.44 -23.74
CA GLY A 53 -34.78 5.24 -24.44
C GLY A 53 -36.23 4.85 -24.14
N SER A 54 -36.47 3.67 -23.54
CA SER A 54 -37.83 3.16 -23.31
C SER A 54 -38.45 3.68 -22.00
N GLU A 55 -39.74 4.06 -22.03
CA GLU A 55 -40.40 4.63 -20.84
C GLU A 55 -40.51 3.64 -19.67
N ASP A 56 -40.59 2.32 -19.91
CA ASP A 56 -40.59 1.31 -18.83
C ASP A 56 -39.22 1.19 -18.13
N PHE A 57 -38.12 1.24 -18.90
CA PHE A 57 -36.77 1.29 -18.33
C PHE A 57 -36.59 2.58 -17.52
N LEU A 58 -36.97 3.73 -18.08
CA LEU A 58 -36.91 5.02 -17.39
C LEU A 58 -37.71 5.01 -16.09
N ALA A 59 -38.99 4.64 -16.13
CA ALA A 59 -39.88 4.65 -14.96
C ALA A 59 -39.47 3.65 -13.87
N SER A 60 -38.78 2.57 -14.22
CA SER A 60 -38.24 1.57 -13.27
C SER A 60 -37.04 2.07 -12.46
N HIS A 61 -36.38 3.13 -12.93
CA HIS A 61 -35.22 3.75 -12.29
C HIS A 61 -35.58 5.06 -11.57
N VAL A 62 -36.85 5.47 -11.54
CA VAL A 62 -37.35 6.58 -10.74
C VAL A 62 -38.02 6.04 -9.48
N LEU A 63 -37.47 6.34 -8.30
CA LEU A 63 -38.15 6.03 -7.02
C LEU A 63 -39.17 7.13 -6.67
N ARG A 64 -40.31 6.71 -6.12
CA ARG A 64 -41.38 7.58 -5.61
C ARG A 64 -41.43 7.51 -4.09
N ILE A 65 -41.28 8.66 -3.44
CA ILE A 65 -41.21 8.85 -1.99
C ILE A 65 -42.30 9.87 -1.60
N PRO A 66 -43.55 9.44 -1.38
CA PRO A 66 -44.68 10.34 -1.14
C PRO A 66 -44.47 11.15 0.14
N GLY A 67 -44.59 12.47 0.04
CA GLY A 67 -44.40 13.40 1.16
C GLY A 67 -42.94 13.78 1.43
N GLY A 68 -41.96 13.25 0.68
CA GLY A 68 -40.54 13.53 0.90
C GLY A 68 -39.98 12.91 2.21
N VAL A 69 -40.80 12.10 2.89
CA VAL A 69 -40.45 11.33 4.08
C VAL A 69 -40.34 9.86 3.70
N VAL A 70 -39.39 9.17 4.30
CA VAL A 70 -39.08 7.76 4.04
C VAL A 70 -40.32 6.88 4.32
N PRO A 71 -40.63 5.87 3.48
CA PRO A 71 -41.72 4.94 3.76
C PRO A 71 -41.60 4.31 5.15
N SER A 72 -42.57 4.58 6.02
CA SER A 72 -42.71 3.95 7.33
C SER A 72 -43.29 2.55 7.16
N SER A 73 -42.59 1.53 7.66
CA SER A 73 -43.12 0.17 7.75
C SER A 73 -44.24 0.11 8.79
N SER A 74 -45.49 0.21 8.32
CA SER A 74 -46.70 -0.33 8.97
C SER A 74 -46.82 -0.18 10.50
N GLY A 75 -47.03 1.06 10.97
CA GLY A 75 -47.79 1.32 12.20
C GLY A 75 -47.02 1.47 13.53
N LYS A 76 -47.53 2.40 14.34
CA LYS A 76 -47.28 2.67 15.78
C LYS A 76 -45.86 2.97 16.28
N ASP A 77 -44.80 2.41 15.72
CA ASP A 77 -43.46 2.61 16.30
C ASP A 77 -42.79 3.91 15.84
N ASN A 78 -42.87 4.93 16.69
CA ASN A 78 -42.06 6.15 16.61
C ASN A 78 -40.61 5.89 17.11
N GLY A 79 -40.05 4.75 16.70
CA GLY A 79 -38.80 4.17 17.22
C GLY A 79 -37.53 4.86 16.71
N ASN A 80 -36.52 4.94 17.57
CA ASN A 80 -35.27 5.65 17.31
C ASN A 80 -34.64 5.27 15.95
N VAL A 81 -34.31 6.30 15.16
CA VAL A 81 -33.63 6.21 13.84
C VAL A 81 -32.40 5.29 13.88
N ARG A 82 -31.69 5.26 15.02
CA ARG A 82 -30.57 4.37 15.35
C ARG A 82 -30.80 2.90 14.96
N GLU A 83 -32.00 2.34 15.19
CA GLU A 83 -32.28 0.94 14.82
C GLU A 83 -32.52 0.72 13.33
N ASN A 84 -32.93 1.75 12.61
CA ASN A 84 -33.33 1.64 11.21
C ASN A 84 -32.14 1.80 10.24
N LYS A 85 -30.93 2.01 10.77
CA LYS A 85 -29.68 2.26 10.04
C LYS A 85 -29.00 0.96 9.59
N GLY A 86 -29.73 0.16 8.81
CA GLY A 86 -29.31 -1.17 8.31
C GLY A 86 -30.48 -2.14 8.05
N LYS A 87 -31.68 -1.85 8.60
CA LYS A 87 -32.93 -2.52 8.22
C LYS A 87 -33.26 -2.16 6.77
N ALA A 88 -33.52 -3.16 5.92
CA ALA A 88 -33.83 -2.97 4.51
C ALA A 88 -35.17 -2.24 4.32
N LYS A 89 -35.21 -1.22 3.45
CA LYS A 89 -36.42 -0.40 3.20
C LYS A 89 -36.94 -0.59 1.78
N GLN A 90 -38.25 -0.80 1.65
CA GLN A 90 -38.92 -0.94 0.37
C GLN A 90 -39.45 0.41 -0.13
N TYR A 91 -39.22 0.68 -1.40
CA TYR A 91 -39.69 1.84 -2.15
C TYR A 91 -40.47 1.36 -3.38
N SER A 92 -41.35 2.21 -3.91
CA SER A 92 -42.04 1.97 -5.18
C SER A 92 -41.41 2.81 -6.29
N THR A 93 -41.34 2.26 -7.49
CA THR A 93 -40.91 2.99 -8.69
C THR A 93 -42.08 3.79 -9.29
N LEU A 94 -41.80 4.64 -10.28
CA LEU A 94 -42.82 5.40 -11.01
C LEU A 94 -43.82 4.48 -11.75
N ASN A 95 -43.36 3.35 -12.30
CA ASN A 95 -44.21 2.31 -12.89
C ASN A 95 -44.74 1.27 -11.88
N GLY A 96 -44.67 1.53 -10.57
CA GLY A 96 -45.29 0.70 -9.52
C GLY A 96 -44.59 -0.62 -9.19
N ARG A 97 -43.42 -0.91 -9.78
CA ARG A 97 -42.53 -1.99 -9.32
C ARG A 97 -41.98 -1.67 -7.93
N THR A 98 -41.50 -2.67 -7.19
CA THR A 98 -40.91 -2.45 -5.86
C THR A 98 -39.39 -2.68 -5.88
N VAL A 99 -38.69 -1.83 -5.14
CA VAL A 99 -37.23 -1.81 -5.02
C VAL A 99 -36.87 -1.78 -3.54
N VAL A 100 -35.93 -2.60 -3.11
CA VAL A 100 -35.47 -2.67 -1.72
C VAL A 100 -34.07 -2.08 -1.64
N VAL A 101 -33.87 -1.09 -0.79
CA VAL A 101 -32.56 -0.49 -0.51
C VAL A 101 -32.10 -0.94 0.88
N LYS A 102 -30.87 -1.46 0.95
CA LYS A 102 -30.20 -1.84 2.20
C LYS A 102 -28.76 -1.36 2.13
N ASP A 103 -28.30 -0.66 3.16
CA ASP A 103 -26.94 -0.12 3.25
C ASP A 103 -26.61 0.73 2.00
N ALA A 104 -25.61 0.35 1.19
CA ALA A 104 -25.28 1.00 -0.08
C ALA A 104 -25.80 0.25 -1.33
N PHE A 105 -26.64 -0.78 -1.16
CA PHE A 105 -27.12 -1.65 -2.23
C PHE A 105 -28.63 -1.50 -2.50
N ILE A 106 -28.99 -1.65 -3.77
CA ILE A 106 -30.34 -1.57 -4.30
C ILE A 106 -30.65 -2.92 -4.96
N TYR A 107 -31.77 -3.52 -4.57
CA TYR A 107 -32.27 -4.80 -5.07
C TYR A 107 -33.63 -4.57 -5.73
N SER A 108 -33.78 -4.96 -7.00
CA SER A 108 -35.10 -5.02 -7.64
C SER A 108 -35.94 -6.14 -7.00
N ASN A 109 -37.23 -5.91 -6.80
CA ASN A 109 -38.14 -6.85 -6.15
C ASN A 109 -39.42 -7.03 -7.02
N LYS A 110 -40.63 -6.91 -6.45
CA LYS A 110 -41.88 -7.28 -7.12
C LYS A 110 -42.11 -6.44 -8.38
N GLY A 111 -42.48 -7.10 -9.47
CA GLY A 111 -42.79 -6.47 -10.75
C GLY A 111 -41.62 -6.32 -11.73
N PHE A 112 -40.39 -6.62 -11.31
CA PHE A 112 -39.26 -6.82 -12.23
C PHE A 112 -39.25 -8.26 -12.78
N ARG A 113 -38.70 -8.46 -14.00
CA ARG A 113 -38.58 -9.80 -14.61
C ARG A 113 -37.45 -10.64 -14.01
N ALA A 114 -36.32 -9.98 -13.71
CA ALA A 114 -35.14 -10.58 -13.08
C ALA A 114 -34.81 -9.83 -11.77
N LEU A 115 -34.20 -10.53 -10.81
CA LEU A 115 -33.82 -9.96 -9.51
C LEU A 115 -32.37 -9.45 -9.55
N ASN A 116 -32.21 -8.23 -10.06
CA ASN A 116 -30.95 -7.51 -10.12
C ASN A 116 -30.53 -6.87 -8.79
N GLN A 117 -29.22 -6.73 -8.61
CA GLN A 117 -28.60 -5.93 -7.56
C GLN A 117 -27.63 -4.90 -8.13
N ALA A 118 -27.67 -3.67 -7.61
CA ALA A 118 -26.80 -2.56 -7.97
C ALA A 118 -26.31 -1.84 -6.72
N GLN A 119 -25.10 -1.25 -6.78
CA GLN A 119 -24.53 -0.47 -5.69
C GLN A 119 -24.65 1.03 -5.96
N ILE A 120 -25.04 1.81 -4.96
CA ILE A 120 -25.01 3.28 -5.02
C ILE A 120 -23.55 3.74 -4.93
N LEU A 121 -23.05 4.37 -6.00
CA LEU A 121 -21.70 4.88 -6.10
C LEU A 121 -21.60 6.29 -5.52
N SER A 122 -22.15 7.29 -6.20
CA SER A 122 -22.09 8.71 -5.86
C SER A 122 -23.46 9.38 -5.94
N ASP A 123 -23.60 10.56 -5.33
CA ASP A 123 -24.79 11.39 -5.35
C ASP A 123 -24.52 12.77 -5.98
N ALA A 124 -25.47 13.29 -6.74
CA ALA A 124 -25.35 14.54 -7.48
C ALA A 124 -26.68 15.30 -7.56
N LEU A 125 -26.60 16.61 -7.76
CA LEU A 125 -27.75 17.49 -8.00
C LEU A 125 -27.76 17.94 -9.47
N PHE A 126 -28.73 17.45 -10.22
CA PHE A 126 -28.87 17.72 -11.65
C PHE A 126 -29.88 18.84 -11.92
N TYR A 127 -29.61 19.64 -12.96
CA TYR A 127 -30.46 20.75 -13.40
C TYR A 127 -30.68 20.64 -14.92
N PRO A 128 -31.91 20.48 -15.42
CA PRO A 128 -32.18 20.36 -16.86
C PRO A 128 -31.96 21.70 -17.59
N ASP A 129 -31.75 21.64 -18.91
CA ASP A 129 -31.53 22.82 -19.77
C ASP A 129 -32.85 23.57 -20.10
N VAL A 130 -33.53 24.05 -19.06
CA VAL A 130 -34.81 24.77 -19.08
C VAL A 130 -34.64 26.11 -18.36
N LEU A 131 -35.50 27.11 -18.63
CA LEU A 131 -35.41 28.43 -17.98
C LEU A 131 -35.71 28.36 -16.47
N ASP A 132 -36.74 27.62 -16.09
CA ASP A 132 -37.08 27.30 -14.69
C ASP A 132 -36.67 25.86 -14.36
N ALA A 133 -35.35 25.63 -14.38
CA ALA A 133 -34.74 24.33 -14.12
C ALA A 133 -34.87 23.90 -12.65
N GLN A 134 -35.88 23.09 -12.34
CA GLN A 134 -36.01 22.45 -11.02
C GLN A 134 -34.84 21.48 -10.77
N GLN A 135 -34.49 21.33 -9.49
CA GLN A 135 -33.37 20.54 -8.99
C GLN A 135 -33.77 19.07 -8.81
N TRP A 136 -32.98 18.15 -9.36
CA TRP A 136 -33.20 16.71 -9.26
C TRP A 136 -32.08 16.02 -8.47
N LEU A 137 -32.44 15.16 -7.52
CA LEU A 137 -31.48 14.30 -6.82
C LEU A 137 -31.21 13.04 -7.64
N VAL A 138 -29.95 12.88 -8.05
CA VAL A 138 -29.44 11.73 -8.80
C VAL A 138 -28.53 10.92 -7.88
N TYR A 139 -28.77 9.61 -7.81
CA TYR A 139 -27.78 8.65 -7.31
C TYR A 139 -27.28 7.81 -8.48
N TYR A 140 -25.97 7.78 -8.68
CA TYR A 140 -25.35 6.92 -9.69
C TYR A 140 -25.24 5.48 -9.17
N ILE A 141 -25.66 4.51 -9.98
CA ILE A 141 -25.69 3.09 -9.63
C ILE A 141 -24.77 2.26 -10.52
N SER A 142 -24.19 1.19 -9.96
CA SER A 142 -23.16 0.38 -10.65
C SER A 142 -23.68 -0.58 -11.72
N LYS A 143 -25.00 -0.83 -11.79
CA LYS A 143 -25.67 -1.69 -12.77
C LYS A 143 -27.10 -1.19 -13.02
N PRO A 144 -27.69 -1.44 -14.21
CA PRO A 144 -29.12 -1.23 -14.42
C PRO A 144 -29.97 -2.18 -13.56
N LEU A 145 -31.19 -1.78 -13.25
CA LEU A 145 -32.17 -2.59 -12.50
C LEU A 145 -33.01 -3.51 -13.40
N VAL A 146 -32.95 -3.34 -14.72
CA VAL A 146 -33.77 -4.04 -15.72
C VAL A 146 -32.86 -4.79 -16.71
N GLY A 147 -33.28 -5.97 -17.16
CA GLY A 147 -32.50 -6.86 -18.02
C GLY A 147 -31.41 -7.63 -17.26
N SER A 148 -30.71 -8.53 -17.95
CA SER A 148 -29.60 -9.34 -17.45
C SER A 148 -28.26 -8.73 -17.91
N TYR A 149 -27.50 -8.16 -16.98
CA TYR A 149 -26.34 -7.31 -17.29
C TYR A 149 -25.11 -8.09 -17.81
N GLU A 150 -24.79 -7.95 -19.11
CA GLU A 150 -23.60 -8.50 -19.75
C GLU A 150 -22.62 -7.38 -20.18
N VAL A 151 -21.35 -7.47 -19.75
CA VAL A 151 -20.30 -6.49 -20.11
C VAL A 151 -19.74 -6.79 -21.50
N ILE A 152 -19.80 -5.81 -22.39
CA ILE A 152 -19.12 -5.86 -23.69
C ILE A 152 -17.64 -5.59 -23.45
N ARG A 153 -16.83 -6.65 -23.38
CA ARG A 153 -15.38 -6.52 -23.28
C ARG A 153 -14.84 -5.94 -24.59
N ILE A 154 -14.04 -4.88 -24.48
CA ILE A 154 -13.33 -4.32 -25.64
C ILE A 154 -12.28 -5.33 -26.08
N THR A 155 -12.46 -5.92 -27.26
CA THR A 155 -11.44 -6.77 -27.89
C THR A 155 -10.22 -5.91 -28.22
N PRO A 156 -9.01 -6.25 -27.73
CA PRO A 156 -7.82 -5.45 -28.03
C PRO A 156 -7.55 -5.45 -29.53
N ALA A 157 -7.23 -4.28 -30.09
CA ALA A 157 -6.98 -4.13 -31.51
C ALA A 157 -5.63 -4.75 -31.89
N ILE A 158 -5.67 -6.00 -32.36
CA ILE A 158 -4.54 -6.68 -32.99
C ILE A 158 -4.36 -6.09 -34.39
N VAL A 159 -3.22 -5.44 -34.63
CA VAL A 159 -2.84 -5.00 -35.97
C VAL A 159 -2.49 -6.25 -36.79
N PRO A 160 -3.10 -6.48 -37.98
CA PRO A 160 -2.61 -7.51 -38.89
C PRO A 160 -1.20 -7.11 -39.34
N ALA A 161 -0.22 -7.98 -39.07
CA ALA A 161 1.16 -7.74 -39.50
C ALA A 161 1.24 -7.79 -41.04
N ASP A 162 2.12 -6.95 -41.62
CA ASP A 162 2.32 -6.88 -43.08
C ASP A 162 2.54 -8.26 -43.72
N ASP A 163 1.87 -8.49 -44.85
CA ASP A 163 1.94 -9.75 -45.62
C ASP A 163 3.37 -10.03 -46.10
N ARG A 164 4.11 -10.84 -45.33
CA ARG A 164 5.29 -11.58 -45.77
C ARG A 164 5.19 -13.01 -45.25
N PRO A 165 5.19 -14.03 -46.13
CA PRO A 165 4.89 -15.40 -45.73
C PRO A 165 6.03 -16.00 -44.88
N ARG A 166 5.72 -16.35 -43.63
CA ARG A 166 6.53 -17.25 -42.79
C ARG A 166 5.62 -18.18 -41.98
N ASP A 167 6.20 -19.31 -41.60
CA ASP A 167 5.48 -20.56 -41.39
C ASP A 167 4.61 -20.65 -40.12
N LYS A 168 3.70 -21.64 -40.16
CA LYS A 168 2.72 -21.94 -39.11
C LYS A 168 3.40 -22.60 -37.91
N GLY A 169 3.28 -21.98 -36.74
CA GLY A 169 3.65 -22.53 -35.42
C GLY A 169 2.53 -22.28 -34.39
N PRO A 170 2.44 -23.08 -33.30
CA PRO A 170 1.21 -23.20 -32.52
C PRO A 170 0.88 -22.02 -31.60
N THR A 171 -0.41 -21.84 -31.36
CA THR A 171 -1.02 -20.78 -30.53
C THR A 171 -0.83 -21.00 -29.02
N PRO A 172 -0.44 -19.97 -28.24
CA PRO A 172 -0.41 -20.07 -26.78
C PRO A 172 -1.79 -19.81 -26.15
N SER A 173 -2.24 -20.73 -25.30
CA SER A 173 -3.42 -20.51 -24.43
C SER A 173 -3.10 -19.50 -23.31
N ALA A 174 -3.99 -18.55 -23.08
CA ALA A 174 -3.81 -17.52 -22.06
C ALA A 174 -4.02 -18.05 -20.63
N LEU A 175 -3.02 -17.84 -19.76
CA LEU A 175 -3.13 -18.10 -18.32
C LEU A 175 -3.88 -16.97 -17.63
N ILE A 176 -5.03 -17.29 -17.03
CA ILE A 176 -5.81 -16.36 -16.19
C ILE A 176 -5.30 -16.47 -14.75
N THR A 177 -4.72 -15.39 -14.23
CA THR A 177 -4.26 -15.28 -12.84
C THR A 177 -5.41 -14.82 -11.92
N ASN A 178 -6.03 -15.76 -11.20
CA ASN A 178 -7.04 -15.43 -10.19
C ASN A 178 -6.38 -14.98 -8.87
N GLY A 179 -6.62 -13.72 -8.48
CA GLY A 179 -6.37 -13.23 -7.12
C GLY A 179 -7.51 -13.62 -6.16
N SER A 180 -7.19 -13.87 -4.90
CA SER A 180 -8.15 -14.31 -3.86
C SER A 180 -8.79 -13.14 -3.09
N GLY A 181 -10.06 -13.29 -2.69
CA GLY A 181 -10.79 -12.19 -2.01
C GLY A 181 -12.25 -12.47 -1.60
N ALA A 182 -12.46 -13.43 -0.69
CA ALA A 182 -13.62 -13.62 0.21
C ALA A 182 -15.06 -13.27 -0.24
N GLY A 183 -15.97 -14.26 -0.25
CA GLY A 183 -17.42 -14.05 -0.26
C GLY A 183 -18.24 -15.35 -0.37
N ASN A 184 -19.11 -15.64 0.61
CA ASN A 184 -19.90 -16.87 0.64
C ASN A 184 -21.15 -16.83 -0.25
N GLY A 185 -21.47 -17.99 -0.85
CA GLY A 185 -22.82 -18.56 -0.75
C GLY A 185 -23.78 -18.43 -1.95
N SER A 186 -23.73 -19.41 -2.87
CA SER A 186 -24.93 -20.08 -3.42
C SER A 186 -24.52 -21.28 -4.29
N GLU A 187 -24.81 -22.50 -3.87
CA GLU A 187 -24.57 -23.72 -4.67
C GLU A 187 -25.77 -24.02 -5.58
N ALA A 188 -25.54 -24.18 -6.89
CA ALA A 188 -26.52 -24.74 -7.84
C ALA A 188 -25.89 -25.10 -9.21
N ALA A 189 -24.83 -25.92 -9.25
CA ALA A 189 -24.30 -26.47 -10.52
C ALA A 189 -23.73 -27.89 -10.32
N SER A 190 -23.98 -28.78 -11.27
CA SER A 190 -23.70 -30.22 -11.15
C SER A 190 -22.20 -30.55 -11.11
N SER A 191 -21.77 -31.19 -10.03
CA SER A 191 -20.45 -31.82 -9.92
C SER A 191 -20.58 -33.30 -9.53
N LEU A 192 -19.93 -34.18 -10.29
CA LEU A 192 -19.59 -35.53 -9.80
C LEU A 192 -18.74 -35.39 -8.52
N PRO A 193 -18.90 -36.28 -7.52
CA PRO A 193 -18.16 -36.17 -6.27
C PRO A 193 -16.67 -36.32 -6.53
N ARG A 194 -15.89 -35.28 -6.24
CA ARG A 194 -14.43 -35.42 -6.13
C ARG A 194 -14.13 -36.36 -4.97
N LYS A 195 -13.31 -37.38 -5.22
CA LYS A 195 -12.77 -38.26 -4.18
C LYS A 195 -12.00 -37.44 -3.15
N LYS A 196 -11.92 -37.93 -1.92
CA LYS A 196 -11.21 -37.23 -0.83
C LYS A 196 -9.73 -37.57 -0.88
N GLU A 197 -8.88 -36.55 -0.99
CA GLU A 197 -7.45 -36.68 -0.67
C GLU A 197 -7.30 -36.94 0.84
N ILE A 198 -6.51 -37.94 1.21
CA ILE A 198 -6.13 -38.24 2.60
C ILE A 198 -4.60 -38.30 2.63
N LYS A 199 -3.98 -37.62 3.60
CA LYS A 199 -2.52 -37.37 3.60
C LYS A 199 -1.78 -38.00 4.79
N SER A 200 -2.50 -38.39 5.85
CA SER A 200 -1.97 -39.09 7.00
C SER A 200 -2.89 -40.24 7.42
N PHE A 201 -2.37 -41.22 8.19
CA PHE A 201 -3.21 -42.29 8.74
C PHE A 201 -4.16 -41.77 9.83
N SER A 202 -3.74 -40.76 10.60
CA SER A 202 -4.61 -40.06 11.56
C SER A 202 -5.79 -39.37 10.87
N ASP A 203 -5.59 -38.76 9.68
CA ASP A 203 -6.71 -38.29 8.86
C ASP A 203 -7.63 -39.43 8.40
N LEU A 204 -7.08 -40.60 8.04
CA LEU A 204 -7.85 -41.78 7.64
C LEU A 204 -8.75 -42.25 8.80
N LEU A 205 -8.19 -42.41 10.00
CA LEU A 205 -8.93 -42.82 11.20
C LEU A 205 -10.02 -41.80 11.57
N ASN A 206 -9.74 -40.50 11.47
CA ASN A 206 -10.70 -39.42 11.70
C ASN A 206 -11.86 -39.42 10.68
N HIS A 207 -11.58 -39.70 9.40
CA HIS A 207 -12.61 -39.74 8.35
C HIS A 207 -13.42 -41.06 8.34
N PHE A 208 -12.86 -42.15 8.86
CA PHE A 208 -13.50 -43.47 8.92
C PHE A 208 -13.56 -44.01 10.37
N PRO A 209 -14.38 -43.41 11.25
CA PRO A 209 -14.40 -43.74 12.67
C PRO A 209 -14.81 -45.19 12.99
N MET A 210 -15.44 -45.92 12.05
CA MET A 210 -15.69 -47.36 12.20
C MET A 210 -14.42 -48.21 12.05
N ILE A 211 -13.49 -47.80 11.18
CA ILE A 211 -12.16 -48.42 11.05
C ILE A 211 -11.34 -48.11 12.30
N ALA A 212 -11.33 -46.83 12.74
CA ALA A 212 -10.69 -46.42 13.99
C ALA A 212 -11.18 -47.23 15.19
N ARG A 213 -12.51 -47.37 15.38
CA ARG A 213 -13.08 -48.14 16.49
C ARG A 213 -12.71 -49.63 16.48
N GLN A 214 -12.40 -50.22 15.32
CA GLN A 214 -11.91 -51.59 15.22
C GLN A 214 -10.40 -51.68 15.53
N MET A 215 -9.59 -50.73 15.07
CA MET A 215 -8.13 -50.77 15.23
C MET A 215 -7.60 -50.19 16.54
N GLN A 216 -8.19 -49.12 17.09
CA GLN A 216 -7.67 -48.40 18.26
C GLN A 216 -7.30 -49.33 19.43
N PRO A 217 -8.15 -50.30 19.84
CA PRO A 217 -7.85 -51.19 20.98
C PRO A 217 -6.72 -52.20 20.71
N GLY A 218 -6.41 -52.46 19.43
CA GLY A 218 -5.26 -53.27 19.03
C GLY A 218 -3.98 -52.43 19.01
N LEU A 219 -4.02 -51.25 18.37
CA LEU A 219 -2.89 -50.31 18.32
C LEU A 219 -2.45 -49.87 19.73
N GLU A 220 -3.41 -49.57 20.63
CA GLU A 220 -3.11 -49.24 22.04
C GLU A 220 -2.47 -50.39 22.82
N ARG A 221 -2.67 -51.66 22.42
CA ARG A 221 -1.96 -52.80 23.01
C ARG A 221 -0.55 -52.90 22.45
N LEU A 222 -0.39 -52.83 21.13
CA LEU A 222 0.92 -52.85 20.46
C LEU A 222 1.85 -51.75 20.99
N PHE A 223 1.36 -50.51 21.17
CA PHE A 223 2.16 -49.44 21.74
C PHE A 223 2.56 -49.69 23.21
N LYS A 224 1.69 -50.30 24.02
CA LYS A 224 2.01 -50.67 25.42
C LYS A 224 3.02 -51.81 25.47
N GLU A 225 2.82 -52.85 24.66
CA GLU A 225 3.68 -54.03 24.55
C GLU A 225 5.08 -53.66 24.04
N PHE A 226 5.18 -52.82 23.01
CA PHE A 226 6.46 -52.26 22.54
C PHE A 226 7.16 -51.44 23.64
N THR A 227 6.39 -50.66 24.41
CA THR A 227 6.92 -49.85 25.52
C THR A 227 7.43 -50.73 26.66
N THR A 228 6.73 -51.80 27.04
CA THR A 228 7.18 -52.71 28.10
C THR A 228 8.37 -53.56 27.67
N VAL A 229 8.35 -54.16 26.48
CA VAL A 229 9.49 -54.92 25.91
C VAL A 229 10.73 -54.04 25.81
N SER A 230 10.56 -52.74 25.55
CA SER A 230 11.67 -51.79 25.66
C SER A 230 12.10 -51.54 27.11
N GLN A 231 11.17 -51.26 28.03
CA GLN A 231 11.49 -50.80 29.39
C GLN A 231 12.08 -51.87 30.32
N GLU A 232 11.75 -53.15 30.15
CA GLU A 232 12.15 -54.21 31.10
C GLU A 232 13.68 -54.47 31.16
N ASP A 233 14.41 -54.25 30.05
CA ASP A 233 15.86 -54.53 29.95
C ASP A 233 16.77 -53.46 30.62
N LEU A 234 16.23 -52.48 31.35
CA LEU A 234 17.02 -51.40 31.97
C LEU A 234 17.89 -51.83 33.18
N GLY A 235 17.86 -53.11 33.58
CA GLY A 235 18.43 -53.60 34.83
C GLY A 235 19.71 -54.46 34.74
N SER A 236 20.17 -54.83 33.54
CA SER A 236 21.01 -56.03 33.36
C SER A 236 22.29 -55.89 32.52
N SER A 237 22.77 -54.67 32.23
CA SER A 237 24.06 -54.46 31.52
C SER A 237 24.94 -53.36 32.12
N LEU A 238 25.61 -53.68 33.23
CA LEU A 238 26.71 -52.89 33.80
C LEU A 238 27.97 -53.76 33.95
N HIS A 239 28.49 -54.30 32.84
CA HIS A 239 29.74 -55.07 32.84
C HIS A 239 30.67 -54.79 31.65
N THR A 240 31.63 -53.90 31.89
CA THR A 240 33.06 -54.03 31.53
C THR A 240 33.45 -54.94 30.35
N THR A 241 33.77 -54.34 29.20
CA THR A 241 34.57 -54.96 28.12
C THR A 241 35.85 -54.18 27.85
N LEU A 242 36.82 -54.30 28.76
CA LEU A 242 38.22 -53.94 28.49
C LEU A 242 38.91 -55.13 27.80
N SER A 243 39.08 -55.07 26.48
CA SER A 243 39.85 -56.04 25.70
C SER A 243 40.81 -55.34 24.75
N ASN A 244 42.12 -55.51 24.98
CA ASN A 244 43.15 -55.03 24.07
C ASN A 244 43.13 -55.86 22.76
N GLY A 245 42.75 -55.24 21.64
CA GLY A 245 42.74 -55.87 20.33
C GLY A 245 42.88 -54.83 19.21
N SER A 246 43.78 -55.10 18.27
CA SER A 246 44.09 -54.31 17.06
C SER A 246 42.92 -53.49 16.49
N ILE A 247 43.05 -52.16 16.49
CA ILE A 247 42.07 -51.26 15.84
C ILE A 247 42.27 -51.32 14.31
N THR A 248 41.57 -52.25 13.69
CA THR A 248 41.27 -52.26 12.25
C THR A 248 39.74 -52.25 12.09
N GLN A 249 39.12 -51.09 12.28
CA GLN A 249 37.67 -50.92 12.09
C GLN A 249 37.31 -51.08 10.60
N PRO A 250 36.32 -51.92 10.24
CA PRO A 250 35.75 -51.97 8.90
C PRO A 250 35.07 -50.65 8.47
N LEU A 251 34.60 -50.61 7.22
CA LEU A 251 33.94 -49.43 6.61
C LEU A 251 32.41 -49.40 6.83
N GLY A 252 31.87 -50.11 7.84
CA GLY A 252 30.42 -50.22 8.07
C GLY A 252 29.91 -49.47 9.30
N LEU A 253 28.76 -48.82 9.17
CA LEU A 253 27.88 -48.50 10.31
C LEU A 253 27.19 -49.78 10.79
N GLU A 254 27.94 -50.64 11.48
CA GLU A 254 27.39 -51.86 12.07
C GLU A 254 26.30 -51.50 13.10
N LEU A 255 25.16 -52.19 13.00
CA LEU A 255 24.07 -52.14 13.98
C LEU A 255 24.55 -52.75 15.30
N ARG A 256 24.35 -52.05 16.41
CA ARG A 256 24.66 -52.61 17.73
C ARG A 256 23.51 -53.50 18.21
N ASP A 257 23.79 -54.54 19.00
CA ASP A 257 22.80 -55.54 19.45
C ASP A 257 21.52 -54.93 20.05
N GLU A 258 21.62 -53.76 20.70
CA GLU A 258 20.49 -53.02 21.27
C GLU A 258 19.64 -52.31 20.19
N GLU A 259 20.26 -51.71 19.17
CA GLU A 259 19.54 -51.14 18.01
C GLU A 259 18.82 -52.25 17.23
N ASP A 260 19.49 -53.40 17.07
CA ASP A 260 19.00 -54.51 16.26
C ASP A 260 17.81 -55.24 16.92
N LYS A 261 17.79 -55.34 18.26
CA LYS A 261 16.61 -55.75 19.05
C LYS A 261 15.44 -54.78 18.85
N MET A 262 15.68 -53.47 18.97
CA MET A 262 14.64 -52.44 18.80
C MET A 262 14.07 -52.44 17.38
N ARG A 263 14.92 -52.61 16.36
CA ARG A 263 14.52 -52.76 14.95
C ARG A 263 13.52 -53.90 14.77
N ARG A 264 13.88 -55.12 15.19
CA ARG A 264 13.05 -56.33 15.02
C ARG A 264 11.73 -56.24 15.82
N SER A 265 11.75 -55.61 16.99
CA SER A 265 10.54 -55.35 17.78
C SER A 265 9.59 -54.38 17.07
N LEU A 266 10.11 -53.32 16.46
CA LEU A 266 9.32 -52.35 15.70
C LEU A 266 8.76 -52.95 14.40
N GLU A 267 9.59 -53.72 13.67
CA GLU A 267 9.21 -54.47 12.48
C GLU A 267 8.01 -55.40 12.77
N THR A 268 8.09 -56.14 13.88
CA THR A 268 6.99 -57.00 14.36
C THR A 268 5.72 -56.19 14.69
N ALA A 269 5.85 -55.01 15.31
CA ALA A 269 4.72 -54.15 15.63
C ALA A 269 4.07 -53.52 14.38
N VAL A 270 4.86 -53.15 13.37
CA VAL A 270 4.36 -52.67 12.07
C VAL A 270 3.62 -53.78 11.33
N THR A 271 4.18 -54.99 11.26
CA THR A 271 3.50 -56.16 10.65
C THR A 271 2.18 -56.45 11.35
N ALA A 272 2.18 -56.55 12.69
CA ALA A 272 0.96 -56.80 13.47
C ALA A 272 -0.12 -55.72 13.29
N ALA A 273 0.26 -54.46 13.08
CA ALA A 273 -0.67 -53.38 12.80
C ALA A 273 -1.24 -53.40 11.36
N ILE A 274 -0.46 -53.88 10.38
CA ILE A 274 -0.94 -54.17 9.03
C ILE A 274 -1.93 -55.34 9.07
N ASP A 275 -1.64 -56.41 9.82
CA ASP A 275 -2.58 -57.52 10.03
C ASP A 275 -3.89 -57.05 10.69
N LEU A 276 -3.81 -56.17 11.69
CA LEU A 276 -4.99 -55.53 12.30
C LEU A 276 -5.82 -54.71 11.28
N PHE A 277 -5.18 -54.06 10.30
CA PHE A 277 -5.89 -53.37 9.22
C PHE A 277 -6.54 -54.37 8.24
N GLN A 278 -5.88 -55.47 7.91
CA GLN A 278 -6.44 -56.54 7.07
C GLN A 278 -7.62 -57.27 7.74
N MET A 279 -7.71 -57.26 9.07
CA MET A 279 -8.85 -57.78 9.84
C MET A 279 -10.06 -56.83 9.93
N VAL A 280 -9.97 -55.59 9.41
CA VAL A 280 -11.10 -54.65 9.36
C VAL A 280 -12.21 -55.18 8.45
N ASP A 281 -13.46 -54.86 8.78
CA ASP A 281 -14.63 -55.28 7.99
C ASP A 281 -14.49 -54.90 6.50
N LYS A 282 -14.59 -55.91 5.64
CA LYS A 282 -14.51 -55.80 4.18
C LYS A 282 -15.50 -54.80 3.59
N GLN A 283 -16.64 -54.55 4.25
CA GLN A 283 -17.57 -53.49 3.82
C GLN A 283 -16.99 -52.08 4.03
N GLN A 284 -16.23 -51.85 5.11
CA GLN A 284 -15.56 -50.57 5.38
C GLN A 284 -14.34 -50.37 4.47
N LEU A 285 -13.56 -51.42 4.22
CA LEU A 285 -12.43 -51.37 3.27
C LEU A 285 -12.89 -51.10 1.83
N SER A 286 -14.04 -51.68 1.42
CA SER A 286 -14.68 -51.37 0.14
C SER A 286 -15.12 -49.90 0.05
N LEU A 287 -15.71 -49.36 1.12
CA LEU A 287 -16.10 -47.94 1.20
C LEU A 287 -14.90 -47.00 1.12
N LEU A 288 -13.78 -47.34 1.76
CA LEU A 288 -12.51 -46.59 1.68
C LEU A 288 -11.98 -46.54 0.23
N GLY A 289 -11.91 -47.69 -0.44
CA GLY A 289 -11.47 -47.79 -1.84
C GLY A 289 -12.41 -47.12 -2.85
N ALA A 290 -13.70 -47.04 -2.55
CA ALA A 290 -14.69 -46.36 -3.40
C ALA A 290 -14.67 -44.82 -3.26
N THR A 291 -14.13 -44.27 -2.17
CA THR A 291 -14.22 -42.83 -1.83
C THR A 291 -12.89 -42.08 -1.82
N THR A 292 -11.77 -42.80 -1.93
CA THR A 292 -10.39 -42.27 -1.92
C THR A 292 -9.59 -42.80 -3.12
N GLU A 293 -8.31 -42.42 -3.23
CA GLU A 293 -7.37 -42.98 -4.24
C GLU A 293 -6.22 -43.78 -3.60
N LEU A 294 -6.43 -44.24 -2.36
CA LEU A 294 -5.43 -44.99 -1.61
C LEU A 294 -5.32 -46.43 -2.12
N THR A 295 -4.08 -46.87 -2.40
CA THR A 295 -3.74 -48.26 -2.71
C THR A 295 -3.23 -48.98 -1.47
N GLY A 296 -3.28 -50.32 -1.43
CA GLY A 296 -2.82 -51.13 -0.28
C GLY A 296 -1.42 -50.73 0.22
N PRO A 297 -0.38 -50.75 -0.64
CA PRO A 297 0.98 -50.34 -0.25
C PRO A 297 1.10 -48.88 0.22
N LEU A 298 0.23 -47.98 -0.24
CA LEU A 298 0.20 -46.61 0.26
C LEU A 298 -0.39 -46.53 1.67
N VAL A 299 -1.43 -47.33 1.98
CA VAL A 299 -1.97 -47.43 3.33
C VAL A 299 -0.98 -48.13 4.28
N GLU A 300 -0.26 -49.15 3.82
CA GLU A 300 0.79 -49.83 4.60
C GLU A 300 1.92 -48.85 4.97
N ARG A 301 2.43 -48.05 4.03
CA ARG A 301 3.35 -46.93 4.32
C ARG A 301 2.77 -45.92 5.32
N MET A 302 1.48 -45.59 5.22
CA MET A 302 0.82 -44.68 6.16
C MET A 302 0.71 -45.28 7.57
N ILE A 303 0.52 -46.61 7.70
CA ILE A 303 0.53 -47.34 8.97
C ILE A 303 1.93 -47.34 9.60
N GLU A 304 2.97 -47.65 8.83
CA GLU A 304 4.38 -47.61 9.29
C GLU A 304 4.78 -46.20 9.77
N ARG A 305 4.46 -45.17 8.97
CA ARG A 305 4.69 -43.77 9.35
C ARG A 305 3.95 -43.40 10.64
N TYR A 306 2.69 -43.80 10.79
CA TYR A 306 1.92 -43.54 12.01
C TYR A 306 2.51 -44.22 13.25
N ILE A 307 2.97 -45.47 13.12
CA ILE A 307 3.56 -46.22 14.24
C ILE A 307 4.91 -45.61 14.64
N THR A 308 5.76 -45.27 13.67
CA THR A 308 7.01 -44.57 13.95
C THR A 308 6.76 -43.20 14.59
N GLU A 309 5.82 -42.40 14.09
CA GLU A 309 5.44 -41.09 14.67
C GLU A 309 4.96 -41.20 16.14
N GLN A 310 4.15 -42.22 16.50
CA GLN A 310 3.69 -42.40 17.89
C GLN A 310 4.78 -42.90 18.85
N VAL A 311 5.81 -43.57 18.33
CA VAL A 311 6.83 -44.29 19.13
C VAL A 311 8.19 -43.55 19.16
N HIS A 312 8.37 -42.54 18.30
CA HIS A 312 9.58 -41.71 18.17
C HIS A 312 10.00 -41.03 19.47
N ASP A 313 9.20 -40.07 19.94
CA ASP A 313 9.48 -39.25 21.14
C ASP A 313 9.46 -40.06 22.44
N SER A 314 8.58 -41.08 22.50
CA SER A 314 8.25 -41.77 23.74
C SER A 314 9.33 -42.76 24.18
N VAL A 315 9.95 -43.50 23.23
CA VAL A 315 10.90 -44.57 23.56
C VAL A 315 12.05 -44.71 22.55
N LEU A 316 11.75 -44.63 21.25
CA LEU A 316 12.64 -45.17 20.22
C LEU A 316 13.84 -44.26 19.93
N PHE A 317 13.58 -42.99 19.61
CA PHE A 317 14.66 -42.10 19.17
C PHE A 317 15.56 -41.66 20.32
N SER A 318 15.00 -41.50 21.53
CA SER A 318 15.75 -41.20 22.74
C SER A 318 16.75 -42.31 23.11
N ARG A 319 16.43 -43.58 22.84
CA ARG A 319 17.34 -44.73 23.03
C ARG A 319 18.44 -44.79 21.98
N ILE A 320 18.12 -44.61 20.69
CA ILE A 320 19.14 -44.57 19.63
C ILE A 320 20.15 -43.43 19.90
N CYS A 321 19.67 -42.27 20.37
CA CYS A 321 20.51 -41.16 20.84
C CYS A 321 21.37 -41.49 22.07
N ALA A 322 20.94 -42.41 22.94
CA ALA A 322 21.74 -42.87 24.07
C ALA A 322 22.83 -43.85 23.63
N VAL A 323 22.51 -44.80 22.74
CA VAL A 323 23.47 -45.79 22.19
C VAL A 323 24.58 -45.10 21.38
N ARG A 324 24.22 -44.19 20.47
CA ARG A 324 25.18 -43.46 19.61
C ARG A 324 25.80 -42.20 20.26
N ARG A 325 25.51 -41.96 21.55
CA ARG A 325 25.89 -40.73 22.29
C ARG A 325 27.37 -40.35 22.18
N VAL A 326 28.29 -41.33 22.24
CA VAL A 326 29.74 -41.07 22.21
C VAL A 326 30.15 -40.56 20.83
N ASP A 327 29.79 -41.31 19.79
CA ASP A 327 30.02 -41.04 18.37
C ASP A 327 29.50 -39.63 18.00
N ASP A 328 28.30 -39.28 18.47
CA ASP A 328 27.65 -37.98 18.22
C ASP A 328 28.29 -36.81 18.99
N LEU A 329 28.70 -36.99 20.25
CA LEU A 329 29.37 -35.93 21.02
C LEU A 329 30.75 -35.59 20.44
N GLU A 330 31.49 -36.58 19.93
CA GLU A 330 32.75 -36.34 19.25
C GLU A 330 32.53 -35.60 17.91
N LEU A 331 31.54 -36.03 17.12
CA LEU A 331 31.17 -35.37 15.87
C LEU A 331 30.74 -33.91 16.08
N GLU A 332 29.88 -33.64 17.06
CA GLU A 332 29.49 -32.28 17.45
C GLU A 332 30.69 -31.41 17.87
N SER A 333 31.64 -31.97 18.63
CA SER A 333 32.86 -31.27 19.05
C SER A 333 33.74 -30.89 17.86
N ARG A 334 33.88 -31.80 16.89
CA ARG A 334 34.61 -31.57 15.63
C ARG A 334 33.93 -30.51 14.77
N ILE A 335 32.60 -30.57 14.58
CA ILE A 335 31.84 -29.57 13.81
C ILE A 335 32.00 -28.15 14.40
N LYS A 336 31.94 -28.00 15.72
CA LYS A 336 32.15 -26.70 16.42
C LYS A 336 33.55 -26.09 16.17
N GLN A 337 34.54 -26.90 15.79
CA GLN A 337 35.88 -26.43 15.41
C GLN A 337 35.98 -26.01 13.93
N MET A 338 34.93 -26.19 13.12
CA MET A 338 34.91 -25.90 11.67
C MET A 338 33.88 -24.85 11.24
N LEU A 339 33.21 -24.20 12.18
CA LEU A 339 32.17 -23.19 11.90
C LEU A 339 32.66 -22.01 11.05
N ASP A 340 33.93 -21.62 11.20
CA ASP A 340 34.52 -20.44 10.55
C ASP A 340 35.13 -20.71 9.16
N VAL A 341 34.70 -21.78 8.48
CA VAL A 341 35.18 -22.11 7.12
C VAL A 341 34.39 -21.37 6.04
N ASP A 342 35.10 -20.76 5.10
CA ASP A 342 34.51 -20.15 3.90
C ASP A 342 34.25 -21.18 2.79
N ILE A 343 33.23 -20.92 1.97
CA ILE A 343 32.79 -21.79 0.88
C ILE A 343 33.93 -22.07 -0.12
N SER A 344 34.79 -21.08 -0.39
CA SER A 344 35.90 -21.22 -1.34
C SER A 344 37.03 -22.15 -0.87
N GLN A 345 37.07 -22.48 0.43
CA GLN A 345 38.07 -23.38 1.01
C GLN A 345 37.64 -24.85 1.00
N VAL A 346 36.39 -25.17 0.63
CA VAL A 346 35.83 -26.54 0.64
C VAL A 346 35.91 -27.19 -0.76
N GLY A 347 36.77 -26.70 -1.65
CA GLY A 347 37.01 -27.29 -2.98
C GLY A 347 35.87 -27.16 -3.99
N ILE A 348 34.76 -26.48 -3.66
CA ILE A 348 33.63 -26.30 -4.56
C ILE A 348 34.05 -25.35 -5.72
N PRO A 349 33.86 -25.74 -7.00
CA PRO A 349 34.14 -24.86 -8.13
C PRO A 349 33.15 -23.69 -8.16
N ILE A 350 33.68 -22.47 -8.08
CA ILE A 350 32.89 -21.23 -8.13
C ILE A 350 32.90 -20.69 -9.56
N GLU A 351 31.90 -21.06 -10.34
CA GLU A 351 31.62 -20.45 -11.64
C GLU A 351 31.12 -19.00 -11.44
N GLY A 352 31.49 -18.06 -12.31
CA GLY A 352 30.98 -16.67 -12.24
C GLY A 352 31.55 -15.79 -11.11
N GLY A 353 32.68 -16.17 -10.49
CA GLY A 353 33.40 -15.30 -9.55
C GLY A 353 32.61 -14.95 -8.28
N GLN A 354 32.74 -13.71 -7.79
CA GLN A 354 32.11 -13.31 -6.52
C GLN A 354 30.58 -13.32 -6.57
N GLN A 355 29.97 -13.07 -7.74
CA GLN A 355 28.51 -13.19 -7.92
C GLN A 355 28.04 -14.64 -7.80
N GLY A 356 28.73 -15.59 -8.46
CA GLY A 356 28.44 -17.01 -8.31
C GLY A 356 28.70 -17.53 -6.90
N LYS A 357 29.71 -17.00 -6.19
CA LYS A 357 29.94 -17.27 -4.76
C LYS A 357 28.74 -16.84 -3.90
N GLN A 358 28.15 -15.68 -4.19
CA GLN A 358 26.98 -15.16 -3.49
C GLN A 358 25.72 -16.00 -3.78
N GLU A 359 25.45 -16.35 -5.05
CA GLU A 359 24.33 -17.24 -5.40
C GLU A 359 24.45 -18.61 -4.72
N LEU A 360 25.66 -19.18 -4.70
CA LEU A 360 25.95 -20.43 -4.00
C LEU A 360 25.78 -20.28 -2.48
N ALA A 361 26.24 -19.18 -1.88
CA ALA A 361 26.08 -18.91 -0.44
C ALA A 361 24.60 -18.86 -0.03
N VAL A 362 23.75 -18.15 -0.80
CA VAL A 362 22.31 -18.08 -0.57
C VAL A 362 21.64 -19.45 -0.74
N ARG A 363 22.05 -20.23 -1.75
CA ARG A 363 21.54 -21.59 -1.98
C ARG A 363 21.88 -22.55 -0.83
N LEU A 364 23.12 -22.52 -0.34
CA LEU A 364 23.57 -23.33 0.80
C LEU A 364 22.93 -22.88 2.11
N ALA A 365 22.68 -21.59 2.32
CA ALA A 365 21.93 -21.09 3.48
C ALA A 365 20.46 -21.57 3.48
N ARG A 366 19.80 -21.59 2.32
CA ARG A 366 18.47 -22.21 2.15
C ARG A 366 18.51 -23.71 2.46
N GLY A 367 19.52 -24.43 1.97
CA GLY A 367 19.74 -25.84 2.28
C GLY A 367 19.89 -26.09 3.78
N ALA A 368 20.69 -25.27 4.48
CA ALA A 368 20.89 -25.35 5.92
C ALA A 368 19.59 -25.13 6.73
N GLU A 369 18.74 -24.16 6.37
CA GLU A 369 17.45 -23.94 7.04
C GLU A 369 16.40 -25.03 6.73
N VAL A 370 16.50 -25.74 5.59
CA VAL A 370 15.70 -26.97 5.37
C VAL A 370 16.26 -28.12 6.23
N PHE A 371 17.57 -28.34 6.22
CA PHE A 371 18.23 -29.43 6.97
C PHE A 371 18.01 -29.33 8.48
N LYS A 372 18.04 -28.10 9.00
CA LYS A 372 17.74 -27.74 10.41
C LYS A 372 16.39 -28.29 10.90
N LYS A 373 15.41 -28.52 10.02
CA LYS A 373 14.12 -29.15 10.38
C LYS A 373 14.27 -30.61 10.83
N MET A 374 15.31 -31.32 10.39
CA MET A 374 15.62 -32.69 10.84
C MET A 374 15.85 -32.76 12.36
N GLY A 375 16.15 -31.63 13.01
CA GLY A 375 16.22 -31.53 14.47
C GLY A 375 14.86 -31.65 15.20
N VAL A 376 13.74 -31.53 14.49
CA VAL A 376 12.36 -31.52 15.03
C VAL A 376 11.46 -32.56 14.33
N ALA A 377 11.97 -33.29 13.34
CA ALA A 377 11.23 -34.31 12.60
C ALA A 377 10.89 -35.52 13.49
N GLY A 378 9.64 -36.00 13.40
CA GLY A 378 9.06 -37.00 14.30
C GLY A 378 9.05 -38.44 13.77
N SER A 379 9.65 -38.71 12.62
CA SER A 379 9.74 -40.06 12.03
C SER A 379 10.97 -40.21 11.13
N PRO A 380 11.48 -41.43 10.88
CA PRO A 380 12.62 -41.63 10.00
C PRO A 380 12.26 -41.31 8.54
N GLN A 381 11.01 -41.54 8.15
CA GLN A 381 10.47 -41.11 6.85
C GLN A 381 10.48 -39.59 6.71
N GLU A 382 10.06 -38.81 7.72
CA GLU A 382 10.14 -37.34 7.68
C GLU A 382 11.59 -36.85 7.64
N MET A 383 12.51 -37.49 8.37
CA MET A 383 13.94 -37.15 8.30
C MET A 383 14.52 -37.40 6.89
N LEU A 384 14.12 -38.48 6.23
CA LEU A 384 14.52 -38.81 4.86
C LEU A 384 13.87 -37.88 3.82
N GLU A 385 12.60 -37.52 3.98
CA GLU A 385 11.91 -36.48 3.20
C GLU A 385 12.65 -35.13 3.29
N ILE A 386 13.12 -34.76 4.50
CA ILE A 386 13.91 -33.55 4.71
C ILE A 386 15.28 -33.67 4.05
N LEU A 387 15.98 -34.80 4.16
CA LEU A 387 17.28 -35.00 3.49
C LEU A 387 17.15 -34.84 1.97
N LEU A 388 16.20 -35.53 1.34
CA LEU A 388 15.90 -35.40 -0.09
C LEU A 388 15.51 -33.96 -0.47
N ALA A 389 14.73 -33.26 0.37
CA ALA A 389 14.41 -31.86 0.16
C ALA A 389 15.65 -30.94 0.26
N THR A 390 16.64 -31.27 1.09
CA THR A 390 17.89 -30.51 1.18
C THR A 390 18.76 -30.71 -0.05
N GLU A 391 18.98 -31.95 -0.50
CA GLU A 391 19.74 -32.25 -1.72
C GLU A 391 19.08 -31.58 -2.94
N LYS A 392 17.75 -31.65 -3.05
CA LYS A 392 16.98 -30.95 -4.08
C LYS A 392 17.15 -29.43 -4.01
N SER A 393 17.25 -28.85 -2.81
CA SER A 393 17.42 -27.40 -2.63
C SER A 393 18.83 -26.88 -2.96
N ILE A 394 19.87 -27.73 -2.89
CA ILE A 394 21.25 -27.37 -3.27
C ILE A 394 21.57 -27.70 -4.74
N THR A 395 20.90 -28.71 -5.31
CA THR A 395 21.07 -29.12 -6.71
C THR A 395 20.24 -28.30 -7.71
N MET A 396 19.03 -27.85 -7.33
CA MET A 396 18.20 -27.02 -8.22
C MET A 396 18.63 -25.54 -8.17
N ALA A 397 19.06 -25.01 -9.32
CA ALA A 397 19.23 -23.58 -9.53
C ALA A 397 17.89 -22.93 -9.91
N GLU A 398 17.53 -21.81 -9.27
CA GLU A 398 16.43 -20.96 -9.74
C GLU A 398 16.91 -20.02 -10.86
N PRO A 399 16.07 -19.68 -11.85
CA PRO A 399 16.40 -18.64 -12.83
C PRO A 399 16.54 -17.28 -12.11
N SER A 400 17.68 -16.62 -12.27
CA SER A 400 18.04 -15.45 -11.45
C SER A 400 17.11 -14.26 -11.66
N VAL A 401 16.54 -13.75 -10.57
CA VAL A 401 15.60 -12.61 -10.55
C VAL A 401 16.39 -11.29 -10.68
N GLY A 402 16.98 -11.08 -11.86
CA GLY A 402 17.79 -9.89 -12.15
C GLY A 402 18.12 -9.65 -13.63
N ALA A 403 18.20 -10.68 -14.47
CA ALA A 403 18.68 -10.58 -15.85
C ALA A 403 17.62 -10.06 -16.86
N ALA A 404 17.08 -8.86 -16.62
CA ALA A 404 16.01 -8.26 -17.43
C ALA A 404 16.34 -6.84 -17.96
N THR A 405 17.51 -6.64 -18.61
CA THR A 405 17.71 -5.52 -19.58
C THR A 405 19.04 -5.61 -20.35
N LYS A 406 18.99 -5.97 -21.64
CA LYS A 406 19.68 -5.32 -22.79
C LYS A 406 19.51 -6.16 -24.07
N PRO A 407 19.02 -5.59 -25.20
CA PRO A 407 18.92 -6.30 -26.48
C PRO A 407 20.11 -5.97 -27.40
N GLY A 408 20.58 -6.94 -28.20
CA GLY A 408 21.43 -6.66 -29.37
C GLY A 408 22.33 -7.80 -29.89
N VAL A 409 22.48 -7.82 -31.22
CA VAL A 409 23.61 -8.39 -31.99
C VAL A 409 23.73 -9.93 -32.10
N THR A 410 23.08 -10.44 -33.16
CA THR A 410 23.48 -11.56 -34.06
C THR A 410 24.03 -12.85 -33.46
N GLY A 411 23.21 -13.91 -33.51
CA GLY A 411 23.63 -15.26 -33.16
C GLY A 411 24.35 -16.07 -34.25
N VAL A 412 24.58 -17.33 -33.92
CA VAL A 412 24.41 -18.50 -34.79
C VAL A 412 23.65 -19.55 -33.95
N GLY A 413 22.85 -20.40 -34.61
CA GLY A 413 21.80 -21.16 -33.93
C GLY A 413 22.28 -22.26 -32.98
N ASN A 414 21.39 -22.63 -32.06
CA ASN A 414 21.41 -23.94 -31.41
C ASN A 414 19.96 -24.46 -31.28
N VAL A 415 19.79 -25.78 -31.32
CA VAL A 415 18.47 -26.43 -31.47
C VAL A 415 17.72 -26.49 -30.14
N ILE A 416 16.39 -26.33 -30.17
CA ILE A 416 15.53 -26.53 -28.99
C ILE A 416 15.52 -28.03 -28.66
N SER A 417 16.26 -28.43 -27.63
CA SER A 417 16.04 -29.71 -26.96
C SER A 417 14.90 -29.55 -25.98
N GLU A 418 13.83 -30.33 -26.13
CA GLU A 418 12.94 -30.59 -25.00
C GLU A 418 13.74 -31.34 -23.93
N LYS A 419 13.85 -30.75 -22.74
CA LYS A 419 14.31 -31.39 -21.51
C LYS A 419 13.52 -30.80 -20.34
N PRO A 420 13.23 -31.58 -19.28
CA PRO A 420 12.80 -31.02 -18.01
C PRO A 420 13.87 -30.04 -17.48
N SER A 421 13.45 -29.14 -16.59
CA SER A 421 14.34 -28.15 -15.94
C SER A 421 15.66 -28.80 -15.56
N ALA A 422 16.77 -28.27 -16.11
CA ALA A 422 18.06 -28.96 -16.08
C ALA A 422 18.50 -29.22 -14.63
N VAL A 423 18.34 -30.47 -14.19
CA VAL A 423 19.03 -31.01 -13.02
C VAL A 423 20.51 -30.87 -13.35
N LEU A 424 21.17 -29.94 -12.67
CA LEU A 424 22.57 -29.63 -12.89
C LEU A 424 23.34 -30.90 -12.58
N THR A 425 24.09 -31.44 -13.55
CA THR A 425 24.83 -32.70 -13.41
C THR A 425 26.06 -32.47 -12.53
N ILE A 426 25.80 -32.30 -11.25
CA ILE A 426 26.74 -32.01 -10.18
C ILE A 426 27.55 -33.29 -9.91
N ASN A 427 28.87 -33.17 -9.92
CA ASN A 427 29.76 -34.27 -9.58
C ASN A 427 29.53 -34.68 -8.12
N ALA A 428 29.63 -35.98 -7.81
CA ALA A 428 29.42 -36.49 -6.45
C ALA A 428 30.27 -35.73 -5.41
N ASP A 429 31.56 -35.49 -5.70
CA ASP A 429 32.46 -34.71 -4.85
C ASP A 429 31.95 -33.29 -4.55
N THR A 430 31.32 -32.65 -5.54
CA THR A 430 30.74 -31.31 -5.38
C THR A 430 29.42 -31.32 -4.61
N LEU A 431 28.60 -32.37 -4.73
CA LEU A 431 27.42 -32.56 -3.88
C LEU A 431 27.82 -32.81 -2.42
N ILE A 432 28.78 -33.71 -2.19
CA ILE A 432 29.39 -34.00 -0.89
C ILE A 432 29.94 -32.71 -0.27
N SER A 433 30.67 -31.90 -1.04
CA SER A 433 31.23 -30.63 -0.56
C SER A 433 30.17 -29.57 -0.23
N MET A 434 29.07 -29.51 -1.00
CA MET A 434 27.92 -28.64 -0.68
C MET A 434 27.17 -29.11 0.57
N LEU A 435 26.90 -30.41 0.69
CA LEU A 435 26.23 -31.01 1.85
C LEU A 435 27.08 -30.89 3.12
N LEU A 436 28.41 -31.00 3.00
CA LEU A 436 29.37 -30.73 4.07
C LEU A 436 29.25 -29.30 4.62
N VAL A 437 29.13 -28.29 3.75
CA VAL A 437 28.91 -26.89 4.17
C VAL A 437 27.52 -26.72 4.82
N VAL A 438 26.49 -27.39 4.31
CA VAL A 438 25.14 -27.41 4.91
C VAL A 438 25.20 -27.99 6.33
N VAL A 439 25.79 -29.17 6.52
CA VAL A 439 25.90 -29.86 7.82
C VAL A 439 26.72 -29.05 8.82
N ILE A 440 27.84 -28.44 8.40
CA ILE A 440 28.65 -27.58 9.30
C ILE A 440 27.88 -26.33 9.74
N ARG A 441 27.04 -25.74 8.88
CA ARG A 441 26.29 -24.50 9.17
C ARG A 441 24.94 -24.75 9.83
N SER A 442 24.41 -25.97 9.81
CA SER A 442 23.18 -26.37 10.52
C SER A 442 23.48 -26.98 11.90
N PRO A 443 23.02 -26.39 13.03
CA PRO A 443 23.30 -26.91 14.37
C PRO A 443 22.36 -28.08 14.76
N VAL A 444 22.22 -29.09 13.89
CA VAL A 444 21.45 -30.32 14.15
C VAL A 444 22.30 -31.27 14.99
N ARG A 445 21.71 -31.79 16.07
CA ARG A 445 22.36 -32.74 17.01
C ARG A 445 22.07 -34.18 16.64
N HIS A 446 22.83 -35.10 17.22
CA HIS A 446 22.61 -36.55 17.11
C HIS A 446 22.53 -37.03 15.65
N LEU A 447 23.52 -36.67 14.83
CA LEU A 447 23.54 -36.94 13.39
C LEU A 447 23.79 -38.42 13.07
N GLN A 448 24.63 -39.10 13.85
CA GLN A 448 24.86 -40.54 13.72
C GLN A 448 23.65 -41.35 14.19
N ALA A 449 23.00 -40.94 15.29
CA ALA A 449 21.71 -41.50 15.68
C ALA A 449 20.65 -41.34 14.57
N ARG A 450 20.55 -40.15 13.96
CA ARG A 450 19.62 -39.88 12.85
C ARG A 450 19.92 -40.69 11.59
N LEU A 451 21.20 -40.86 11.22
CA LEU A 451 21.60 -41.68 10.08
C LEU A 451 21.28 -43.17 10.31
N SER A 452 21.64 -43.73 11.49
CA SER A 452 21.26 -45.09 11.88
C SER A 452 19.73 -45.28 11.86
N TYR A 453 18.99 -44.27 12.33
CA TYR A 453 17.53 -44.29 12.37
C TYR A 453 16.89 -44.31 10.97
N MET A 454 17.29 -43.42 10.06
CA MET A 454 16.79 -43.39 8.68
C MET A 454 17.14 -44.67 7.89
N ARG A 455 18.33 -45.25 8.12
CA ARG A 455 18.82 -46.42 7.36
C ARG A 455 18.20 -47.75 7.80
N HIS A 456 17.79 -47.87 9.07
CA HIS A 456 17.48 -49.17 9.67
C HIS A 456 16.06 -49.31 10.26
N PHE A 457 15.27 -48.23 10.32
CA PHE A 457 13.93 -48.22 10.92
C PHE A 457 12.82 -47.80 9.93
N ILE A 458 13.10 -47.99 8.63
CA ILE A 458 12.12 -47.98 7.54
C ILE A 458 12.18 -49.40 6.93
N PHE A 459 11.02 -50.01 6.68
CA PHE A 459 10.87 -51.43 6.34
C PHE A 459 10.11 -51.64 5.03
N ILE A 460 9.14 -50.77 4.71
CA ILE A 460 8.28 -50.92 3.52
C ILE A 460 8.93 -50.35 2.26
N ASP A 461 9.73 -49.28 2.40
CA ASP A 461 10.47 -48.67 1.30
C ASP A 461 11.92 -49.16 1.25
N ASP A 462 12.40 -49.50 0.04
CA ASP A 462 13.80 -49.83 -0.22
C ASP A 462 14.66 -48.56 -0.11
N VAL A 463 15.25 -48.37 1.07
CA VAL A 463 16.18 -47.27 1.37
C VAL A 463 17.62 -47.56 0.95
N GLU A 464 17.94 -48.77 0.47
CA GLU A 464 19.29 -49.13 0.03
C GLU A 464 19.51 -48.80 -1.46
N SER A 465 18.44 -48.72 -2.26
CA SER A 465 18.49 -48.35 -3.68
C SER A 465 17.81 -47.01 -4.01
N GLY A 466 17.82 -46.64 -5.29
CA GLY A 466 17.18 -45.43 -5.81
C GLY A 466 17.74 -44.10 -5.29
N GLU A 467 16.92 -43.05 -5.35
CA GLU A 467 17.29 -41.69 -4.89
C GLU A 467 17.50 -41.64 -3.36
N MET A 468 16.75 -42.46 -2.60
CA MET A 468 16.87 -42.56 -1.14
C MET A 468 18.22 -43.15 -0.71
N GLY A 469 18.62 -44.28 -1.31
CA GLY A 469 19.94 -44.88 -1.06
C GLY A 469 21.09 -43.98 -1.49
N TYR A 470 20.94 -43.21 -2.59
CA TYR A 470 21.96 -42.23 -2.99
C TYR A 470 22.12 -41.11 -1.95
N ALA A 471 21.01 -40.54 -1.47
CA ALA A 471 21.03 -39.48 -0.46
C ALA A 471 21.63 -39.95 0.88
N LEU A 472 21.23 -41.13 1.37
CA LEU A 472 21.79 -41.69 2.61
C LEU A 472 23.29 -42.00 2.50
N ASN A 473 23.76 -42.60 1.41
CA ASN A 473 25.18 -42.88 1.23
C ASN A 473 26.01 -41.58 1.04
N THR A 474 25.44 -40.54 0.43
CA THR A 474 26.08 -39.22 0.31
C THR A 474 26.19 -38.53 1.69
N PHE A 475 25.15 -38.63 2.52
CA PHE A 475 25.16 -38.11 3.89
C PHE A 475 26.11 -38.89 4.82
N ASP A 476 26.13 -40.22 4.74
CA ASP A 476 27.07 -41.11 5.44
C ASP A 476 28.53 -40.74 5.11
N ALA A 477 28.86 -40.57 3.82
CA ALA A 477 30.18 -40.12 3.38
C ALA A 477 30.59 -38.75 3.98
N VAL A 478 29.66 -37.79 4.09
CA VAL A 478 29.91 -36.50 4.74
C VAL A 478 30.18 -36.67 6.25
N LEU A 479 29.38 -37.48 6.96
CA LEU A 479 29.60 -37.73 8.39
C LEU A 479 30.91 -38.49 8.65
N ALA A 480 31.24 -39.48 7.82
CA ALA A 480 32.50 -40.22 7.89
C ALA A 480 33.72 -39.33 7.66
N TYR A 481 33.67 -38.42 6.67
CA TYR A 481 34.72 -37.44 6.43
C TYR A 481 34.89 -36.44 7.60
N LEU A 482 33.78 -35.95 8.18
CA LEU A 482 33.80 -35.13 9.40
C LEU A 482 34.46 -35.88 10.58
N ALA A 483 34.15 -37.17 10.73
CA ALA A 483 34.64 -38.05 11.80
C ALA A 483 36.07 -38.58 11.61
N ARG A 484 36.62 -38.59 10.39
CA ARG A 484 37.98 -39.10 10.12
C ARG A 484 38.93 -38.01 9.61
N ASP A 485 38.69 -37.45 8.43
CA ASP A 485 39.71 -36.72 7.65
C ASP A 485 39.71 -35.18 7.80
N SER A 486 38.83 -34.63 8.63
CA SER A 486 38.58 -33.17 8.76
C SER A 486 39.74 -32.28 9.26
N GLY A 487 40.99 -32.76 9.28
CA GLY A 487 42.19 -32.05 9.73
C GLY A 487 42.66 -30.89 8.84
N GLY A 488 42.23 -30.81 7.58
CA GLY A 488 42.42 -29.63 6.73
C GLY A 488 41.54 -28.46 7.17
N LEU A 489 40.23 -28.69 7.19
CA LEU A 489 39.21 -27.67 7.49
C LEU A 489 39.36 -27.07 8.90
N ARG A 490 39.74 -27.87 9.91
CA ARG A 490 40.05 -27.34 11.27
C ARG A 490 41.24 -26.36 11.27
N ARG A 491 42.23 -26.53 10.39
CA ARG A 491 43.36 -25.59 10.25
C ARG A 491 42.93 -24.29 9.55
N ALA A 492 42.11 -24.39 8.50
CA ALA A 492 41.53 -23.23 7.82
C ALA A 492 40.66 -22.40 8.78
N SER A 493 39.67 -23.04 9.43
CA SER A 493 38.82 -22.46 10.48
C SER A 493 39.61 -21.68 11.54
N ARG A 494 40.69 -22.24 12.07
CA ARG A 494 41.54 -21.55 13.07
C ARG A 494 42.27 -20.33 12.50
N ARG A 495 42.72 -20.35 11.24
CA ARG A 495 43.33 -19.18 10.58
C ARG A 495 42.30 -18.09 10.31
N ASN A 496 41.15 -18.46 9.74
CA ASN A 496 40.03 -17.55 9.48
C ASN A 496 39.59 -16.86 10.78
N ARG A 497 39.29 -17.64 11.83
CA ARG A 497 38.91 -17.13 13.15
C ARG A 497 39.93 -16.14 13.71
N LYS A 498 41.24 -16.42 13.59
CA LYS A 498 42.29 -15.49 14.05
C LYS A 498 42.27 -14.17 13.26
N LEU A 499 42.21 -14.22 11.92
CA LEU A 499 42.14 -13.02 11.09
C LEU A 499 40.87 -12.21 11.37
N TRP A 500 39.71 -12.87 11.43
CA TRP A 500 38.43 -12.24 11.70
C TRP A 500 38.40 -11.61 13.10
N GLN A 501 38.93 -12.28 14.13
CA GLN A 501 39.05 -11.69 15.48
C GLN A 501 39.96 -10.47 15.49
N ALA A 502 41.19 -10.57 14.95
CA ALA A 502 42.13 -9.44 14.87
C ALA A 502 41.55 -8.25 14.08
N THR A 503 40.78 -8.51 13.03
CA THR A 503 40.10 -7.47 12.24
C THR A 503 38.98 -6.80 13.03
N LYS A 504 38.20 -7.57 13.80
CA LYS A 504 37.10 -7.05 14.64
C LYS A 504 37.59 -6.30 15.88
N THR A 505 38.79 -6.60 16.39
CA THR A 505 39.43 -5.89 17.51
C THR A 505 40.36 -4.76 17.09
N GLY A 506 40.60 -4.56 15.78
CA GLY A 506 41.50 -3.52 15.28
C GLY A 506 43.00 -3.84 15.41
N ASN A 507 43.37 -5.10 15.71
CA ASN A 507 44.74 -5.52 15.98
C ASN A 507 45.57 -5.66 14.69
N VAL A 508 45.93 -4.53 14.07
CA VAL A 508 46.71 -4.46 12.83
C VAL A 508 48.04 -5.25 12.89
N PRO A 509 48.83 -5.25 13.99
CA PRO A 509 50.01 -6.12 14.11
C PRO A 509 49.70 -7.61 13.94
N GLU A 510 48.59 -8.09 14.51
CA GLU A 510 48.17 -9.48 14.39
C GLU A 510 47.57 -9.80 13.01
N MET A 511 46.90 -8.84 12.37
CA MET A 511 46.48 -8.96 10.96
C MET A 511 47.70 -9.07 10.03
N ARG A 512 48.74 -8.26 10.24
CA ARG A 512 50.02 -8.34 9.51
C ARG A 512 50.69 -9.70 9.71
N ALA A 513 50.77 -10.19 10.95
CA ALA A 513 51.34 -11.51 11.24
C ALA A 513 50.53 -12.70 10.67
N VAL A 514 49.36 -12.47 10.06
CA VAL A 514 48.54 -13.49 9.39
C VAL A 514 48.51 -13.32 7.86
N LEU A 515 48.60 -12.07 7.36
CA LEU A 515 48.55 -11.76 5.92
C LEU A 515 49.93 -11.55 5.27
N GLU A 516 50.94 -11.09 6.01
CA GLU A 516 52.29 -10.79 5.51
C GLU A 516 53.40 -11.55 6.29
N PRO A 517 53.34 -12.89 6.42
CA PRO A 517 54.29 -13.65 7.24
C PRO A 517 55.75 -13.45 6.78
N ASP A 518 55.99 -13.28 5.48
CA ASP A 518 57.33 -13.16 4.92
C ASP A 518 57.95 -11.77 5.16
N ARG A 519 57.14 -10.72 5.38
CA ARG A 519 57.64 -9.36 5.71
C ARG A 519 58.16 -9.25 7.15
N LEU A 520 57.79 -10.17 8.04
CA LEU A 520 58.37 -10.21 9.39
C LEU A 520 59.87 -10.58 9.34
N PHE A 521 60.24 -11.54 8.48
CA PHE A 521 61.64 -11.92 8.28
C PHE A 521 62.47 -10.85 7.56
N ALA A 522 61.84 -10.02 6.72
CA ALA A 522 62.52 -8.90 6.05
C ALA A 522 62.80 -7.71 6.98
N ASN A 523 61.97 -7.50 8.01
CA ASN A 523 62.11 -6.35 8.91
C ASN A 523 63.08 -6.57 10.09
N GLU A 524 63.43 -7.81 10.42
CA GLU A 524 64.50 -8.10 11.41
C GLU A 524 65.91 -7.80 10.85
N GLU A 525 66.10 -7.80 9.52
CA GLU A 525 67.36 -7.40 8.87
C GLU A 525 67.47 -5.89 8.58
N ALA A 526 66.46 -5.08 8.95
CA ALA A 526 66.33 -3.67 8.52
C ALA A 526 66.32 -2.63 9.66
N LEU A 527 66.64 -3.02 10.91
CA LEU A 527 66.67 -2.11 12.07
C LEU A 527 67.93 -2.31 12.94
N VAL A 528 69.10 -1.98 12.38
CA VAL A 528 70.31 -1.67 13.16
C VAL A 528 70.93 -0.37 12.63
N GLU A 529 70.27 0.74 12.94
CA GLU A 529 70.90 2.07 12.98
C GLU A 529 70.11 2.92 14.01
N GLU A 530 70.71 3.19 15.17
CA GLU A 530 70.21 4.22 16.09
C GLU A 530 70.56 5.61 15.53
N PRO A 531 69.84 6.65 15.96
CA PRO A 531 70.53 7.59 16.85
C PRO A 531 69.77 7.94 18.13
N GLU A 532 70.57 8.38 19.10
CA GLU A 532 70.21 8.83 20.44
C GLU A 532 69.22 10.02 20.45
N GLU A 533 68.35 10.12 21.46
CA GLU A 533 68.52 11.07 22.57
C GLU A 533 67.36 11.06 23.62
N MET A 534 67.71 11.39 24.87
CA MET A 534 66.86 11.81 26.02
C MET A 534 65.61 10.97 26.40
N ARG A 535 65.61 10.20 27.50
CA ARG A 535 65.62 10.58 28.95
C ARG A 535 64.25 10.92 29.57
N ASN A 536 63.90 10.13 30.60
CA ASN A 536 63.20 10.48 31.87
C ASN A 536 61.77 11.07 31.72
N LEU A 537 60.73 10.62 32.43
CA LEU A 537 60.56 10.23 33.86
C LEU A 537 59.52 9.09 33.94
N GLN A 538 59.53 8.13 34.89
CA GLN A 538 59.21 8.25 36.33
C GLN A 538 57.82 8.90 36.59
N THR A 539 56.91 8.36 37.43
CA THR A 539 57.04 7.32 38.48
C THR A 539 55.66 6.77 38.93
N THR A 540 55.66 5.65 39.68
CA THR A 540 54.60 5.18 40.65
C THR A 540 53.19 4.86 40.13
N SER A 541 52.41 3.92 40.68
CA SER A 541 52.58 2.92 41.77
C SER A 541 51.85 1.63 41.31
N ASP A 542 52.27 0.40 41.61
CA ASP A 542 52.44 -0.29 42.92
C ASP A 542 51.12 -0.53 43.69
N GLU A 543 51.06 -1.67 44.40
CA GLU A 543 49.93 -2.24 45.21
C GLU A 543 48.74 -2.81 44.38
N GLU A 544 48.20 -4.03 44.56
CA GLU A 544 48.47 -5.19 45.45
C GLU A 544 48.60 -6.48 44.57
N ASP A 545 49.37 -7.53 44.90
CA ASP A 545 49.16 -8.55 45.95
C ASP A 545 47.79 -9.30 45.83
N ASP A 546 47.67 -10.64 45.95
CA ASP A 546 48.65 -11.66 46.38
C ASP A 546 48.19 -13.11 46.05
N ARG A 547 49.11 -14.10 46.11
CA ARG A 547 48.90 -15.58 46.30
C ARG A 547 48.03 -16.37 45.30
N ASP A 548 48.18 -17.70 45.12
CA ASP A 548 49.17 -18.69 45.57
C ASP A 548 49.23 -19.84 44.52
N SER A 549 50.40 -20.37 44.14
CA SER A 549 51.00 -21.64 44.65
C SER A 549 50.49 -22.94 43.98
N MET A 550 51.32 -23.91 43.56
CA MET A 550 52.79 -23.99 43.57
C MET A 550 53.34 -24.98 42.50
N LEU A 551 54.66 -24.86 42.24
CA LEU A 551 55.72 -25.89 42.13
C LEU A 551 55.33 -27.40 42.03
N SER A 552 56.11 -28.32 41.43
CA SER A 552 57.48 -28.34 40.83
C SER A 552 57.66 -29.72 40.10
N CYS A 553 58.82 -30.21 39.62
CA CYS A 553 60.24 -29.82 39.73
C CYS A 553 61.08 -30.42 38.57
N TYR A 554 62.30 -29.91 38.37
CA TYR A 554 63.40 -30.63 37.68
C TYR A 554 64.13 -31.58 38.68
N PRO A 555 65.06 -32.46 38.25
CA PRO A 555 66.45 -32.05 38.05
C PRO A 555 67.19 -32.69 36.84
N ASP A 556 68.27 -32.04 36.41
CA ASP A 556 69.58 -32.50 35.89
C ASP A 556 69.72 -33.72 34.92
N GLY A 557 70.72 -33.76 34.03
CA GLY A 557 71.71 -32.72 33.67
C GLY A 557 73.05 -33.27 33.13
N THR A 558 73.81 -32.44 32.40
CA THR A 558 75.22 -32.67 31.93
C THR A 558 75.41 -33.81 30.89
N THR A 559 76.46 -33.89 30.05
CA THR A 559 77.78 -33.21 29.90
C THR A 559 78.16 -32.98 28.41
N LEU A 560 79.04 -32.00 28.13
CA LEU A 560 80.32 -32.02 27.34
C LEU A 560 80.47 -32.96 26.10
N ASP A 561 81.15 -32.65 24.99
CA ASP A 561 82.01 -31.53 24.50
C ASP A 561 81.73 -31.28 22.98
N GLY A 562 82.12 -30.16 22.34
CA GLY A 562 83.42 -29.96 21.63
C GLY A 562 83.47 -30.64 20.24
N GLU A 563 83.99 -30.07 19.13
CA GLU A 563 84.69 -28.81 18.85
C GLU A 563 84.45 -28.41 17.35
N SER A 564 84.46 -27.13 16.95
CA SER A 564 85.58 -26.40 16.28
C SER A 564 86.09 -27.00 14.93
N VAL A 565 86.39 -26.26 13.84
CA VAL A 565 86.33 -24.81 13.56
C VAL A 565 86.64 -24.47 12.06
N LYS A 566 86.17 -23.30 11.54
CA LYS A 566 86.73 -22.50 10.39
C LYS A 566 86.80 -23.09 8.96
N ASP A 567 87.07 -22.34 7.87
CA ASP A 567 87.11 -20.89 7.51
C ASP A 567 86.54 -20.81 6.04
N ALA A 568 85.91 -19.77 5.48
CA ALA A 568 85.96 -18.29 5.58
C ALA A 568 87.03 -17.59 4.70
N MET A 569 86.58 -17.05 3.54
CA MET A 569 87.09 -15.92 2.71
C MET A 569 86.15 -15.80 1.47
N THR A 570 85.52 -14.68 1.07
CA THR A 570 86.00 -13.39 0.48
C THR A 570 86.81 -13.56 -0.81
N ASP A 571 86.71 -12.73 -1.86
CA ASP A 571 86.06 -11.40 -2.10
C ASP A 571 85.46 -11.33 -3.53
N ARG A 572 84.34 -10.65 -3.82
CA ARG A 572 84.08 -9.20 -4.13
C ARG A 572 84.69 -8.61 -5.43
N PHE A 573 83.80 -7.97 -6.23
CA PHE A 573 84.03 -6.92 -7.26
C PHE A 573 84.84 -7.29 -8.54
N ALA A 574 84.66 -6.67 -9.73
CA ALA A 574 83.70 -5.67 -10.23
C ALA A 574 83.49 -5.72 -11.78
N GLN A 575 82.61 -4.84 -12.27
CA GLN A 575 82.09 -4.56 -13.63
C GLN A 575 83.13 -4.42 -14.78
N ILE A 576 82.69 -4.60 -16.05
CA ILE A 576 82.56 -3.57 -17.12
C ILE A 576 82.16 -4.21 -18.49
N ASP A 577 81.60 -3.36 -19.37
CA ASP A 577 81.02 -3.52 -20.72
C ASP A 577 81.95 -4.18 -21.80
N ASP A 578 81.60 -4.38 -23.10
CA ASP A 578 80.50 -3.88 -23.95
C ASP A 578 80.25 -4.81 -25.18
N SER A 579 79.08 -4.64 -25.83
CA SER A 579 78.74 -4.88 -27.25
C SER A 579 79.13 -6.20 -27.96
N SER A 580 78.13 -6.88 -28.57
CA SER A 580 77.83 -6.69 -30.01
C SER A 580 76.80 -7.67 -30.62
N GLN A 581 76.19 -7.18 -31.69
CA GLN A 581 75.28 -7.74 -32.70
C GLN A 581 75.31 -9.26 -33.00
N GLY A 582 74.17 -9.82 -33.42
CA GLY A 582 74.12 -11.07 -34.20
C GLY A 582 72.87 -11.94 -33.96
N GLY A 583 71.75 -11.64 -34.61
CA GLY A 583 70.49 -12.37 -34.41
C GLY A 583 70.02 -13.22 -35.60
N SER A 584 69.34 -14.33 -35.27
CA SER A 584 68.30 -15.01 -36.05
C SER A 584 68.69 -16.13 -37.05
N LEU A 585 67.62 -16.87 -37.39
CA LEU A 585 67.41 -17.92 -38.40
C LEU A 585 67.92 -19.35 -38.12
N ALA A 586 66.93 -20.23 -38.00
CA ALA A 586 67.04 -21.69 -38.00
C ALA A 586 66.99 -22.29 -39.41
N HIS A 587 67.36 -23.56 -39.51
CA HIS A 587 67.28 -24.43 -40.69
C HIS A 587 66.86 -25.83 -40.21
N ILE A 588 66.01 -26.64 -40.86
CA ILE A 588 65.27 -26.60 -42.15
C ILE A 588 63.96 -27.40 -41.87
N PHE A 589 62.75 -26.82 -41.99
CA PHE A 589 61.81 -26.85 -43.15
C PHE A 589 61.32 -28.26 -43.60
N PRO A 590 60.23 -28.40 -44.40
CA PRO A 590 59.09 -27.51 -44.71
C PRO A 590 57.77 -28.10 -44.13
N PHE A 591 56.50 -28.03 -44.63
CA PHE A 591 55.76 -27.35 -45.72
C PHE A 591 54.29 -27.10 -45.28
N GLN A 592 53.32 -26.77 -46.17
CA GLN A 592 51.92 -26.46 -45.78
C GLN A 592 50.84 -26.87 -46.82
N ARG A 593 49.68 -27.41 -46.32
CA ARG A 593 48.27 -27.28 -46.83
C ARG A 593 47.94 -27.83 -48.26
N PRO A 594 46.68 -28.23 -48.62
CA PRO A 594 45.37 -27.64 -48.27
C PRO A 594 44.28 -28.64 -47.74
N PRO A 595 43.03 -28.83 -48.24
CA PRO A 595 41.84 -28.84 -47.36
C PRO A 595 40.95 -30.13 -47.35
N THR A 596 39.87 -30.05 -46.54
CA THR A 596 38.73 -30.97 -46.25
C THR A 596 37.97 -31.60 -47.45
N PRO A 597 37.09 -32.65 -47.29
CA PRO A 597 36.49 -33.21 -46.06
C PRO A 597 36.65 -34.77 -45.85
N PRO A 598 35.63 -35.69 -45.82
CA PRO A 598 35.60 -36.82 -44.87
C PRO A 598 35.41 -38.21 -45.55
N PRO A 599 34.79 -39.22 -44.88
CA PRO A 599 35.20 -39.99 -43.71
C PRO A 599 35.80 -41.36 -44.11
N ASP A 600 36.14 -42.23 -43.14
CA ASP A 600 35.60 -43.62 -43.01
C ASP A 600 36.51 -44.64 -42.28
N GLU A 601 35.80 -45.53 -41.55
CA GLU A 601 36.01 -46.97 -41.39
C GLU A 601 37.36 -47.60 -40.91
N GLN A 602 37.24 -48.32 -39.78
CA GLN A 602 37.84 -49.65 -39.50
C GLN A 602 39.36 -49.84 -39.28
N LYS A 603 39.71 -50.09 -38.00
CA LYS A 603 40.37 -51.31 -37.45
C LYS A 603 41.14 -52.22 -38.45
N PRO A 604 42.33 -52.78 -38.10
CA PRO A 604 42.51 -53.42 -36.80
C PRO A 604 43.91 -53.39 -36.12
N LYS A 605 43.90 -53.96 -34.90
CA LYS A 605 44.98 -54.53 -34.07
C LYS A 605 46.06 -55.26 -34.93
N MET A 606 47.29 -55.55 -34.47
CA MET A 606 47.60 -56.35 -33.27
C MET A 606 49.11 -56.65 -33.14
N LYS A 607 49.71 -56.63 -31.93
CA LYS A 607 50.37 -57.78 -31.25
C LYS A 607 51.31 -57.37 -30.08
N LYS A 608 51.36 -58.23 -29.06
CA LYS A 608 52.27 -58.15 -27.90
C LYS A 608 53.68 -58.65 -28.26
N ARG A 609 54.68 -58.22 -27.48
CA ARG A 609 55.71 -59.13 -26.94
C ARG A 609 55.86 -58.90 -25.43
N VAL A 610 56.34 -59.93 -24.74
CA VAL A 610 56.60 -59.98 -23.30
C VAL A 610 58.02 -60.48 -23.11
N ALA A 611 58.72 -59.97 -22.09
CA ALA A 611 59.93 -60.58 -21.56
C ALA A 611 59.82 -60.62 -20.03
N MET A 612 60.24 -61.73 -19.41
CA MET A 612 60.42 -61.86 -17.97
C MET A 612 61.91 -62.02 -17.66
N MET A 613 62.33 -61.60 -16.47
CA MET A 613 63.15 -62.50 -15.64
C MET A 613 62.95 -62.20 -14.14
N LEU A 614 63.23 -63.20 -13.30
CA LEU A 614 63.05 -63.17 -11.85
C LEU A 614 64.39 -62.91 -11.14
N SER A 615 64.33 -62.40 -9.91
CA SER A 615 64.97 -63.07 -8.75
C SER A 615 64.39 -62.53 -7.43
N ARG A 616 64.60 -63.27 -6.32
CA ARG A 616 64.01 -63.01 -4.99
C ARG A 616 65.10 -62.69 -3.97
N SER A 617 64.74 -61.98 -2.90
CA SER A 617 65.18 -62.30 -1.53
C SER A 617 64.32 -61.61 -0.48
N THR A 618 64.36 -62.10 0.77
CA THR A 618 63.43 -61.74 1.86
C THR A 618 64.14 -61.69 3.22
N SER A 619 63.79 -60.74 4.10
CA SER A 619 63.95 -60.86 5.57
C SER A 619 63.20 -59.76 6.32
N ASN A 620 62.70 -60.07 7.53
CA ASN A 620 62.14 -59.11 8.50
C ASN A 620 63.06 -59.01 9.73
N SER A 621 63.14 -57.85 10.40
CA SER A 621 63.40 -57.77 11.87
C SER A 621 63.19 -56.36 12.46
N SER A 622 62.96 -56.32 13.78
CA SER A 622 63.18 -55.21 14.74
C SER A 622 62.59 -53.81 14.48
N SER A 623 61.32 -53.67 14.86
CA SER A 623 60.76 -52.75 15.89
C SER A 623 61.60 -51.58 16.49
N TYR A 624 60.88 -50.49 16.82
CA TYR A 624 61.20 -49.42 17.80
C TYR A 624 62.39 -48.46 17.52
N SER A 625 62.12 -47.30 16.89
CA SER A 625 61.80 -46.06 17.67
C SER A 625 61.65 -44.76 16.85
N ALA A 626 60.77 -43.90 17.37
CA ALA A 626 60.38 -42.53 16.99
C ALA A 626 61.24 -41.64 16.05
N ARG A 627 60.54 -41.09 15.03
CA ARG A 627 60.47 -39.65 14.65
C ARG A 627 61.73 -38.76 14.87
N SER A 628 62.31 -38.24 13.78
CA SER A 628 61.88 -36.94 13.19
C SER A 628 62.85 -36.38 12.13
N ARG A 629 62.34 -36.16 10.91
CA ARG A 629 62.84 -35.19 9.90
C ARG A 629 61.91 -35.21 8.68
N SER A 630 61.05 -34.20 8.57
CA SER A 630 60.06 -34.11 7.49
C SER A 630 60.67 -33.48 6.23
N ARG A 631 60.91 -34.26 5.17
CA ARG A 631 61.24 -33.74 3.84
C ARG A 631 60.72 -34.66 2.73
N THR A 632 59.78 -34.12 1.93
CA THR A 632 59.40 -34.55 0.57
C THR A 632 59.10 -36.04 0.27
N LYS A 633 57.85 -36.31 -0.13
CA LYS A 633 57.38 -37.47 -0.91
C LYS A 633 57.47 -38.87 -0.25
N SER A 634 56.37 -39.28 0.38
CA SER A 634 55.79 -40.60 0.15
C SER A 634 54.39 -40.42 -0.46
N ILE A 635 54.00 -41.30 -1.38
CA ILE A 635 52.62 -41.38 -1.89
C ILE A 635 51.90 -42.42 -1.06
N ASP A 636 50.99 -41.99 -0.19
CA ASP A 636 49.94 -42.83 0.39
C ASP A 636 48.66 -42.58 -0.40
N SER A 637 48.52 -43.31 -1.51
CA SER A 637 47.36 -43.21 -2.40
C SER A 637 46.16 -43.95 -1.81
N HIS A 638 45.41 -43.32 -0.90
CA HIS A 638 43.96 -43.51 -0.65
C HIS A 638 43.46 -42.50 0.41
N GLY A 639 43.47 -41.20 0.06
CA GLY A 639 42.89 -40.11 0.86
C GLY A 639 41.89 -39.29 0.03
N SER A 640 40.82 -38.80 0.66
CA SER A 640 39.76 -38.04 -0.03
C SER A 640 40.19 -36.59 -0.32
N GLY A 641 39.88 -36.08 -1.52
CA GLY A 641 40.50 -34.89 -2.11
C GLY A 641 40.09 -33.51 -1.57
N ILE A 642 39.58 -33.43 -0.33
CA ILE A 642 39.07 -32.19 0.27
C ILE A 642 40.10 -31.63 1.28
N GLU A 643 41.25 -31.17 0.77
CA GLU A 643 42.19 -30.39 1.58
C GLU A 643 41.77 -28.91 1.63
N GLY A 644 41.51 -28.40 2.83
CA GLY A 644 41.09 -27.02 3.03
C GLY A 644 42.19 -26.02 2.65
N ASP A 645 41.93 -25.16 1.66
CA ASP A 645 42.89 -24.17 1.17
C ASP A 645 43.22 -23.13 2.27
N THR A 646 44.52 -22.94 2.53
CA THR A 646 45.05 -22.02 3.55
C THR A 646 46.05 -21.02 2.98
N SER A 647 46.05 -20.82 1.66
CA SER A 647 46.82 -19.78 0.97
C SER A 647 46.36 -18.37 1.35
N ILE A 648 47.28 -17.41 1.34
CA ILE A 648 47.04 -16.02 1.75
C ILE A 648 45.97 -15.35 0.87
N VAL A 649 45.99 -15.62 -0.45
CA VAL A 649 45.04 -15.08 -1.44
C VAL A 649 43.61 -15.60 -1.20
N ARG A 650 43.43 -16.83 -0.71
CA ARG A 650 42.10 -17.29 -0.26
C ARG A 650 41.73 -16.71 1.10
N LEU A 651 42.70 -16.59 2.01
CA LEU A 651 42.48 -16.11 3.37
C LEU A 651 41.96 -14.66 3.41
N SER A 652 42.49 -13.77 2.56
CA SER A 652 41.97 -12.41 2.37
C SER A 652 40.57 -12.36 1.73
N GLN A 653 40.21 -13.36 0.91
CA GLN A 653 38.90 -13.51 0.27
C GLN A 653 37.89 -14.35 1.07
N THR A 654 38.19 -14.64 2.35
CA THR A 654 37.25 -15.33 3.25
C THR A 654 36.04 -14.45 3.57
N GLN A 655 34.88 -15.10 3.73
CA GLN A 655 33.64 -14.45 4.13
C GLN A 655 33.02 -15.18 5.33
N GLY A 656 32.37 -14.41 6.20
CA GLY A 656 31.58 -14.92 7.32
C GLY A 656 30.31 -15.65 6.88
N SER A 657 29.56 -16.19 7.85
CA SER A 657 28.30 -16.90 7.58
C SER A 657 27.21 -16.02 6.96
N ALA A 658 27.21 -14.70 7.22
CA ALA A 658 26.33 -13.73 6.56
C ALA A 658 26.93 -13.12 5.27
N GLY A 659 28.08 -13.64 4.80
CA GLY A 659 28.74 -13.21 3.56
C GLY A 659 29.71 -12.04 3.74
N ASP A 660 29.93 -11.59 4.98
CA ASP A 660 30.72 -10.41 5.31
C ASP A 660 32.19 -10.70 5.03
N SER A 661 32.82 -9.90 4.16
CA SER A 661 34.25 -9.96 3.89
C SER A 661 35.07 -9.47 5.08
N VAL A 662 36.39 -9.68 5.05
CA VAL A 662 37.32 -9.11 6.03
C VAL A 662 37.19 -7.58 6.11
N MET A 663 36.97 -6.88 4.98
CA MET A 663 36.73 -5.44 4.96
C MET A 663 35.37 -5.05 5.54
N MET A 664 34.32 -5.83 5.27
CA MET A 664 32.99 -5.61 5.87
C MET A 664 33.05 -5.76 7.39
N MET A 665 33.75 -6.79 7.91
CA MET A 665 33.92 -7.01 9.35
C MET A 665 34.66 -5.86 10.03
N ALA A 666 35.63 -5.20 9.36
CA ALA A 666 36.28 -4.00 9.87
C ALA A 666 35.30 -2.81 9.98
N ILE A 667 34.45 -2.62 8.96
CA ILE A 667 33.42 -1.57 8.95
C ILE A 667 32.38 -1.80 10.05
N GLU A 668 31.81 -3.01 10.15
CA GLU A 668 30.81 -3.37 11.17
C GLU A 668 31.34 -3.27 12.61
N SER A 669 32.65 -3.44 12.80
CA SER A 669 33.30 -3.36 14.10
C SER A 669 33.88 -1.96 14.41
N TYR A 670 33.57 -0.96 13.57
CA TYR A 670 34.03 0.43 13.68
C TYR A 670 35.56 0.63 13.60
N GLN A 671 36.30 -0.31 13.00
CA GLN A 671 37.77 -0.33 13.01
C GLN A 671 38.40 0.41 11.83
N GLN A 672 38.61 1.72 12.00
CA GLN A 672 39.15 2.60 10.96
C GLN A 672 40.57 2.22 10.51
N ASP A 673 41.47 1.89 11.44
CA ASP A 673 42.87 1.60 11.10
C ASP A 673 43.05 0.20 10.48
N ALA A 674 42.23 -0.77 10.88
CA ALA A 674 42.16 -2.07 10.22
C ALA A 674 41.70 -1.93 8.76
N LEU A 675 40.67 -1.12 8.49
CA LEU A 675 40.22 -0.84 7.12
C LEU A 675 41.27 -0.07 6.32
N ARG A 676 41.95 0.92 6.93
CA ARG A 676 43.04 1.66 6.31
C ARG A 676 44.19 0.75 5.88
N TYR A 677 44.57 -0.20 6.74
CA TYR A 677 45.59 -1.21 6.45
C TYR A 677 45.16 -2.14 5.30
N LEU A 678 43.93 -2.68 5.34
CA LEU A 678 43.41 -3.56 4.29
C LEU A 678 43.40 -2.89 2.92
N LEU A 679 42.96 -1.64 2.81
CA LEU A 679 42.91 -0.91 1.54
C LEU A 679 44.29 -0.54 0.98
N GLY A 680 45.35 -0.55 1.81
CA GLY A 680 46.73 -0.41 1.37
C GLY A 680 47.34 -1.69 0.76
N LEU A 681 46.71 -2.85 0.97
CA LEU A 681 47.15 -4.13 0.41
C LEU A 681 46.61 -4.33 -1.02
N HIS A 682 47.01 -3.44 -1.94
CA HIS A 682 46.53 -3.40 -3.33
C HIS A 682 46.74 -4.73 -4.10
N GLU A 683 47.72 -5.54 -3.73
CA GLU A 683 47.98 -6.87 -4.29
C GLU A 683 46.85 -7.88 -3.99
N TYR A 684 46.15 -7.72 -2.86
CA TYR A 684 45.06 -8.60 -2.43
C TYR A 684 43.67 -7.98 -2.59
N TYR A 685 43.57 -6.65 -2.52
CA TYR A 685 42.32 -5.89 -2.65
C TYR A 685 42.41 -4.81 -3.76
N PRO A 686 42.48 -5.21 -5.04
CA PRO A 686 42.40 -4.26 -6.15
C PRO A 686 41.01 -3.60 -6.21
N ILE A 687 40.94 -2.37 -6.77
CA ILE A 687 39.72 -1.53 -6.76
C ILE A 687 38.46 -2.26 -7.25
N ASN A 688 38.57 -3.12 -8.26
CA ASN A 688 37.44 -3.89 -8.78
C ASN A 688 36.85 -4.86 -7.75
N VAL A 689 37.68 -5.50 -6.91
CA VAL A 689 37.22 -6.36 -5.81
C VAL A 689 36.55 -5.51 -4.72
N VAL A 690 37.14 -4.38 -4.35
CA VAL A 690 36.56 -3.46 -3.33
C VAL A 690 35.20 -2.87 -3.79
N LEU A 691 35.04 -2.61 -5.09
CA LEU A 691 33.77 -2.16 -5.68
C LEU A 691 32.76 -3.28 -5.91
N GLU A 692 33.21 -4.53 -6.05
CA GLU A 692 32.32 -5.70 -6.16
C GLU A 692 31.86 -6.25 -4.80
N ASP A 693 32.57 -5.93 -3.72
CA ASP A 693 32.33 -6.48 -2.39
C ASP A 693 30.97 -6.11 -1.77
N CYS A 694 30.25 -7.15 -1.35
CA CYS A 694 28.97 -7.06 -0.66
C CYS A 694 28.67 -8.35 0.13
N ASN A 695 27.86 -8.21 1.19
CA ASN A 695 27.42 -9.35 2.01
C ASN A 695 26.25 -10.13 1.37
N ASN A 696 25.70 -11.16 2.05
CA ASN A 696 24.57 -11.94 1.53
C ASN A 696 23.29 -11.10 1.32
N GLU A 697 23.20 -9.93 1.96
CA GLU A 697 22.13 -8.95 1.76
C GLU A 697 22.39 -7.99 0.55
N GLY A 698 23.50 -8.14 -0.18
CA GLY A 698 23.87 -7.24 -1.29
C GLY A 698 24.26 -5.83 -0.82
N THR A 699 24.52 -5.63 0.47
CA THR A 699 24.97 -4.34 1.00
C THR A 699 26.44 -4.14 0.68
N THR A 700 26.77 -3.05 -0.02
CA THR A 700 28.17 -2.68 -0.33
C THR A 700 28.88 -2.06 0.87
N LEU A 701 30.21 -2.10 0.89
CA LEU A 701 31.05 -1.52 1.96
C LEU A 701 30.66 -0.08 2.31
N LEU A 702 30.52 0.81 1.31
CA LEU A 702 30.10 2.20 1.54
C LEU A 702 28.65 2.31 2.08
N SER A 703 27.76 1.41 1.66
CA SER A 703 26.38 1.36 2.16
C SER A 703 26.32 0.92 3.63
N ALA A 704 27.19 -0.02 4.03
CA ALA A 704 27.34 -0.40 5.44
C ALA A 704 27.92 0.75 6.28
N ALA A 705 28.99 1.39 5.83
CA ALA A 705 29.60 2.52 6.54
C ALA A 705 28.60 3.69 6.76
N VAL A 706 27.78 4.02 5.75
CA VAL A 706 26.72 5.03 5.88
C VAL A 706 25.59 4.56 6.81
N GLN A 707 25.22 3.27 6.79
CA GLN A 707 24.23 2.71 7.72
C GLN A 707 24.67 2.75 9.19
N LEU A 708 25.97 2.62 9.45
CA LEU A 708 26.57 2.74 10.80
C LEU A 708 26.80 4.20 11.22
N GLY A 709 26.80 5.13 10.27
CA GLY A 709 26.90 6.57 10.53
C GLY A 709 28.28 7.08 10.96
N HIS A 710 29.34 6.25 10.94
CA HIS A 710 30.68 6.62 11.40
C HIS A 710 31.44 7.43 10.33
N SER A 711 31.50 8.76 10.50
CA SER A 711 32.07 9.69 9.49
C SER A 711 33.47 9.30 9.01
N GLY A 712 34.40 8.98 9.91
CA GLY A 712 35.78 8.64 9.54
C GLY A 712 35.93 7.38 8.67
N LEU A 713 34.99 6.43 8.76
CA LEU A 713 34.95 5.25 7.89
C LEU A 713 34.34 5.60 6.52
N VAL A 714 33.30 6.43 6.53
CA VAL A 714 32.60 6.84 5.31
C VAL A 714 33.46 7.77 4.45
N ASP A 715 34.11 8.77 5.05
CA ASP A 715 35.04 9.66 4.34
C ASP A 715 36.24 8.85 3.79
N LEU A 716 36.84 7.95 4.59
CA LEU A 716 37.95 7.09 4.15
C LEU A 716 37.58 6.18 2.97
N MET A 717 36.39 5.55 2.99
CA MET A 717 35.92 4.73 1.88
C MET A 717 35.48 5.56 0.66
N LEU A 718 34.89 6.74 0.88
CA LEU A 718 34.49 7.62 -0.21
C LEU A 718 35.70 8.22 -0.92
N ASP A 719 36.70 8.70 -0.18
CA ASP A 719 37.94 9.23 -0.73
C ASP A 719 38.71 8.14 -1.49
N PHE A 720 38.78 6.91 -0.98
CA PHE A 720 39.37 5.78 -1.70
C PHE A 720 38.67 5.54 -3.05
N VAL A 721 37.33 5.48 -3.07
CA VAL A 721 36.55 5.28 -4.30
C VAL A 721 36.67 6.46 -5.28
N LEU A 722 36.71 7.70 -4.78
CA LEU A 722 36.88 8.91 -5.61
C LEU A 722 38.28 9.05 -6.20
N GLN A 723 39.32 8.50 -5.54
CA GLN A 723 40.71 8.57 -6.00
C GLN A 723 41.10 7.43 -6.95
N HIS A 724 40.54 6.23 -6.77
CA HIS A 724 41.00 5.01 -7.48
C HIS A 724 40.05 4.49 -8.56
N ALA A 725 38.83 5.02 -8.69
CA ALA A 725 37.89 4.57 -9.72
C ALA A 725 38.23 5.18 -11.10
N GLU A 726 38.38 4.31 -12.10
CA GLU A 726 38.81 4.66 -13.47
C GLU A 726 37.89 5.66 -14.19
N SER A 727 36.60 5.70 -13.85
CA SER A 727 35.63 6.62 -14.47
C SER A 727 34.46 7.01 -13.56
N ARG A 728 33.86 8.16 -13.86
CA ARG A 728 32.64 8.63 -13.18
C ARG A 728 31.46 7.66 -13.36
N GLU A 729 31.41 6.91 -14.45
CA GLU A 729 30.33 5.93 -14.69
C GLU A 729 30.42 4.74 -13.72
N VAL A 730 31.64 4.28 -13.39
CA VAL A 730 31.86 3.24 -12.38
C VAL A 730 31.41 3.71 -11.00
N ILE A 731 31.72 4.96 -10.63
CA ILE A 731 31.27 5.58 -9.37
C ILE A 731 29.74 5.65 -9.32
N LEU A 732 29.09 6.13 -10.38
CA LEU A 732 27.62 6.19 -10.48
C LEU A 732 26.98 4.80 -10.40
N ALA A 733 27.58 3.79 -11.05
CA ALA A 733 27.11 2.41 -10.98
C ALA A 733 27.23 1.83 -9.56
N TYR A 734 28.34 2.08 -8.86
CA TYR A 734 28.55 1.65 -7.47
C TYR A 734 27.57 2.31 -6.50
N LEU A 735 27.44 3.64 -6.54
CA LEU A 735 26.47 4.41 -5.74
C LEU A 735 25.01 3.96 -5.99
N ALA A 736 24.72 3.43 -7.18
CA ALA A 736 23.41 2.93 -7.55
C ALA A 736 23.15 1.46 -7.21
N ARG A 737 24.13 0.67 -6.71
CA ARG A 737 23.91 -0.74 -6.37
C ARG A 737 22.80 -0.91 -5.30
N PRO A 738 21.82 -1.82 -5.50
CA PRO A 738 20.74 -2.07 -4.56
C PRO A 738 21.09 -3.15 -3.52
N ASP A 739 20.59 -3.00 -2.31
CA ASP A 739 20.51 -4.06 -1.30
C ASP A 739 19.35 -5.06 -1.58
N SER A 740 19.23 -6.06 -0.71
CA SER A 740 18.15 -7.06 -0.65
C SER A 740 16.73 -6.45 -0.61
N LYS A 741 16.59 -5.18 -0.21
CA LYS A 741 15.36 -4.41 -0.08
C LYS A 741 15.17 -3.41 -1.25
N GLY A 742 16.09 -3.37 -2.22
CA GLY A 742 16.10 -2.50 -3.39
C GLY A 742 16.68 -1.09 -3.14
N ARG A 743 17.17 -0.82 -1.93
CA ARG A 743 17.70 0.47 -1.49
C ARG A 743 19.17 0.61 -1.86
N CYS A 744 19.59 1.80 -2.28
CA CYS A 744 20.99 2.13 -2.56
C CYS A 744 21.55 3.06 -1.48
N VAL A 745 22.85 3.39 -1.52
CA VAL A 745 23.49 4.25 -0.50
C VAL A 745 22.77 5.60 -0.32
N ALA A 746 22.16 6.14 -1.38
CA ALA A 746 21.38 7.37 -1.33
C ALA A 746 20.16 7.28 -0.38
N HIS A 747 19.53 6.11 -0.25
CA HIS A 747 18.40 5.89 0.66
C HIS A 747 18.78 6.00 2.14
N TYR A 748 20.07 5.89 2.48
CA TYR A 748 20.60 5.93 3.85
C TYR A 748 21.23 7.28 4.22
N MET A 749 21.20 8.28 3.34
CA MET A 749 21.83 9.59 3.54
C MET A 749 21.33 10.37 4.76
N PHE A 750 20.21 9.96 5.38
CA PHE A 750 19.74 10.57 6.64
C PHE A 750 20.69 10.32 7.82
N ASN A 751 21.57 9.31 7.75
CA ASN A 751 22.60 9.09 8.76
C ASN A 751 23.81 10.03 8.61
N GLN A 752 24.05 10.58 7.41
CA GLN A 752 25.17 11.47 7.12
C GLN A 752 24.77 12.59 6.13
N PRO A 753 23.93 13.55 6.55
CA PRO A 753 23.42 14.61 5.67
C PRO A 753 24.51 15.45 4.99
N ARG A 754 25.67 15.59 5.65
CA ARG A 754 26.84 16.33 5.16
C ARG A 754 27.33 15.83 3.80
N LEU A 755 27.15 14.55 3.50
CA LEU A 755 27.55 13.96 2.22
C LEU A 755 26.69 14.45 1.05
N ILE A 756 25.47 14.93 1.30
CA ILE A 756 24.58 15.46 0.25
C ILE A 756 25.24 16.67 -0.43
N SER A 757 26.05 17.47 0.27
CA SER A 757 26.81 18.57 -0.34
C SER A 757 28.01 18.09 -1.17
N LYS A 758 28.73 17.05 -0.71
CA LYS A 758 29.87 16.45 -1.43
C LYS A 758 29.45 15.70 -2.69
N ILE A 759 28.47 14.79 -2.57
CA ILE A 759 28.16 13.78 -3.60
C ILE A 759 26.70 13.80 -4.10
N GLY A 760 25.85 14.72 -3.63
CA GLY A 760 24.44 14.78 -4.02
C GLY A 760 24.20 14.85 -5.54
N LYS A 761 25.12 15.48 -6.30
CA LYS A 761 25.09 15.54 -7.78
C LYS A 761 25.51 14.24 -8.48
N MET A 762 25.73 13.17 -7.72
CA MET A 762 26.06 11.81 -8.19
C MET A 762 25.14 10.73 -7.59
N LEU A 763 24.18 11.11 -6.72
CA LEU A 763 23.26 10.15 -6.12
C LEU A 763 22.05 9.89 -7.04
N PRO A 764 21.57 8.63 -7.18
CA PRO A 764 20.47 8.28 -8.06
C PRO A 764 19.10 8.55 -7.39
N TRP A 765 18.76 9.84 -7.21
CA TRP A 765 17.55 10.30 -6.52
C TRP A 765 16.21 9.72 -7.04
N ARG A 766 16.18 9.18 -8.26
CA ARG A 766 15.00 8.58 -8.91
C ARG A 766 14.87 7.07 -8.69
N ARG A 767 15.89 6.38 -8.15
CA ARG A 767 15.87 4.92 -7.95
C ARG A 767 14.85 4.53 -6.87
N LYS A 768 13.99 3.54 -7.15
CA LYS A 768 12.95 3.08 -6.22
C LYS A 768 13.36 1.77 -5.53
N ASP A 769 13.03 1.64 -4.25
CA ASP A 769 13.19 0.41 -3.47
C ASP A 769 12.03 -0.58 -3.74
N LYS A 770 12.00 -1.74 -3.05
CA LYS A 770 10.89 -2.71 -3.15
C LYS A 770 9.54 -2.17 -2.69
N ASN A 771 9.50 -1.05 -1.96
CA ASN A 771 8.27 -0.34 -1.56
C ASN A 771 7.91 0.82 -2.51
N GLY A 772 8.66 1.00 -3.62
CA GLY A 772 8.52 2.12 -4.55
C GLY A 772 9.14 3.45 -4.07
N GLN A 773 9.79 3.48 -2.90
CA GLN A 773 10.30 4.70 -2.27
C GLN A 773 11.64 5.12 -2.89
N THR A 774 11.77 6.42 -3.18
CA THR A 774 13.03 7.02 -3.64
C THR A 774 13.91 7.48 -2.47
N PRO A 775 15.22 7.74 -2.66
CA PRO A 775 16.07 8.35 -1.63
C PRO A 775 15.46 9.60 -1.00
N LEU A 776 14.91 10.50 -1.82
CA LEU A 776 14.24 11.72 -1.37
C LEU A 776 12.98 11.41 -0.53
N PHE A 777 12.24 10.34 -0.86
CA PHE A 777 11.11 9.87 -0.08
C PHE A 777 11.54 9.37 1.30
N ALA A 778 12.69 8.69 1.41
CA ALA A 778 13.25 8.26 2.69
C ALA A 778 13.65 9.47 3.57
N LEU A 779 14.37 10.45 3.01
CA LEU A 779 14.77 11.68 3.71
C LEU A 779 13.56 12.51 4.18
N CYS A 780 12.52 12.63 3.35
CA CYS A 780 11.28 13.30 3.74
C CYS A 780 10.54 12.57 4.88
N ARG A 781 10.84 11.28 5.13
CA ARG A 781 10.22 10.45 6.18
C ARG A 781 10.99 10.40 7.49
N SER A 782 12.25 10.84 7.54
CA SER A 782 13.06 10.91 8.78
C SER A 782 12.86 12.23 9.53
N TYR A 783 11.60 12.53 9.88
CA TYR A 783 11.20 13.77 10.57
C TYR A 783 11.78 13.91 11.99
N ASP A 784 12.28 12.82 12.59
CA ASP A 784 12.92 12.82 13.91
C ASP A 784 14.40 13.27 13.86
N HIS A 785 14.96 13.55 12.67
CA HIS A 785 16.37 13.92 12.51
C HIS A 785 16.64 15.40 12.87
N ALA A 786 17.68 15.66 13.68
CA ALA A 786 17.99 17.01 14.17
C ALA A 786 18.21 18.06 13.06
N GLU A 787 18.90 17.68 11.97
CA GLU A 787 19.13 18.55 10.80
C GLU A 787 18.04 18.43 9.71
N TYR A 788 16.85 17.88 10.00
CA TYR A 788 15.81 17.50 9.00
C TYR A 788 15.54 18.57 7.93
N HIS A 789 15.36 19.83 8.31
CA HIS A 789 15.08 20.91 7.35
C HIS A 789 16.26 21.13 6.38
N GLY A 790 17.49 21.24 6.88
CA GLY A 790 18.68 21.45 6.05
C GLY A 790 19.04 20.24 5.18
N MET A 791 18.83 19.02 5.72
CA MET A 791 19.00 17.76 5.01
C MET A 791 18.04 17.63 3.82
N VAL A 792 16.74 17.88 4.04
CA VAL A 792 15.72 17.79 2.98
C VAL A 792 15.87 18.94 1.98
N ASP A 793 16.25 20.14 2.41
CA ASP A 793 16.61 21.27 1.54
C ASP A 793 17.75 20.91 0.56
N ALA A 794 18.88 20.43 1.11
CA ALA A 794 20.03 20.02 0.32
C ALA A 794 19.68 18.88 -0.65
N ALA A 795 18.85 17.92 -0.22
CA ALA A 795 18.40 16.81 -1.06
C ALA A 795 17.44 17.24 -2.17
N LEU A 796 16.49 18.14 -1.91
CA LEU A 796 15.59 18.70 -2.93
C LEU A 796 16.38 19.47 -3.98
N SER A 797 17.36 20.26 -3.54
CA SER A 797 18.22 21.06 -4.41
C SER A 797 19.16 20.17 -5.25
N ALA A 798 19.78 19.16 -4.64
CA ALA A 798 20.61 18.18 -5.36
C ALA A 798 19.79 17.32 -6.35
N ALA A 799 18.56 16.92 -5.98
CA ALA A 799 17.67 16.18 -6.86
C ALA A 799 17.27 17.03 -8.09
N ALA A 800 16.99 18.32 -7.91
CA ALA A 800 16.72 19.26 -9.00
C ALA A 800 17.95 19.42 -9.93
N ASP A 801 19.15 19.61 -9.37
CA ASP A 801 20.40 19.66 -10.16
C ASP A 801 20.60 18.39 -11.01
N THR A 802 20.33 17.19 -10.45
CA THR A 802 20.46 15.92 -11.19
C THR A 802 19.38 15.67 -12.24
N GLN A 803 18.32 16.50 -12.29
CA GLN A 803 17.24 16.36 -13.27
C GLN A 803 17.66 16.85 -14.67
N GLY A 804 18.58 17.83 -14.74
CA GLY A 804 19.24 18.25 -15.99
C GLY A 804 18.39 19.03 -17.01
N ASP A 805 17.09 19.23 -16.77
CA ASP A 805 16.18 19.95 -17.69
C ASP A 805 15.99 21.44 -17.35
N ASN A 806 16.54 21.91 -16.22
CA ASN A 806 16.35 23.24 -15.64
C ASN A 806 14.88 23.62 -15.34
N GLU A 807 13.97 22.64 -15.30
CA GLU A 807 12.63 22.83 -14.76
C GLU A 807 12.61 22.60 -13.22
N PRO A 808 11.58 23.06 -12.50
CA PRO A 808 11.34 22.67 -11.10
C PRO A 808 11.35 21.15 -10.90
N LEU A 809 11.71 20.68 -9.70
CA LEU A 809 11.78 19.24 -9.39
C LEU A 809 10.42 18.55 -9.60
N HIS A 810 10.39 17.47 -10.41
CA HIS A 810 9.16 16.74 -10.75
C HIS A 810 8.75 15.77 -9.63
N LEU A 811 7.76 16.14 -8.81
CA LEU A 811 7.33 15.28 -7.70
C LEU A 811 6.62 14.00 -8.18
N ASP A 812 6.10 13.99 -9.41
CA ASP A 812 5.52 12.83 -10.10
C ASP A 812 6.49 11.63 -10.18
N ASP A 813 7.80 11.86 -10.25
CA ASP A 813 8.80 10.79 -10.27
C ASP A 813 8.99 10.14 -8.88
N HIS A 814 8.70 10.88 -7.80
CA HIS A 814 8.94 10.53 -6.40
C HIS A 814 7.71 9.94 -5.67
N VAL A 815 6.91 9.14 -6.36
CA VAL A 815 5.72 8.45 -5.82
C VAL A 815 6.04 7.04 -5.31
N ASP A 816 5.54 6.65 -4.13
CA ASP A 816 5.73 5.30 -3.57
C ASP A 816 4.79 4.23 -4.17
N GLY A 817 5.01 2.96 -3.81
CA GLY A 817 4.18 1.82 -4.23
C GLY A 817 2.79 1.76 -3.59
N LYS A 818 2.29 2.88 -3.04
CA LYS A 818 0.94 3.07 -2.49
C LYS A 818 0.28 4.35 -3.01
N GLY A 819 0.87 4.98 -4.03
CA GLY A 819 0.38 6.22 -4.65
C GLY A 819 0.66 7.51 -3.87
N ASN A 820 1.49 7.48 -2.81
CA ASN A 820 1.79 8.68 -2.03
C ASN A 820 2.86 9.54 -2.73
N THR A 821 2.57 10.82 -2.96
CA THR A 821 3.55 11.85 -3.34
C THR A 821 4.29 12.38 -2.09
N LEU A 822 5.39 13.13 -2.25
CA LEU A 822 6.11 13.74 -1.11
C LEU A 822 5.21 14.62 -0.21
N LEU A 823 4.23 15.30 -0.80
CA LEU A 823 3.24 16.12 -0.07
C LEU A 823 2.37 15.29 0.90
N HIS A 824 2.26 13.98 0.72
CA HIS A 824 1.54 13.10 1.66
C HIS A 824 2.36 12.75 2.91
N ILE A 825 3.70 12.82 2.85
CA ILE A 825 4.57 12.32 3.94
C ILE A 825 5.18 13.43 4.78
N VAL A 826 5.62 14.53 4.17
CA VAL A 826 6.32 15.63 4.85
C VAL A 826 5.50 16.15 6.03
N ASN A 827 6.17 16.34 7.17
CA ASN A 827 5.52 16.78 8.41
C ASN A 827 5.66 18.29 8.65
N ASP A 828 6.68 18.92 8.07
CA ASP A 828 7.04 20.32 8.34
C ASP A 828 6.27 21.32 7.43
N PRO A 829 5.69 22.40 7.99
CA PRO A 829 5.01 23.45 7.23
C PRO A 829 5.90 24.22 6.24
N GLN A 830 7.17 24.49 6.55
CA GLN A 830 8.04 25.32 5.70
C GLN A 830 8.52 24.55 4.47
N LEU A 831 8.96 23.30 4.65
CA LEU A 831 9.23 22.36 3.57
C LEU A 831 7.98 22.11 2.72
N THR A 832 6.79 22.05 3.33
CA THR A 832 5.53 21.92 2.57
C THR A 832 5.25 23.16 1.72
N LEU A 833 5.37 24.38 2.26
CA LEU A 833 5.27 25.63 1.49
C LEU A 833 6.30 25.66 0.34
N ARG A 834 7.53 25.19 0.59
CA ARG A 834 8.57 25.09 -0.44
C ARG A 834 8.17 24.13 -1.56
N LEU A 835 7.73 22.91 -1.23
CA LEU A 835 7.27 21.93 -2.23
C LEU A 835 6.08 22.44 -3.06
N LEU A 836 5.19 23.23 -2.46
CA LEU A 836 4.05 23.82 -3.16
C LEU A 836 4.46 24.94 -4.13
N HIS A 837 5.49 25.73 -3.80
CA HIS A 837 5.88 26.92 -4.58
C HIS A 837 7.09 26.74 -5.49
N GLN A 838 8.02 25.83 -5.17
CA GLN A 838 9.30 25.64 -5.88
C GLN A 838 9.43 24.31 -6.64
N CYS A 839 8.47 23.37 -6.49
CA CYS A 839 8.51 22.08 -7.17
C CYS A 839 7.28 21.88 -8.09
N ASP A 840 7.41 21.02 -9.09
CA ASP A 840 6.30 20.67 -9.98
C ASP A 840 5.47 19.54 -9.35
N SER A 841 4.38 19.91 -8.67
CA SER A 841 3.54 19.01 -7.89
C SER A 841 2.04 19.14 -8.19
N ASP A 842 1.30 18.04 -8.22
CA ASP A 842 -0.16 18.07 -8.07
C ASP A 842 -0.55 18.05 -6.59
N VAL A 843 -1.07 19.18 -6.10
CA VAL A 843 -1.50 19.34 -4.71
C VAL A 843 -2.75 18.50 -4.39
N ASN A 844 -3.54 18.16 -5.40
CA ASN A 844 -4.74 17.31 -5.26
C ASN A 844 -4.46 15.85 -5.65
N SER A 845 -3.18 15.47 -5.84
CA SER A 845 -2.77 14.09 -6.07
C SER A 845 -3.40 13.17 -5.03
N ALA A 846 -4.02 12.08 -5.48
CA ALA A 846 -4.73 11.16 -4.59
C ALA A 846 -4.07 9.78 -4.65
N ASN A 847 -3.72 9.23 -3.48
CA ASN A 847 -3.11 7.91 -3.35
C ASN A 847 -4.10 6.76 -3.62
N ASP A 848 -3.66 5.51 -3.51
CA ASP A 848 -4.48 4.32 -3.82
C ASP A 848 -5.80 4.23 -3.03
N LYS A 849 -5.90 4.91 -1.88
CA LYS A 849 -7.10 4.97 -1.02
C LYS A 849 -7.95 6.22 -1.29
N ARG A 850 -7.62 6.98 -2.36
CA ARG A 850 -8.11 8.31 -2.70
C ARG A 850 -7.97 9.35 -1.59
N PHE A 851 -6.95 9.22 -0.73
CA PHE A 851 -6.59 10.32 0.17
C PHE A 851 -5.68 11.31 -0.57
N THR A 852 -5.95 12.61 -0.42
CA THR A 852 -5.07 13.71 -0.85
C THR A 852 -4.14 14.14 0.30
N PRO A 853 -3.09 14.95 0.06
CA PRO A 853 -2.24 15.51 1.11
C PRO A 853 -3.02 16.17 2.26
N LEU A 854 -4.04 16.98 1.93
CA LEU A 854 -4.91 17.62 2.92
C LEU A 854 -5.67 16.59 3.78
N MET A 855 -6.18 15.51 3.17
CA MET A 855 -6.87 14.44 3.91
C MET A 855 -5.91 13.70 4.85
N VAL A 856 -4.67 13.45 4.42
CA VAL A 856 -3.64 12.84 5.27
C VAL A 856 -3.31 13.75 6.45
N ALA A 857 -3.03 15.03 6.22
CA ALA A 857 -2.80 16.00 7.29
C ALA A 857 -3.96 16.04 8.30
N SER A 858 -5.21 16.09 7.80
CA SER A 858 -6.42 16.15 8.63
C SER A 858 -6.64 14.89 9.47
N LYS A 859 -6.42 13.71 8.88
CA LYS A 859 -6.57 12.40 9.52
C LYS A 859 -5.55 12.15 10.64
N TYR A 860 -4.36 12.75 10.55
CA TYR A 860 -3.26 12.59 11.49
C TYR A 860 -3.04 13.82 12.40
N GLY A 861 -4.04 14.68 12.58
CA GLY A 861 -3.97 15.78 13.55
C GLY A 861 -3.04 16.95 13.18
N ARG A 862 -2.49 16.99 11.94
CA ARG A 862 -1.44 17.95 11.54
C ARG A 862 -2.02 19.34 11.24
N THR A 863 -2.45 20.06 12.27
CA THR A 863 -3.17 21.35 12.16
C THR A 863 -2.39 22.43 11.39
N ASP A 864 -1.07 22.50 11.50
CA ASP A 864 -0.26 23.47 10.75
C ASP A 864 -0.11 23.13 9.26
N LEU A 865 -0.04 21.84 8.90
CA LEU A 865 -0.12 21.46 7.47
C LEU A 865 -1.51 21.75 6.90
N VAL A 866 -2.58 21.58 7.68
CA VAL A 866 -3.93 22.00 7.28
C VAL A 866 -3.98 23.50 7.01
N ARG A 867 -3.30 24.35 7.80
CA ARG A 867 -3.18 25.79 7.52
C ARG A 867 -2.47 26.07 6.19
N VAL A 868 -1.35 25.40 5.94
CA VAL A 868 -0.56 25.54 4.69
C VAL A 868 -1.37 25.13 3.46
N PHE A 869 -1.99 23.94 3.48
CA PHE A 869 -2.80 23.48 2.36
C PHE A 869 -4.07 24.31 2.16
N PHE A 870 -4.70 24.83 3.23
CA PHE A 870 -5.88 25.70 3.11
C PHE A 870 -5.54 27.07 2.49
N ALA A 871 -4.32 27.57 2.70
CA ALA A 871 -3.88 28.84 2.13
C ALA A 871 -3.63 28.78 0.61
N ASP A 872 -3.34 27.59 0.05
CA ASP A 872 -3.16 27.44 -1.39
C ASP A 872 -4.50 27.31 -2.13
N SER A 873 -4.84 28.35 -2.88
CA SER A 873 -6.01 28.43 -3.76
C SER A 873 -6.18 27.32 -4.80
N ARG A 874 -5.19 26.44 -5.00
CA ARG A 874 -5.26 25.25 -5.85
C ARG A 874 -5.90 24.03 -5.16
N VAL A 875 -6.01 24.01 -3.83
CA VAL A 875 -6.45 22.83 -3.06
C VAL A 875 -7.97 22.67 -3.07
N ASP A 876 -8.46 21.49 -3.47
CA ASP A 876 -9.87 21.16 -3.38
C ASP A 876 -10.23 20.64 -1.98
N LEU A 877 -10.62 21.57 -1.10
CA LEU A 877 -11.13 21.29 0.25
C LEU A 877 -12.28 20.27 0.29
N LEU A 878 -12.96 20.06 -0.85
CA LEU A 878 -14.18 19.26 -0.98
C LEU A 878 -13.97 17.97 -1.78
N ALA A 879 -12.73 17.59 -2.08
CA ALA A 879 -12.38 16.26 -2.54
C ALA A 879 -12.85 15.18 -1.55
N LYS A 880 -13.11 13.95 -2.05
CA LYS A 880 -13.69 12.85 -1.26
C LYS A 880 -12.89 11.54 -1.40
N ASP A 881 -12.76 10.82 -0.30
CA ASP A 881 -12.16 9.47 -0.28
C ASP A 881 -13.09 8.41 -0.92
N ILE A 882 -12.64 7.16 -0.98
CA ILE A 882 -13.42 6.01 -1.49
C ILE A 882 -14.75 5.74 -0.75
N ARG A 883 -14.98 6.36 0.43
CA ARG A 883 -16.23 6.26 1.21
C ARG A 883 -17.12 7.51 1.04
N GLY A 884 -16.66 8.52 0.30
CA GLY A 884 -17.34 9.80 0.11
C GLY A 884 -17.06 10.83 1.20
N LEU A 885 -16.04 10.64 2.04
CA LEU A 885 -15.70 11.54 3.14
C LEU A 885 -14.74 12.65 2.71
N THR A 886 -15.03 13.89 3.10
CA THR A 886 -14.14 15.05 2.92
C THR A 886 -13.01 15.08 3.96
N ALA A 887 -12.01 15.95 3.76
CA ALA A 887 -10.89 16.11 4.70
C ALA A 887 -11.35 16.44 6.14
N VAL A 888 -12.40 17.25 6.30
CA VAL A 888 -12.97 17.63 7.61
C VAL A 888 -13.74 16.47 8.26
N GLU A 889 -14.37 15.59 7.47
CA GLU A 889 -15.01 14.36 7.95
C GLU A 889 -14.01 13.26 8.31
N LEU A 890 -12.79 13.31 7.74
CA LEU A 890 -11.70 12.37 8.02
C LEU A 890 -10.88 12.75 9.27
N ALA A 891 -10.94 14.01 9.71
CA ALA A 891 -10.36 14.45 10.97
C ALA A 891 -11.02 13.71 12.14
N LYS A 892 -10.21 13.18 13.06
CA LYS A 892 -10.69 12.57 14.31
C LYS A 892 -10.95 13.60 15.40
N ASP A 893 -10.06 14.58 15.48
CA ASP A 893 -9.93 15.47 16.62
C ASP A 893 -10.74 16.76 16.37
N ASP A 894 -11.47 17.22 17.38
CA ASP A 894 -12.27 18.44 17.24
C ASP A 894 -11.43 19.70 17.08
N GLU A 895 -10.16 19.71 17.47
CA GLU A 895 -9.24 20.83 17.17
C GLU A 895 -9.06 21.01 15.65
N VAL A 896 -8.82 19.92 14.90
CA VAL A 896 -8.68 19.99 13.43
C VAL A 896 -9.97 20.48 12.79
N ARG A 897 -11.13 19.96 13.24
CA ARG A 897 -12.45 20.41 12.75
C ARG A 897 -12.69 21.88 13.05
N ASN A 898 -12.45 22.31 14.29
CA ASN A 898 -12.56 23.71 14.70
C ASN A 898 -11.61 24.60 13.89
N ARG A 899 -10.39 24.12 13.58
CA ARG A 899 -9.41 24.88 12.80
C ARG A 899 -9.80 25.03 11.34
N PHE A 900 -10.36 24.00 10.70
CA PHE A 900 -11.04 24.17 9.42
C PHE A 900 -12.19 25.18 9.55
N ASP A 901 -12.97 25.06 10.63
CA ASP A 901 -14.13 25.92 10.82
C ASP A 901 -13.72 27.41 11.05
N ASP A 902 -12.56 27.68 11.64
CA ASP A 902 -11.99 29.04 11.76
C ASP A 902 -11.37 29.55 10.46
N LEU A 903 -10.67 28.68 9.71
CA LEU A 903 -10.03 29.05 8.44
C LEU A 903 -11.06 29.43 7.37
N VAL A 904 -12.21 28.76 7.33
CA VAL A 904 -13.33 29.16 6.45
C VAL A 904 -13.92 30.50 6.90
N LEU A 905 -14.18 30.70 8.20
CA LEU A 905 -14.69 31.98 8.74
C LEU A 905 -13.78 33.17 8.37
N LEU A 906 -12.46 32.98 8.46
CA LEU A 906 -11.45 34.00 8.15
C LEU A 906 -11.22 34.19 6.63
N SER A 907 -11.67 33.25 5.79
CA SER A 907 -11.63 33.38 4.33
C SER A 907 -12.79 34.22 3.76
N SER A 908 -13.80 34.50 4.58
CA SER A 908 -15.01 35.24 4.22
C SER A 908 -14.77 36.74 4.30
N THR A 909 -15.49 37.52 3.47
CA THR A 909 -15.41 38.98 3.50
C THR A 909 -16.01 39.52 4.80
N PRO A 910 -15.28 40.36 5.58
CA PRO A 910 -15.84 41.00 6.77
C PRO A 910 -16.95 41.99 6.40
N GLY A 911 -17.91 42.16 7.31
CA GLY A 911 -18.92 43.21 7.25
C GLY A 911 -18.33 44.61 7.55
N PRO A 912 -19.17 45.66 7.53
CA PRO A 912 -18.73 47.05 7.78
C PRO A 912 -18.04 47.21 9.14
N ASP A 913 -18.50 46.49 10.17
CA ASP A 913 -17.96 46.53 11.54
C ASP A 913 -16.68 45.70 11.72
N GLY A 914 -16.05 45.24 10.62
CA GLY A 914 -14.91 44.32 10.64
C GLY A 914 -15.23 42.87 11.06
N ARG A 915 -16.48 42.62 11.48
CA ARG A 915 -16.97 41.31 11.94
C ARG A 915 -17.24 40.35 10.77
N THR A 916 -16.80 39.09 10.90
CA THR A 916 -17.15 38.01 9.95
C THR A 916 -18.21 37.10 10.55
N THR A 917 -19.18 36.63 9.75
CA THR A 917 -20.19 35.64 10.19
C THR A 917 -20.56 34.73 9.01
N THR A 918 -20.47 33.41 9.16
CA THR A 918 -20.83 32.44 8.11
C THR A 918 -21.32 31.10 8.69
N ILE A 919 -22.12 30.36 7.91
CA ILE A 919 -22.36 28.93 8.14
C ILE A 919 -21.20 28.13 7.57
N VAL A 920 -20.29 27.75 8.45
CA VAL A 920 -19.02 27.15 8.05
C VAL A 920 -19.16 25.68 7.67
N ARG A 921 -19.97 24.92 8.41
CA ARG A 921 -20.08 23.46 8.23
C ARG A 921 -21.49 22.96 8.51
N SER A 922 -21.90 21.96 7.75
CA SER A 922 -23.11 21.18 7.96
C SER A 922 -22.76 19.73 8.25
N PHE A 923 -23.59 19.04 9.03
CA PHE A 923 -23.42 17.60 9.31
C PHE A 923 -24.75 16.91 9.61
N PHE A 924 -24.78 15.60 9.39
CA PHE A 924 -25.91 14.74 9.73
C PHE A 924 -25.88 14.38 11.22
N VAL A 925 -27.04 14.33 11.85
CA VAL A 925 -27.20 13.89 13.24
C VAL A 925 -27.97 12.57 13.31
N GLU A 926 -27.85 11.84 14.43
CA GLU A 926 -28.45 10.51 14.62
C GLU A 926 -29.98 10.49 14.55
N ASP A 927 -30.62 11.63 14.80
CA ASP A 927 -32.05 11.91 14.67
C ASP A 927 -32.54 12.06 13.21
N ALA A 928 -31.65 11.87 12.23
CA ALA A 928 -31.88 12.15 10.80
C ALA A 928 -32.23 13.63 10.50
N THR A 929 -31.74 14.56 11.32
CA THR A 929 -31.75 16.00 11.03
C THR A 929 -30.40 16.48 10.47
N ILE A 930 -30.42 17.68 9.90
CA ILE A 930 -29.23 18.46 9.55
C ILE A 930 -28.96 19.44 10.68
N ARG A 931 -27.71 19.51 11.16
CA ARG A 931 -27.25 20.63 11.99
C ARG A 931 -26.14 21.41 11.29
N LEU A 932 -26.22 22.72 11.44
CA LEU A 932 -25.40 23.73 10.80
C LEU A 932 -24.59 24.44 11.90
N ILE A 933 -23.29 24.60 11.68
CA ILE A 933 -22.39 25.34 12.56
C ILE A 933 -22.22 26.74 12.00
N LEU A 934 -22.74 27.70 12.74
CA LEU A 934 -22.63 29.12 12.48
C LEU A 934 -21.49 29.66 13.36
N LYS A 935 -20.48 30.28 12.75
CA LYS A 935 -19.43 30.98 13.48
C LYS A 935 -19.50 32.48 13.20
N SER A 936 -19.21 33.29 14.21
CA SER A 936 -19.14 34.75 14.09
C SER A 936 -17.89 35.27 14.80
N GLY A 937 -16.96 35.84 14.05
CA GLY A 937 -15.69 36.38 14.53
C GLY A 937 -15.74 37.90 14.64
N ALA A 938 -15.64 38.43 15.87
CA ALA A 938 -15.54 39.86 16.13
C ALA A 938 -14.08 40.26 16.47
N PRO A 939 -13.51 41.33 15.88
CA PRO A 939 -12.18 41.80 16.22
C PRO A 939 -12.18 42.58 17.55
N ASN A 940 -11.31 42.20 18.49
CA ASN A 940 -11.06 42.96 19.71
C ASN A 940 -10.00 44.04 19.50
N ALA A 941 -9.98 45.04 20.38
CA ALA A 941 -8.95 46.09 20.44
C ALA A 941 -7.50 45.58 20.58
N LYS A 942 -7.28 44.30 20.92
CA LYS A 942 -5.96 43.64 20.96
C LYS A 942 -5.59 42.92 19.66
N SER A 943 -6.30 43.16 18.55
CA SER A 943 -6.19 42.45 17.25
C SER A 943 -6.53 40.95 17.26
N THR A 944 -6.87 40.37 18.41
CA THR A 944 -7.41 39.00 18.50
C THR A 944 -8.89 38.97 18.09
N ILE A 945 -9.32 37.88 17.45
CA ILE A 945 -10.70 37.70 17.01
C ILE A 945 -11.41 36.75 17.98
N THR A 946 -12.50 37.21 18.62
CA THR A 946 -13.38 36.37 19.43
C THR A 946 -14.43 35.70 18.55
N VAL A 947 -14.46 34.37 18.57
CA VAL A 947 -15.36 33.56 17.72
C VAL A 947 -16.50 32.98 18.56
N THR A 948 -17.71 33.49 18.40
CA THR A 948 -18.91 32.81 18.90
C THR A 948 -19.29 31.68 17.95
N THR A 949 -19.74 30.54 18.50
CA THR A 949 -20.14 29.36 17.71
C THR A 949 -21.53 28.91 18.13
N CYS A 950 -22.49 28.97 17.21
CA CYS A 950 -23.87 28.56 17.41
C CYS A 950 -24.19 27.32 16.55
N ARG A 951 -25.17 26.52 16.98
CA ARG A 951 -25.66 25.35 16.25
C ARG A 951 -27.13 25.57 15.88
N ARG A 952 -27.48 25.34 14.62
CA ARG A 952 -28.85 25.56 14.10
C ARG A 952 -29.36 24.38 13.30
N SER A 953 -30.65 24.11 13.39
CA SER A 953 -31.41 23.24 12.48
C SER A 953 -31.94 24.04 11.28
N VAL A 954 -32.40 23.36 10.22
CA VAL A 954 -33.08 24.03 9.09
C VAL A 954 -34.40 24.67 9.54
N ALA A 955 -35.13 24.05 10.47
CA ALA A 955 -36.37 24.58 11.01
C ALA A 955 -36.16 25.91 11.77
N ASP A 956 -34.98 26.12 12.37
CA ASP A 956 -34.65 27.36 13.07
C ASP A 956 -34.61 28.55 12.07
N PHE A 957 -34.08 28.32 10.86
CA PHE A 957 -34.08 29.32 9.78
C PHE A 957 -35.50 29.55 9.23
N GLU A 958 -36.29 28.49 9.03
CA GLU A 958 -37.69 28.62 8.61
C GLU A 958 -38.55 29.38 9.63
N ASN A 959 -38.26 29.19 10.92
CA ASN A 959 -38.88 29.92 12.04
C ASN A 959 -38.44 31.38 12.06
N LEU A 960 -37.14 31.66 11.97
CA LEU A 960 -36.59 33.02 11.90
C LEU A 960 -37.22 33.83 10.76
N ALA A 961 -37.27 33.27 9.55
CA ALA A 961 -37.91 33.91 8.40
C ALA A 961 -39.41 34.14 8.62
N ARG A 962 -40.12 33.24 9.31
CA ARG A 962 -41.54 33.40 9.65
C ARG A 962 -41.77 34.51 10.68
N TRP A 963 -40.90 34.65 11.67
CA TRP A 963 -40.97 35.71 12.68
C TRP A 963 -40.63 37.09 12.09
N LEU A 964 -39.58 37.18 11.28
CA LEU A 964 -39.24 38.43 10.55
C LEU A 964 -40.38 38.85 9.60
N ALA A 965 -41.06 37.90 8.96
CA ALA A 965 -42.22 38.17 8.10
C ALA A 965 -43.48 38.60 8.87
N LEU A 966 -43.53 38.33 10.17
CA LEU A 966 -44.60 38.74 11.08
C LEU A 966 -44.33 40.16 11.64
N GLU A 967 -43.11 40.45 12.09
CA GLU A 967 -42.73 41.78 12.59
C GLU A 967 -42.67 42.83 11.45
N HIS A 968 -42.13 42.47 10.29
CA HIS A 968 -41.95 43.36 9.13
C HIS A 968 -42.72 42.86 7.88
N PRO A 969 -44.07 42.98 7.87
CA PRO A 969 -44.91 42.46 6.79
C PRO A 969 -44.84 43.27 5.48
N ALA A 970 -44.15 44.41 5.44
CA ALA A 970 -43.85 45.12 4.19
C ALA A 970 -42.66 44.48 3.45
N SER A 971 -41.65 44.06 4.21
CA SER A 971 -40.28 43.81 3.74
C SER A 971 -40.11 42.57 2.86
N TRP A 972 -39.16 42.60 1.92
CA TRP A 972 -38.73 41.39 1.24
C TRP A 972 -37.89 40.51 2.17
N ILE A 973 -38.13 39.20 2.13
CA ILE A 973 -37.44 38.21 2.96
C ILE A 973 -37.04 37.05 2.06
N TYR A 974 -35.86 36.49 2.27
CA TYR A 974 -35.41 35.30 1.56
C TYR A 974 -36.44 34.17 1.78
N PRO A 975 -37.16 33.70 0.74
CA PRO A 975 -38.29 32.79 0.92
C PRO A 975 -37.84 31.43 1.46
N ASN A 976 -38.69 30.80 2.26
CA ASN A 976 -38.51 29.42 2.74
C ASN A 976 -38.59 28.45 1.55
N THR A 977 -37.46 28.22 0.89
CA THR A 977 -37.34 27.25 -0.20
C THR A 977 -37.42 25.83 0.34
N SER A 978 -38.37 25.02 -0.12
CA SER A 978 -38.46 23.61 0.25
C SER A 978 -37.22 22.84 -0.20
N PHE A 979 -36.33 22.56 0.75
CA PHE A 979 -35.09 21.84 0.51
C PHE A 979 -35.35 20.36 0.21
N THR A 980 -34.62 19.78 -0.75
CA THR A 980 -34.61 18.33 -0.96
C THR A 980 -33.95 17.66 0.25
N SER A 981 -34.71 16.81 0.97
CA SER A 981 -34.18 16.12 2.15
C SER A 981 -32.99 15.21 1.78
N PRO A 982 -31.82 15.36 2.43
CA PRO A 982 -30.71 14.42 2.24
C PRO A 982 -31.05 12.98 2.62
N PHE A 983 -32.02 12.78 3.53
CA PHE A 983 -32.36 11.50 4.14
C PHE A 983 -33.43 10.71 3.37
N LEU A 984 -33.76 11.08 2.13
CA LEU A 984 -34.67 10.30 1.28
C LEU A 984 -34.20 8.83 1.10
N ILE A 985 -32.89 8.57 1.19
CA ILE A 985 -32.31 7.23 1.40
C ILE A 985 -31.49 7.25 2.70
N PRO A 986 -32.04 6.84 3.87
CA PRO A 986 -31.38 7.00 5.18
C PRO A 986 -30.08 6.21 5.36
N SER A 987 -29.89 5.13 4.61
CA SER A 987 -28.70 4.29 4.67
C SER A 987 -27.48 4.91 3.96
N LYS A 988 -27.72 5.82 3.01
CA LYS A 988 -26.69 6.61 2.31
C LYS A 988 -27.25 8.02 2.00
N PRO A 989 -27.32 8.93 2.99
CA PRO A 989 -27.90 10.25 2.81
C PRO A 989 -27.02 11.13 1.89
N SER A 990 -27.66 12.00 1.11
CA SER A 990 -26.99 12.80 0.08
C SER A 990 -26.12 13.92 0.66
N ARG A 991 -24.82 13.85 0.40
CA ARG A 991 -23.86 14.93 0.71
C ARG A 991 -24.02 16.11 -0.24
N ALA A 992 -24.43 15.88 -1.49
CA ALA A 992 -24.73 16.93 -2.45
C ALA A 992 -25.91 17.80 -2.00
N ALA A 993 -27.01 17.19 -1.52
CA ALA A 993 -28.14 17.89 -0.92
C ALA A 993 -27.76 18.62 0.38
N LEU A 994 -27.02 17.97 1.28
CA LEU A 994 -26.52 18.59 2.51
C LEU A 994 -25.71 19.88 2.24
N ARG A 995 -24.80 19.82 1.26
CA ARG A 995 -23.96 20.96 0.84
C ARG A 995 -24.76 22.08 0.19
N ASP A 996 -25.76 21.75 -0.63
CA ASP A 996 -26.65 22.73 -1.26
C ASP A 996 -27.53 23.45 -0.22
N VAL A 997 -28.03 22.73 0.79
CA VAL A 997 -28.70 23.31 1.97
C VAL A 997 -27.76 24.28 2.70
N GLN A 998 -26.52 23.87 3.00
CA GLN A 998 -25.55 24.74 3.68
C GLN A 998 -25.30 26.05 2.91
N VAL A 999 -24.98 25.97 1.62
CA VAL A 999 -24.62 27.15 0.82
C VAL A 999 -25.83 28.06 0.59
N ARG A 1000 -27.05 27.51 0.47
CA ARG A 1000 -28.27 28.33 0.36
C ARG A 1000 -28.63 29.03 1.67
N LEU A 1001 -28.47 28.37 2.81
CA LEU A 1001 -28.74 28.98 4.12
C LEU A 1001 -27.65 30.00 4.50
N ASP A 1002 -26.38 29.79 4.11
CA ASP A 1002 -25.34 30.81 4.26
C ASP A 1002 -25.65 32.02 3.38
N ASN A 1003 -26.01 31.81 2.10
CA ASN A 1003 -26.44 32.90 1.21
C ASN A 1003 -27.66 33.67 1.78
N ALA A 1004 -28.63 32.98 2.38
CA ALA A 1004 -29.76 33.62 3.05
C ALA A 1004 -29.32 34.44 4.28
N LEU A 1005 -28.39 33.92 5.07
CA LEU A 1005 -27.78 34.60 6.21
C LEU A 1005 -27.02 35.86 5.78
N GLN A 1006 -26.15 35.76 4.76
CA GLN A 1006 -25.46 36.92 4.19
C GLN A 1006 -26.46 37.96 3.66
N SER A 1007 -27.55 37.51 3.03
CA SER A 1007 -28.62 38.40 2.57
C SER A 1007 -29.28 39.18 3.70
N LEU A 1008 -29.45 38.59 4.90
CA LEU A 1008 -29.96 39.29 6.09
C LEU A 1008 -28.94 40.29 6.65
N LEU A 1009 -27.66 39.89 6.75
CA LEU A 1009 -26.57 40.78 7.18
C LEU A 1009 -26.38 42.00 6.27
N THR A 1010 -26.71 41.89 4.98
CA THR A 1010 -26.67 43.02 4.03
C THR A 1010 -28.03 43.69 3.80
N HIS A 1011 -29.09 43.28 4.50
CA HIS A 1011 -30.43 43.81 4.27
C HIS A 1011 -30.59 45.22 4.87
N PRO A 1012 -31.18 46.20 4.16
CA PRO A 1012 -31.42 47.54 4.72
C PRO A 1012 -32.15 47.51 6.07
N THR A 1013 -33.21 46.69 6.16
CA THR A 1013 -34.10 46.58 7.33
C THR A 1013 -33.67 45.56 8.37
N PHE A 1014 -32.95 44.48 7.99
CA PHE A 1014 -32.68 43.34 8.88
C PHE A 1014 -31.23 43.23 9.38
N SER A 1015 -30.29 43.97 8.79
CA SER A 1015 -28.87 43.96 9.18
C SER A 1015 -28.63 44.41 10.62
N THR A 1016 -29.50 45.26 11.18
CA THR A 1016 -29.45 45.76 12.56
C THR A 1016 -30.47 45.08 13.49
N HIS A 1017 -31.22 44.09 13.02
CA HIS A 1017 -32.38 43.55 13.73
C HIS A 1017 -31.99 42.63 14.89
N GLU A 1018 -32.55 42.86 16.08
CA GLU A 1018 -32.23 42.11 17.31
C GLU A 1018 -32.33 40.58 17.15
N MET A 1019 -33.45 40.04 16.63
CA MET A 1019 -33.60 38.59 16.41
C MET A 1019 -32.54 37.98 15.51
N VAL A 1020 -32.03 38.75 14.53
CA VAL A 1020 -30.98 38.28 13.60
C VAL A 1020 -29.65 38.15 14.35
N TRP A 1021 -29.31 39.12 15.21
CA TRP A 1021 -28.11 39.06 16.04
C TRP A 1021 -28.20 38.07 17.20
N GLU A 1022 -29.37 37.93 17.84
CA GLU A 1022 -29.65 36.90 18.85
C GLU A 1022 -29.44 35.49 18.25
N PHE A 1023 -29.93 35.27 17.03
CA PHE A 1023 -29.70 34.04 16.26
C PHE A 1023 -28.22 33.75 15.96
N PHE A 1024 -27.35 34.77 15.91
CA PHE A 1024 -25.90 34.63 15.67
C PHE A 1024 -25.04 34.59 16.94
N LEU A 1025 -25.56 35.01 18.09
CA LEU A 1025 -24.81 35.20 19.33
C LEU A 1025 -25.19 34.23 20.44
N VAL A 1026 -26.47 33.92 20.60
CA VAL A 1026 -26.98 33.12 21.72
C VAL A 1026 -26.97 31.64 21.31
N PRO A 1027 -26.23 30.73 22.00
CA PRO A 1027 -26.13 29.34 21.58
C PRO A 1027 -27.49 28.62 21.53
N ASP A 1028 -28.30 28.78 22.58
CA ASP A 1028 -29.58 28.10 22.77
C ASP A 1028 -30.75 29.09 22.68
N ILE A 1029 -31.81 28.72 21.96
CA ILE A 1029 -32.94 29.61 21.63
C ILE A 1029 -34.26 28.85 21.79
N ASP A 1030 -35.22 29.46 22.50
CA ASP A 1030 -36.58 28.96 22.62
C ASP A 1030 -37.49 29.52 21.51
N PRO A 1031 -37.99 28.69 20.57
CA PRO A 1031 -38.84 29.15 19.48
C PRO A 1031 -40.26 29.55 19.91
N MET A 1032 -40.74 29.09 21.07
CA MET A 1032 -42.05 29.50 21.61
C MET A 1032 -41.98 30.92 22.15
N LEU A 1033 -40.97 31.22 22.96
CA LEU A 1033 -40.76 32.55 23.53
C LEU A 1033 -40.47 33.60 22.44
N LEU A 1034 -39.65 33.26 21.44
CA LEU A 1034 -39.45 34.15 20.27
C LEU A 1034 -40.74 34.34 19.47
N GLY A 1035 -41.54 33.29 19.25
CA GLY A 1035 -42.83 33.40 18.56
C GLY A 1035 -43.82 34.32 19.27
N GLU A 1036 -43.91 34.24 20.60
CA GLU A 1036 -44.75 35.17 21.39
C GLU A 1036 -44.23 36.60 21.37
N ARG A 1037 -42.91 36.80 21.49
CA ARG A 1037 -42.27 38.12 21.44
C ARG A 1037 -42.55 38.79 20.09
N SER A 1038 -42.41 38.03 19.01
CA SER A 1038 -42.66 38.47 17.63
C SER A 1038 -44.12 38.86 17.41
N ARG A 1039 -45.06 38.08 17.94
CA ARG A 1039 -46.49 38.39 17.85
C ARG A 1039 -46.85 39.69 18.57
N LYS A 1040 -46.40 39.87 19.82
CA LYS A 1040 -46.67 41.10 20.61
C LYS A 1040 -46.10 42.35 19.93
N LYS A 1041 -44.94 42.22 19.28
CA LYS A 1041 -44.36 43.29 18.45
C LYS A 1041 -45.16 43.58 17.19
N ALA A 1042 -45.59 42.56 16.46
CA ALA A 1042 -46.42 42.72 15.26
C ALA A 1042 -47.78 43.37 15.58
N GLU A 1043 -48.39 43.01 16.71
CA GLU A 1043 -49.59 43.65 17.27
C GLU A 1043 -49.29 45.15 17.53
N THR A 1044 -48.28 45.47 18.34
CA THR A 1044 -47.85 46.86 18.64
C THR A 1044 -47.53 47.69 17.37
N ARG A 1045 -47.01 47.05 16.32
CA ARG A 1045 -46.66 47.68 15.04
C ARG A 1045 -47.90 48.09 14.23
N VAL A 1046 -49.05 47.43 14.38
CA VAL A 1046 -50.31 47.86 13.74
C VAL A 1046 -50.73 49.22 14.27
N ASP A 1047 -50.73 49.39 15.60
CA ASP A 1047 -51.14 50.64 16.24
C ASP A 1047 -50.18 51.78 15.87
N LYS A 1048 -48.86 51.54 15.92
CA LYS A 1048 -47.85 52.52 15.48
C LYS A 1048 -48.03 52.97 14.03
N VAL A 1049 -48.30 52.06 13.09
CA VAL A 1049 -48.51 52.45 11.68
C VAL A 1049 -49.78 53.29 11.52
N LYS A 1050 -50.79 53.10 12.36
CA LYS A 1050 -51.98 53.96 12.40
C LYS A 1050 -51.70 55.35 12.99
N GLU A 1051 -50.79 55.46 13.97
CA GLU A 1051 -50.41 56.74 14.59
C GLU A 1051 -49.40 57.55 13.75
N GLU A 1052 -48.44 56.88 13.11
CA GLU A 1052 -47.32 57.53 12.41
C GLU A 1052 -47.62 57.90 10.93
N TYR A 1053 -48.57 57.22 10.26
CA TYR A 1053 -48.77 57.35 8.80
C TYR A 1053 -50.16 57.87 8.43
N ALA A 1054 -50.20 58.96 7.66
CA ALA A 1054 -51.44 59.46 7.06
C ALA A 1054 -52.00 58.49 5.99
N PRO A 1055 -53.33 58.27 5.93
CA PRO A 1055 -53.96 57.32 5.02
C PRO A 1055 -53.89 57.77 3.55
N VAL A 1056 -53.64 56.82 2.64
CA VAL A 1056 -53.68 57.07 1.18
C VAL A 1056 -55.13 57.22 0.70
N THR A 1057 -55.45 58.35 0.06
CA THR A 1057 -56.76 58.63 -0.55
C THR A 1057 -56.80 58.37 -2.06
N ASP A 1058 -55.71 58.66 -2.80
CA ASP A 1058 -55.57 58.32 -4.21
C ASP A 1058 -54.60 57.13 -4.39
N MET A 1059 -55.13 56.00 -4.85
CA MET A 1059 -54.37 54.78 -5.03
C MET A 1059 -53.56 54.76 -6.34
N ARG A 1060 -53.87 55.64 -7.31
CA ARG A 1060 -53.33 55.57 -8.68
C ARG A 1060 -51.80 55.75 -8.74
N ASP A 1061 -51.26 56.67 -7.94
CA ASP A 1061 -49.81 56.90 -7.86
C ASP A 1061 -49.07 55.65 -7.32
N VAL A 1062 -49.70 54.92 -6.40
CA VAL A 1062 -49.17 53.66 -5.85
C VAL A 1062 -49.24 52.55 -6.90
N GLU A 1063 -50.34 52.44 -7.64
CA GLU A 1063 -50.49 51.46 -8.74
C GLU A 1063 -49.45 51.69 -9.84
N VAL A 1064 -49.25 52.93 -10.29
CA VAL A 1064 -48.28 53.29 -11.33
C VAL A 1064 -46.84 53.02 -10.88
N PHE A 1065 -46.48 53.42 -9.66
CA PHE A 1065 -45.15 53.14 -9.09
C PHE A 1065 -44.88 51.63 -9.01
N VAL A 1066 -45.82 50.86 -8.46
CA VAL A 1066 -45.67 49.41 -8.29
C VAL A 1066 -45.63 48.68 -9.63
N ALA A 1067 -46.42 49.10 -10.62
CA ALA A 1067 -46.37 48.54 -11.97
C ALA A 1067 -44.99 48.74 -12.62
N HIS A 1068 -44.45 49.96 -12.58
CA HIS A 1068 -43.13 50.29 -13.13
C HIS A 1068 -42.00 49.51 -12.43
N ALA A 1069 -42.01 49.49 -11.09
CA ALA A 1069 -41.03 48.74 -10.29
C ALA A 1069 -41.08 47.24 -10.59
N LYS A 1070 -42.28 46.65 -10.65
CA LYS A 1070 -42.49 45.23 -10.91
C LYS A 1070 -41.99 44.81 -12.29
N GLU A 1071 -42.21 45.62 -13.33
CA GLU A 1071 -41.72 45.29 -14.67
C GLU A 1071 -40.20 45.43 -14.79
N SER A 1072 -39.62 46.45 -14.15
CA SER A 1072 -38.16 46.62 -14.04
C SER A 1072 -37.49 45.39 -13.41
N VAL A 1073 -38.02 44.91 -12.28
CA VAL A 1073 -37.48 43.75 -11.56
C VAL A 1073 -37.76 42.43 -12.30
N ARG A 1074 -38.87 42.29 -13.04
CA ARG A 1074 -39.14 41.15 -13.93
C ARG A 1074 -38.10 41.01 -15.05
N GLY A 1075 -37.74 42.11 -15.70
CA GLY A 1075 -36.70 42.12 -16.74
C GLY A 1075 -35.36 41.60 -16.21
N ILE A 1076 -34.97 42.07 -15.03
CA ILE A 1076 -33.78 41.60 -14.30
C ILE A 1076 -33.90 40.11 -13.94
N GLN A 1077 -35.04 39.64 -13.42
CA GLN A 1077 -35.26 38.24 -13.09
C GLN A 1077 -35.11 37.31 -14.31
N HIS A 1078 -35.69 37.68 -15.46
CA HIS A 1078 -35.58 36.90 -16.70
C HIS A 1078 -34.12 36.83 -17.19
N ALA A 1079 -33.37 37.93 -17.11
CA ALA A 1079 -31.95 37.95 -17.44
C ALA A 1079 -31.14 37.02 -16.52
N ILE A 1080 -31.38 37.05 -15.20
CA ILE A 1080 -30.69 36.18 -14.23
C ILE A 1080 -31.02 34.70 -14.47
N LYS A 1081 -32.29 34.34 -14.68
CA LYS A 1081 -32.68 32.95 -15.03
C LYS A 1081 -31.98 32.48 -16.32
N SER A 1082 -31.87 33.35 -17.32
CA SER A 1082 -31.14 33.07 -18.57
C SER A 1082 -29.64 32.82 -18.33
N VAL A 1083 -29.01 33.56 -17.41
CA VAL A 1083 -27.61 33.30 -16.97
C VAL A 1083 -27.51 31.97 -16.22
N LEU A 1084 -28.36 31.72 -15.22
CA LEU A 1084 -28.34 30.48 -14.42
C LEU A 1084 -28.50 29.22 -15.28
N ARG A 1085 -29.42 29.23 -16.25
CA ARG A 1085 -29.57 28.16 -17.25
C ARG A 1085 -28.26 27.91 -18.01
N ARG A 1086 -27.61 28.97 -18.51
CA ARG A 1086 -26.33 28.86 -19.24
C ARG A 1086 -25.19 28.36 -18.36
N VAL A 1087 -25.11 28.80 -17.10
CA VAL A 1087 -24.10 28.34 -16.13
C VAL A 1087 -24.29 26.85 -15.81
N ASN A 1088 -25.51 26.39 -15.54
CA ASN A 1088 -25.78 24.97 -15.30
C ASN A 1088 -25.49 24.11 -16.54
N LYS A 1089 -25.84 24.60 -17.73
CA LYS A 1089 -25.46 23.96 -19.00
C LYS A 1089 -23.94 23.85 -19.17
N GLN A 1090 -23.18 24.90 -18.85
CA GLN A 1090 -21.71 24.86 -18.91
C GLN A 1090 -21.11 23.89 -17.87
N ARG A 1091 -21.66 23.85 -16.64
CA ARG A 1091 -21.25 22.90 -15.60
C ARG A 1091 -21.48 21.45 -16.03
N ALA A 1092 -22.64 21.15 -16.62
CA ALA A 1092 -22.94 19.83 -17.18
C ALA A 1092 -21.95 19.45 -18.31
N LEU A 1093 -21.69 20.36 -19.26
CA LEU A 1093 -20.81 20.08 -20.39
C LEU A 1093 -19.34 19.89 -20.01
N LEU A 1094 -18.86 20.51 -18.92
CA LEU A 1094 -17.51 20.26 -18.39
C LEU A 1094 -17.41 18.88 -17.73
N LEU A 1095 -18.48 18.41 -17.08
CA LEU A 1095 -18.56 17.05 -16.54
C LEU A 1095 -18.65 16.02 -17.66
N ASP A 1096 -19.58 16.20 -18.61
CA ASP A 1096 -19.72 15.36 -19.82
C ASP A 1096 -18.39 15.23 -20.58
N LEU A 1097 -17.64 16.34 -20.74
CA LEU A 1097 -16.32 16.33 -21.39
C LEU A 1097 -15.29 15.49 -20.62
N SER A 1098 -15.26 15.61 -19.28
CA SER A 1098 -14.35 14.83 -18.44
C SER A 1098 -14.67 13.33 -18.44
N GLU A 1099 -15.96 12.97 -18.44
CA GLU A 1099 -16.41 11.57 -18.53
C GLU A 1099 -16.13 10.98 -19.92
N ALA A 1100 -16.42 11.72 -21.00
CA ALA A 1100 -16.08 11.30 -22.36
C ALA A 1100 -14.57 11.08 -22.56
N GLN A 1101 -13.72 11.96 -22.00
CA GLN A 1101 -12.28 11.81 -22.08
C GLN A 1101 -11.76 10.62 -21.26
N PHE A 1102 -12.38 10.33 -20.10
CA PHE A 1102 -12.07 9.14 -19.30
C PHE A 1102 -12.43 7.85 -20.06
N LEU A 1103 -13.64 7.77 -20.65
CA LEU A 1103 -14.06 6.65 -21.48
C LEU A 1103 -13.12 6.43 -22.68
N ALA A 1104 -12.73 7.52 -23.37
CA ALA A 1104 -11.74 7.45 -24.44
C ALA A 1104 -10.37 6.94 -23.94
N SER A 1105 -9.94 7.35 -22.74
CA SER A 1105 -8.71 6.87 -22.10
C SER A 1105 -8.76 5.37 -21.83
N ASN A 1106 -9.90 4.85 -21.35
CA ASN A 1106 -10.09 3.43 -21.09
C ASN A 1106 -10.02 2.62 -22.39
N VAL A 1107 -10.69 3.07 -23.46
CA VAL A 1107 -10.62 2.43 -24.80
C VAL A 1107 -9.20 2.46 -25.37
N LEU A 1108 -8.51 3.61 -25.34
CA LEU A 1108 -7.15 3.73 -25.88
C LEU A 1108 -6.12 2.86 -25.11
N SER A 1109 -6.36 2.58 -23.83
CA SER A 1109 -5.50 1.70 -23.03
C SER A 1109 -5.49 0.24 -23.51
N THR A 1110 -6.50 -0.19 -24.30
CA THR A 1110 -6.54 -1.56 -24.86
C THR A 1110 -5.73 -1.72 -26.16
N LEU A 1111 -5.16 -0.63 -26.69
CA LEU A 1111 -4.38 -0.65 -27.93
C LEU A 1111 -2.95 -1.12 -27.65
N ALA A 1112 -2.72 -2.42 -27.75
CA ALA A 1112 -1.46 -3.07 -27.41
C ALA A 1112 -0.22 -2.59 -28.21
N TYR A 1113 -0.42 -1.86 -29.31
CA TYR A 1113 0.66 -1.26 -30.11
C TYR A 1113 1.15 0.10 -29.57
N LEU A 1114 0.41 0.76 -28.66
CA LEU A 1114 0.81 2.05 -28.12
C LEU A 1114 1.87 1.88 -27.00
N PRO A 1115 2.97 2.66 -27.02
CA PRO A 1115 3.93 2.69 -25.92
C PRO A 1115 3.27 3.07 -24.59
N LYS A 1116 3.77 2.52 -23.47
CA LYS A 1116 3.23 2.81 -22.12
C LYS A 1116 3.36 4.28 -21.72
N SER A 1117 4.34 5.02 -22.27
CA SER A 1117 4.44 6.47 -22.13
C SER A 1117 3.22 7.19 -22.72
N HIS A 1118 2.71 6.72 -23.86
CA HIS A 1118 1.60 7.34 -24.57
C HIS A 1118 0.26 7.08 -23.88
N THR A 1119 0.02 5.85 -23.40
CA THR A 1119 -1.20 5.53 -22.65
C THR A 1119 -1.23 6.24 -21.28
N THR A 1120 -0.12 6.25 -20.54
CA THR A 1120 -0.04 6.97 -19.25
C THR A 1120 -0.09 8.49 -19.40
N ALA A 1121 0.49 9.07 -20.46
CA ALA A 1121 0.33 10.48 -20.76
C ALA A 1121 -1.12 10.85 -21.08
N PHE A 1122 -1.83 10.03 -21.86
CA PHE A 1122 -3.25 10.25 -22.16
C PHE A 1122 -4.12 10.12 -20.90
N GLU A 1123 -3.78 9.21 -19.98
CA GLU A 1123 -4.42 9.07 -18.67
C GLU A 1123 -4.15 10.29 -17.76
N ARG A 1124 -2.93 10.86 -17.76
CA ARG A 1124 -2.67 12.13 -17.08
C ARG A 1124 -3.44 13.29 -17.72
N TYR A 1125 -3.55 13.33 -19.05
CA TYR A 1125 -4.34 14.33 -19.76
C TYR A 1125 -5.85 14.24 -19.45
N SER A 1126 -6.43 13.03 -19.37
CA SER A 1126 -7.85 12.87 -19.03
C SER A 1126 -8.14 13.35 -17.60
N LYS A 1127 -7.23 13.06 -16.64
CA LYS A 1127 -7.28 13.61 -15.28
C LYS A 1127 -7.22 15.15 -15.24
N CYS A 1128 -6.56 15.81 -16.20
CA CYS A 1128 -6.51 17.28 -16.28
C CYS A 1128 -7.86 17.95 -16.59
N LEU A 1129 -8.87 17.20 -17.07
CA LEU A 1129 -10.20 17.75 -17.39
C LEU A 1129 -11.20 17.63 -16.24
N VAL A 1130 -10.90 16.80 -15.23
CA VAL A 1130 -11.76 16.56 -14.07
C VAL A 1130 -12.02 17.86 -13.31
N GLN A 1131 -13.29 18.16 -13.06
CA GLN A 1131 -13.68 19.36 -12.34
C GLN A 1131 -13.62 19.15 -10.82
N ALA A 1132 -12.89 20.01 -10.12
CA ALA A 1132 -12.90 20.09 -8.66
C ALA A 1132 -14.32 20.34 -8.11
N GLU A 1133 -14.66 19.75 -6.97
CA GLU A 1133 -15.96 19.95 -6.33
C GLU A 1133 -16.18 21.40 -5.87
N SER A 1134 -15.10 22.12 -5.59
CA SER A 1134 -15.07 23.56 -5.31
C SER A 1134 -15.05 24.46 -6.55
N SER A 1135 -15.22 23.93 -7.77
CA SER A 1135 -15.07 24.63 -9.07
C SER A 1135 -15.62 26.08 -9.14
N PRO A 1136 -14.92 27.01 -9.84
CA PRO A 1136 -15.32 28.43 -9.94
C PRO A 1136 -16.75 28.64 -10.46
N MET A 1137 -17.17 27.84 -11.45
CA MET A 1137 -18.52 27.89 -12.02
C MET A 1137 -19.61 27.48 -11.02
N THR A 1138 -19.30 26.61 -10.06
CA THR A 1138 -20.24 26.21 -8.99
C THR A 1138 -20.40 27.34 -7.97
N GLN A 1139 -19.33 28.05 -7.63
CA GLN A 1139 -19.42 29.25 -6.77
C GLN A 1139 -20.22 30.36 -7.47
N PHE A 1140 -19.94 30.64 -8.74
CA PHE A 1140 -20.67 31.61 -9.56
C PHE A 1140 -22.16 31.28 -9.71
N TYR A 1141 -22.51 30.00 -9.87
CA TYR A 1141 -23.91 29.54 -9.83
C TYR A 1141 -24.60 29.95 -8.51
N TYR A 1142 -23.99 29.67 -7.36
CA TYR A 1142 -24.60 30.01 -6.06
C TYR A 1142 -24.72 31.53 -5.85
N SER A 1143 -23.75 32.33 -6.30
CA SER A 1143 -23.85 33.80 -6.25
C SER A 1143 -25.01 34.33 -7.11
N PHE A 1144 -25.19 33.83 -8.34
CA PHE A 1144 -26.32 34.23 -9.18
C PHE A 1144 -27.66 33.63 -8.72
N HIS A 1145 -27.64 32.49 -8.04
CA HIS A 1145 -28.82 31.90 -7.40
C HIS A 1145 -29.31 32.78 -6.25
N LEU A 1146 -28.42 33.27 -5.38
CA LEU A 1146 -28.74 34.25 -4.35
C LEU A 1146 -29.43 35.49 -4.97
N ILE A 1147 -28.84 36.09 -6.02
CA ILE A 1147 -29.46 37.23 -6.70
C ILE A 1147 -30.84 36.86 -7.27
N SER A 1148 -31.00 35.69 -7.89
CA SER A 1148 -32.30 35.23 -8.42
C SER A 1148 -33.37 35.08 -7.33
N VAL A 1149 -32.99 34.62 -6.14
CA VAL A 1149 -33.90 34.42 -5.02
C VAL A 1149 -34.27 35.75 -4.37
N THR A 1150 -33.32 36.68 -4.15
CA THR A 1150 -33.65 38.03 -3.64
C THR A 1150 -34.50 38.82 -4.64
N THR A 1151 -34.22 38.71 -5.94
CA THR A 1151 -35.08 39.27 -7.01
C THR A 1151 -36.51 38.73 -6.91
N SER A 1152 -36.67 37.43 -6.63
CA SER A 1152 -37.99 36.82 -6.44
C SER A 1152 -38.66 37.21 -5.12
N ALA A 1153 -37.89 37.52 -4.07
CA ALA A 1153 -38.40 38.05 -2.81
C ALA A 1153 -38.94 39.48 -2.98
N VAL A 1154 -38.19 40.34 -3.68
CA VAL A 1154 -38.60 41.72 -4.03
C VAL A 1154 -39.86 41.72 -4.90
N LEU A 1155 -39.99 40.81 -5.88
CA LEU A 1155 -41.23 40.65 -6.65
C LEU A 1155 -42.42 40.19 -5.79
N THR A 1156 -42.18 39.39 -4.75
CA THR A 1156 -43.22 39.01 -3.77
C THR A 1156 -43.65 40.20 -2.92
N ALA A 1157 -42.70 41.01 -2.42
CA ALA A 1157 -43.00 42.23 -1.67
C ALA A 1157 -43.77 43.26 -2.53
N LEU A 1158 -43.38 43.45 -3.80
CA LEU A 1158 -44.06 44.30 -4.78
C LEU A 1158 -45.49 43.82 -5.15
N ASN A 1159 -45.91 42.61 -4.77
CA ASN A 1159 -47.32 42.22 -4.88
C ASN A 1159 -48.19 42.78 -3.75
N ARG A 1160 -47.63 43.07 -2.57
CA ARG A 1160 -48.39 43.41 -1.36
C ARG A 1160 -49.23 44.70 -1.49
N PRO A 1161 -48.72 45.84 -2.04
CA PRO A 1161 -49.54 47.02 -2.23
C PRO A 1161 -50.77 46.77 -3.12
N GLY A 1162 -50.62 45.93 -4.16
CA GLY A 1162 -51.74 45.55 -5.04
C GLY A 1162 -52.79 44.68 -4.33
N LEU A 1163 -52.38 43.86 -3.35
CA LEU A 1163 -53.32 43.12 -2.50
C LEU A 1163 -54.05 44.07 -1.54
N LEU A 1164 -53.35 45.01 -0.90
CA LEU A 1164 -53.94 46.03 -0.02
C LEU A 1164 -54.94 46.91 -0.78
N ILE A 1165 -54.60 47.37 -1.99
CA ILE A 1165 -55.50 48.13 -2.87
C ILE A 1165 -56.74 47.29 -3.23
N GLY A 1166 -56.58 45.98 -3.50
CA GLY A 1166 -57.70 45.05 -3.68
C GLY A 1166 -58.61 44.98 -2.45
N SER A 1167 -58.03 44.91 -1.24
CA SER A 1167 -58.77 44.94 0.02
C SER A 1167 -59.47 46.28 0.27
N MET A 1168 -58.82 47.42 0.00
CA MET A 1168 -59.42 48.76 0.10
C MET A 1168 -60.60 48.93 -0.87
N GLN A 1169 -60.46 48.45 -2.11
CA GLN A 1169 -61.58 48.41 -3.05
C GLN A 1169 -62.71 47.49 -2.59
N GLN A 1170 -62.43 46.44 -1.81
CA GLN A 1170 -63.44 45.56 -1.24
C GLN A 1170 -64.15 46.17 -0.02
N THR A 1171 -63.42 46.82 0.90
CA THR A 1171 -64.01 47.52 2.05
C THR A 1171 -64.83 48.73 1.59
N GLN A 1172 -64.34 49.54 0.63
CA GLN A 1172 -65.13 50.60 -0.01
C GLN A 1172 -66.45 50.06 -0.58
N LYS A 1173 -66.39 48.99 -1.38
CA LYS A 1173 -67.61 48.32 -1.91
C LYS A 1173 -68.50 47.74 -0.81
N SER A 1174 -68.03 47.57 0.42
CA SER A 1174 -68.84 47.18 1.58
C SER A 1174 -69.49 48.39 2.25
N ILE A 1175 -68.75 49.49 2.43
CA ILE A 1175 -69.29 50.79 2.86
C ILE A 1175 -70.44 51.20 1.93
N ASP A 1176 -70.22 51.18 0.62
CA ASP A 1176 -71.22 51.50 -0.41
C ASP A 1176 -72.48 50.62 -0.29
N ARG A 1177 -72.31 49.33 0.06
CA ARG A 1177 -73.40 48.37 0.30
C ARG A 1177 -74.18 48.69 1.58
N HIS A 1178 -73.50 49.00 2.68
CA HIS A 1178 -74.15 49.38 3.94
C HIS A 1178 -74.92 50.69 3.80
N LEU A 1179 -74.32 51.72 3.21
CA LEU A 1179 -74.99 52.99 2.87
C LEU A 1179 -76.18 52.78 1.91
N SER A 1180 -76.02 51.93 0.89
CA SER A 1180 -77.13 51.56 -0.01
C SER A 1180 -78.27 50.82 0.71
N SER A 1181 -77.96 49.99 1.72
CA SER A 1181 -78.98 49.28 2.50
C SER A 1181 -79.80 50.24 3.39
N MET A 1182 -79.13 51.23 4.00
CA MET A 1182 -79.74 52.30 4.78
C MET A 1182 -80.73 53.13 3.92
N ASN A 1183 -80.36 53.44 2.67
CA ASN A 1183 -81.18 54.23 1.76
C ASN A 1183 -82.35 53.47 1.09
N ARG A 1184 -82.32 52.13 1.03
CA ARG A 1184 -83.30 51.33 0.25
C ARG A 1184 -84.66 51.08 0.94
N GLN A 1185 -84.79 51.32 2.25
CA GLN A 1185 -85.98 50.89 3.04
C GLN A 1185 -87.05 51.97 3.31
N THR A 1186 -87.03 53.07 2.55
CA THR A 1186 -87.89 54.27 2.73
C THR A 1186 -89.31 54.15 2.14
N ARG A 1187 -89.73 52.99 1.63
CA ARG A 1187 -90.91 52.84 0.74
C ARG A 1187 -92.14 52.08 1.27
N TRP A 1188 -92.21 51.75 2.57
CA TRP A 1188 -93.37 51.06 3.19
C TRP A 1188 -94.07 51.94 4.24
N PRO A 1189 -95.39 52.24 4.10
CA PRO A 1189 -96.09 53.25 4.90
C PRO A 1189 -96.94 52.67 6.05
N SER A 1190 -96.34 51.91 6.99
CA SER A 1190 -97.02 51.44 8.21
C SER A 1190 -96.07 51.48 9.42
N GLY A 1191 -96.37 52.32 10.42
CA GLY A 1191 -95.52 52.56 11.61
C GLY A 1191 -95.54 51.46 12.69
N LEU A 1192 -95.64 50.18 12.31
CA LEU A 1192 -95.77 49.04 13.23
C LEU A 1192 -94.43 48.32 13.51
N PHE A 1193 -93.34 48.77 12.87
CA PHE A 1193 -91.99 48.19 12.96
C PHE A 1193 -90.86 49.25 12.99
N ASP A 1194 -91.14 50.47 13.43
CA ASP A 1194 -90.15 51.56 13.32
C ASP A 1194 -88.95 51.43 14.27
N ASP A 1195 -89.08 50.80 15.43
CA ASP A 1195 -87.93 50.61 16.33
C ASP A 1195 -86.98 49.49 15.85
N THR A 1196 -87.49 48.43 15.21
CA THR A 1196 -86.62 47.44 14.55
C THR A 1196 -85.97 48.03 13.30
N ARG A 1197 -86.66 48.89 12.54
CA ARG A 1197 -86.07 49.70 11.45
C ARG A 1197 -84.94 50.59 11.97
N ARG A 1198 -85.16 51.33 13.06
CA ARG A 1198 -84.13 52.19 13.69
C ARG A 1198 -82.93 51.36 14.14
N HIS A 1199 -83.14 50.21 14.78
CA HIS A 1199 -82.05 49.32 15.18
C HIS A 1199 -81.25 48.84 13.95
N MET A 1200 -81.90 48.41 12.87
CA MET A 1200 -81.21 48.00 11.64
C MET A 1200 -80.48 49.16 10.94
N GLN A 1201 -80.99 50.38 11.00
CA GLN A 1201 -80.32 51.57 10.45
C GLN A 1201 -79.09 51.96 11.28
N LEU A 1202 -79.18 51.91 12.62
CA LEU A 1202 -78.06 52.13 13.52
C LEU A 1202 -76.98 51.04 13.34
N GLU A 1203 -77.38 49.78 13.25
CA GLU A 1203 -76.49 48.64 13.02
C GLU A 1203 -75.80 48.72 11.64
N ALA A 1204 -76.52 49.17 10.59
CA ALA A 1204 -75.94 49.42 9.27
C ALA A 1204 -74.96 50.61 9.26
N ALA A 1205 -75.27 51.68 10.01
CA ALA A 1205 -74.39 52.83 10.18
C ALA A 1205 -73.14 52.49 11.00
N GLU A 1206 -73.26 51.69 12.06
CA GLU A 1206 -72.15 51.19 12.86
C GLU A 1206 -71.23 50.29 12.01
N LYS A 1207 -71.80 49.40 11.19
CA LYS A 1207 -71.04 48.57 10.24
C LYS A 1207 -70.36 49.39 9.15
N ALA A 1208 -71.01 50.44 8.63
CA ALA A 1208 -70.40 51.38 7.70
C ALA A 1208 -69.23 52.16 8.35
N GLY A 1209 -69.40 52.61 9.61
CA GLY A 1209 -68.36 53.31 10.36
C GLY A 1209 -67.15 52.43 10.68
N LYS A 1210 -67.37 51.16 11.06
CA LYS A 1210 -66.30 50.16 11.24
C LYS A 1210 -65.56 49.91 9.93
N ALA A 1211 -66.28 49.66 8.84
CA ALA A 1211 -65.67 49.46 7.52
C ALA A 1211 -64.92 50.71 6.99
N ALA A 1212 -65.34 51.92 7.38
CA ALA A 1212 -64.61 53.16 7.09
C ALA A 1212 -63.31 53.29 7.90
N GLY A 1213 -63.33 52.92 9.19
CA GLY A 1213 -62.11 52.83 10.00
C GLY A 1213 -61.14 51.74 9.52
N GLU A 1214 -61.66 50.62 9.01
CA GLU A 1214 -60.87 49.57 8.34
C GLU A 1214 -60.27 50.05 7.00
N LEU A 1215 -60.98 50.88 6.23
CA LEU A 1215 -60.46 51.52 5.03
C LEU A 1215 -59.34 52.52 5.36
N GLU A 1216 -59.49 53.29 6.44
CA GLU A 1216 -58.47 54.23 6.92
C GLU A 1216 -57.20 53.50 7.35
N THR A 1217 -57.29 52.45 8.17
CA THR A 1217 -56.11 51.67 8.60
C THR A 1217 -55.43 50.95 7.44
N LEU A 1218 -56.19 50.42 6.47
CA LEU A 1218 -55.62 49.91 5.21
C LEU A 1218 -54.92 51.00 4.40
N GLY A 1219 -55.43 52.24 4.43
CA GLY A 1219 -54.79 53.41 3.82
C GLY A 1219 -53.45 53.79 4.49
N CYS A 1220 -53.37 53.73 5.82
CA CYS A 1220 -52.12 53.92 6.57
C CYS A 1220 -51.09 52.82 6.25
N GLU A 1221 -51.54 51.55 6.26
CA GLU A 1221 -50.71 50.40 5.90
C GLU A 1221 -50.23 50.45 4.44
N LEU A 1222 -51.07 50.94 3.51
CA LEU A 1222 -50.67 51.17 2.12
C LEU A 1222 -49.57 52.25 2.02
N ARG A 1223 -49.62 53.30 2.84
CA ARG A 1223 -48.57 54.34 2.88
C ARG A 1223 -47.26 53.80 3.42
N TYR A 1224 -47.31 53.08 4.55
CA TYR A 1224 -46.15 52.43 5.16
C TYR A 1224 -45.50 51.40 4.21
N THR A 1225 -46.30 50.50 3.61
CA THR A 1225 -45.79 49.49 2.67
C THR A 1225 -45.24 50.12 1.38
N GLN A 1226 -45.85 51.19 0.85
CA GLN A 1226 -45.28 51.94 -0.28
C GLN A 1226 -43.88 52.47 0.04
N GLN A 1227 -43.70 53.15 1.18
CA GLN A 1227 -42.41 53.74 1.56
C GLN A 1227 -41.36 52.68 1.85
N THR A 1228 -41.71 51.63 2.60
CA THR A 1228 -40.77 50.55 2.95
C THR A 1228 -40.30 49.80 1.70
N VAL A 1229 -41.23 49.41 0.81
CA VAL A 1229 -40.87 48.69 -0.42
C VAL A 1229 -40.07 49.58 -1.38
N ALA A 1230 -40.31 50.89 -1.42
CA ALA A 1230 -39.48 51.82 -2.20
C ALA A 1230 -38.03 51.93 -1.67
N ALA A 1231 -37.87 52.06 -0.35
CA ALA A 1231 -36.55 52.12 0.30
C ALA A 1231 -35.77 50.81 0.13
N GLU A 1232 -36.43 49.66 0.32
CA GLU A 1232 -35.81 48.35 0.14
C GLU A 1232 -35.49 48.02 -1.32
N LEU A 1233 -36.30 48.48 -2.28
CA LEU A 1233 -36.02 48.36 -3.71
C LEU A 1233 -34.76 49.14 -4.08
N ALA A 1234 -34.57 50.34 -3.55
CA ALA A 1234 -33.34 51.13 -3.75
C ALA A 1234 -32.11 50.42 -3.14
N GLY A 1235 -32.21 49.92 -1.89
CA GLY A 1235 -31.14 49.15 -1.26
C GLY A 1235 -30.79 47.85 -2.00
N TRP A 1236 -31.80 47.15 -2.54
CA TRP A 1236 -31.60 45.97 -3.38
C TRP A 1236 -30.98 46.32 -4.75
N GLN A 1237 -31.36 47.45 -5.36
CA GLN A 1237 -30.81 47.91 -6.63
C GLN A 1237 -29.29 48.14 -6.50
N ASP A 1238 -28.87 48.81 -5.42
CA ASP A 1238 -27.48 49.05 -5.08
C ASP A 1238 -26.73 47.76 -4.69
N GLY A 1239 -27.38 46.86 -3.96
CA GLY A 1239 -26.80 45.62 -3.46
C GLY A 1239 -26.52 44.59 -4.54
N HIS A 1240 -27.50 44.28 -5.39
CA HIS A 1240 -27.37 43.20 -6.37
C HIS A 1240 -26.32 43.51 -7.45
N GLU A 1241 -26.13 44.78 -7.83
CA GLU A 1241 -25.07 45.21 -8.75
C GLU A 1241 -23.68 44.91 -8.17
N LYS A 1242 -23.47 45.25 -6.89
CA LYS A 1242 -22.20 45.02 -6.16
C LYS A 1242 -21.89 43.52 -6.08
N VAL A 1243 -22.89 42.69 -5.71
CA VAL A 1243 -22.76 41.23 -5.65
C VAL A 1243 -22.49 40.63 -7.04
N ALA A 1244 -23.19 41.05 -8.09
CA ALA A 1244 -22.96 40.57 -9.45
C ALA A 1244 -21.54 40.89 -9.95
N ARG A 1245 -21.07 42.13 -9.76
CA ARG A 1245 -19.69 42.53 -10.10
C ARG A 1245 -18.65 41.76 -9.30
N GLN A 1246 -18.89 41.49 -8.02
CA GLN A 1246 -18.02 40.67 -7.18
C GLN A 1246 -17.95 39.22 -7.67
N ALA A 1247 -19.10 38.59 -7.97
CA ALA A 1247 -19.16 37.23 -8.50
C ALA A 1247 -18.40 37.08 -9.82
N ILE A 1248 -18.53 38.03 -10.75
CA ILE A 1248 -17.79 38.05 -12.02
C ILE A 1248 -16.27 38.18 -11.77
N ARG A 1249 -15.84 39.09 -10.88
CA ARG A 1249 -14.42 39.27 -10.52
C ARG A 1249 -13.84 38.03 -9.84
N GLN A 1250 -14.59 37.37 -8.97
CA GLN A 1250 -14.17 36.14 -8.30
C GLN A 1250 -14.09 34.97 -9.29
N LEU A 1251 -15.06 34.82 -10.20
CA LEU A 1251 -15.02 33.83 -11.28
C LEU A 1251 -13.76 34.01 -12.13
N ALA A 1252 -13.49 35.23 -12.61
CA ALA A 1252 -12.30 35.51 -13.41
C ALA A 1252 -10.99 35.13 -12.68
N ARG A 1253 -10.83 35.58 -11.42
CA ARG A 1253 -9.65 35.27 -10.60
C ARG A 1253 -9.46 33.76 -10.37
N LYS A 1254 -10.51 33.05 -9.94
CA LYS A 1254 -10.41 31.61 -9.61
C LYS A 1254 -10.29 30.74 -10.86
N THR A 1255 -10.90 31.12 -11.99
CA THR A 1255 -10.68 30.46 -13.28
C THR A 1255 -9.23 30.61 -13.75
N ILE A 1256 -8.59 31.78 -13.61
CA ILE A 1256 -7.17 31.96 -13.96
C ILE A 1256 -6.26 31.03 -13.14
N VAL A 1257 -6.55 30.81 -11.84
CA VAL A 1257 -5.81 29.86 -11.00
C VAL A 1257 -6.04 28.42 -11.47
N ALA A 1258 -7.29 28.02 -11.68
CA ALA A 1258 -7.64 26.68 -12.14
C ALA A 1258 -7.03 26.35 -13.51
N GLU A 1259 -7.04 27.29 -14.46
CA GLU A 1259 -6.44 27.13 -15.79
C GLU A 1259 -4.91 27.08 -15.75
N LYS A 1260 -4.25 27.83 -14.85
CA LYS A 1260 -2.81 27.70 -14.62
C LYS A 1260 -2.45 26.32 -14.06
N ALA A 1261 -3.20 25.81 -13.08
CA ALA A 1261 -3.01 24.47 -12.55
C ALA A 1261 -3.26 23.39 -13.62
N ARG A 1262 -4.33 23.53 -14.43
CA ARG A 1262 -4.62 22.65 -15.56
C ARG A 1262 -3.50 22.65 -16.60
N LEU A 1263 -2.94 23.81 -16.93
CA LEU A 1263 -1.78 23.94 -17.83
C LEU A 1263 -0.52 23.26 -17.25
N GLN A 1264 -0.27 23.33 -15.94
CA GLN A 1264 0.83 22.60 -15.30
C GLN A 1264 0.62 21.08 -15.43
N SER A 1265 -0.56 20.55 -15.12
CA SER A 1265 -0.85 19.11 -15.27
C SER A 1265 -0.80 18.65 -16.74
N MET A 1266 -1.23 19.47 -17.70
CA MET A 1266 -1.07 19.19 -19.13
C MET A 1266 0.41 19.17 -19.57
N ARG A 1267 1.27 20.01 -18.98
CA ARG A 1267 2.73 19.95 -19.21
C ARG A 1267 3.33 18.66 -18.66
N ARG A 1268 2.90 18.17 -17.49
CA ARG A 1268 3.33 16.86 -16.94
C ARG A 1268 2.95 15.71 -17.86
N ALA A 1269 1.71 15.70 -18.37
CA ALA A 1269 1.26 14.71 -19.36
C ALA A 1269 2.14 14.74 -20.63
N LEU A 1270 2.45 15.93 -21.15
CA LEU A 1270 3.34 16.11 -22.31
C LEU A 1270 4.80 15.73 -22.00
N ARG A 1271 5.26 15.90 -20.76
CA ARG A 1271 6.60 15.49 -20.31
C ARG A 1271 6.77 13.97 -20.36
N GLU A 1272 5.74 13.19 -20.04
CA GLU A 1272 5.78 11.72 -20.19
C GLU A 1272 5.88 11.28 -21.66
N LEU A 1273 5.21 11.97 -22.60
CA LEU A 1273 5.39 11.71 -24.05
C LEU A 1273 6.81 12.00 -24.55
N ARG A 1274 7.58 12.82 -23.84
CA ARG A 1274 8.98 13.13 -24.16
C ARG A 1274 9.98 12.17 -23.49
N LYS A 1275 9.54 11.30 -22.58
CA LYS A 1275 10.39 10.33 -21.86
C LYS A 1275 10.59 9.01 -22.61
N GLY A 1276 9.75 8.68 -23.60
CA GLY A 1276 9.84 7.44 -24.38
C GLY A 1276 8.78 7.27 -25.44
#